data_AF-A0A067HDF4-F1
#
_entry.id   AF-A0A067HDF4-F1
#
_cell.length_a   1.000
_cell.length_b   1.000
_cell.length_c   1.000
_cell.angle_alpha   90.00
_cell.angle_beta   90.00
_cell.angle_gamma   90.00
#
_symmetry.space_group_name_H-M   'P 1'
#
loop_
_entity.id
_entity.type
_entity.pdbx_description
1 polymer ?
#
loop_
_entity_poly.entity_id
_entity_poly.type
_entity_poly.pdbx_seq_one_letter_code
_entity_poly.pdbx_strand_id
1 'polypeptide(L)'
;MVNGLLKTAQGVPPSTATSLLPPQESTMKLEAMKCLVAILRSMGDWMNKQLRIPDPQSTKKFEAVENISSGPEPGTVPMANGNGDELVEGSDSHSEASSEISDVSTIEQRRAYKLELQEGISLFNRKPKKGIEFLINAKKVGNTPEEIAAFLKNASDLNKTLIGDYLGEREELPLKVMHAYVDSFDFQRMEFDEAIRIFLLGFRLPGEAQKIDRIMEKFAERYCKCNPKVFTSADTAYVLAYSVILLNTDSHNPMVKNKMSADDFIRNNRGIDDGKDLPEEYLRSLFERISRNEIKMKGDDLAVQQMQSMNSNRILGLDSILNIVIRKRGEEKYMETSDDLIRHMQEQFKEKARKSESVYHAATDVVILRFMIEACWAPMLAAFSVPLDQSDDEVIIALCLQGFRYAIRVTAVMSMKTHRDAFVTSLAKFTSLHSPADIKQKNIDAIKAIVTIADEDGNYLQEAWEHILTCVSRFEHLHLLGEGAPPDATFFAFPQSESEKSKQAKSTILPVLKKKGPGRIQYAAATVMRGAYDSAGIGGSASGVVTSEQMNNLVSNLNMLEQVGSSEMNRIFTRSQKLNSEAIIDFVKALCKVSMEELRSASDPRVFSLTKIVEIAHYNMNRIRLVWSSIWHVLSDFFVNIGCSENLSIAIFAMDSLRQLSMKFLEREELANYNFQNEFMKPFVIVMRKSNAVEIRELIIRCVSQMVLSRVNNVKSGWKSMFMVFTTAAYDDHKNIVLLAFEIIEKIIRDYFPYITETETTTFTDCVNCLIAFTNSRFNKDISLNAIAFLRFCATKLAEGDLSASSSNKDKEISAKIPPASPRPVKELKLENGEMIDKDDHLYFWFPLLAGLSELSFDPRPEIRKSALQVLFETLRNHGHLFSLPLWERVFDSVLFPIFDYVRHTIDPSGENSPGQGVDGDTGELDQDAWLYETCTLALQLVVDLFVKFYNTVNPLLRKVLMLLVSFIKRPHQSLAGIGIAAFVRLMSNAGNLFSDEKWLEVAESLKEAAKATLPDFSYLGSEDCMAEIAAKGQINVESSGSGLPDDDSENLRTQHLFACIADAKCRAAVQLLLIQAVMEIYNMYRPCLSAKNTLVLFEALHDIAYHAHKINSDHPLRSKLQEFGSMTQMQDPPLLRLENESFQICLTFLQNIILDRPPTYEEADVESHLVNLCQEVLQLYIETSNHGQTSESSASGQVRWLIPLGSGKRRELAARAPLIVATLQAICTLEETSFEKNLACFFPLLSSLISCEHGSNEIQVALSDMLDASVGPILLRTC
;
A
#
# COMPACT_ATOMS: atom_id res chain seq x y z
N MET A 1 9.84 -19.27 -62.43
CA MET A 1 8.75 -20.26 -62.23
C MET A 1 7.43 -19.60 -61.84
N VAL A 2 7.27 -19.12 -60.59
CA VAL A 2 5.97 -18.60 -60.07
C VAL A 2 5.28 -17.59 -60.99
N ASN A 3 5.97 -16.55 -61.48
CA ASN A 3 5.38 -15.54 -62.38
C ASN A 3 4.94 -16.09 -63.76
N GLY A 4 5.40 -17.28 -64.15
CA GLY A 4 4.89 -18.01 -65.32
C GLY A 4 3.58 -18.73 -64.98
N LEU A 5 3.58 -19.52 -63.90
CA LEU A 5 2.40 -20.21 -63.40
C LEU A 5 1.25 -19.24 -63.07
N LEU A 6 1.55 -18.06 -62.50
CA LEU A 6 0.59 -16.97 -62.30
C LEU A 6 -0.14 -16.59 -63.59
N LYS A 7 0.61 -16.36 -64.68
CA LYS A 7 0.02 -15.99 -65.99
C LYS A 7 -0.78 -17.14 -66.58
N THR A 8 -0.33 -18.38 -66.43
CA THR A 8 -1.09 -19.57 -66.87
C THR A 8 -2.37 -19.76 -66.05
N ALA A 9 -2.36 -19.47 -64.74
CA ALA A 9 -3.50 -19.59 -63.84
C ALA A 9 -4.55 -18.48 -64.03
N GLN A 10 -4.13 -17.23 -64.23
CA GLN A 10 -5.02 -16.11 -64.55
C GLN A 10 -5.54 -16.19 -65.99
N GLY A 11 -4.79 -16.81 -66.89
CA GLY A 11 -5.15 -16.96 -68.30
C GLY A 11 -4.67 -15.81 -69.18
N VAL A 12 -5.11 -15.85 -70.43
CA VAL A 12 -4.75 -14.84 -71.43
C VAL A 12 -5.74 -13.67 -71.36
N PRO A 13 -5.29 -12.39 -71.35
CA PRO A 13 -6.19 -11.25 -71.37
C PRO A 13 -7.09 -11.26 -72.62
N PRO A 14 -8.38 -10.88 -72.51
CA PRO A 14 -9.39 -11.08 -73.57
C PRO A 14 -9.14 -10.32 -74.88
N SER A 15 -8.14 -9.43 -74.90
CA SER A 15 -7.66 -8.72 -76.09
C SER A 15 -6.53 -9.45 -76.86
N THR A 16 -6.12 -10.64 -76.42
CA THR A 16 -4.97 -11.38 -77.00
C THR A 16 -5.43 -12.70 -77.62
N ALA A 17 -4.97 -13.01 -78.84
CA ALA A 17 -5.32 -14.26 -79.52
C ALA A 17 -4.51 -15.45 -78.99
N THR A 18 -5.20 -16.45 -78.44
CA THR A 18 -4.60 -17.70 -77.92
C THR A 18 -4.70 -18.83 -78.95
N SER A 19 -3.69 -19.69 -79.05
CA SER A 19 -3.67 -20.89 -79.91
C SER A 19 -4.24 -22.16 -79.24
N LEU A 20 -4.78 -22.04 -78.03
CA LEU A 20 -5.32 -23.14 -77.22
C LEU A 20 -6.84 -23.23 -77.38
N LEU A 21 -7.38 -24.44 -77.39
CA LEU A 21 -8.82 -24.64 -77.30
C LEU A 21 -9.33 -24.32 -75.88
N PRO A 22 -10.56 -23.81 -75.69
CA PRO A 22 -11.09 -23.49 -74.36
C PRO A 22 -10.95 -24.59 -73.27
N PRO A 23 -11.22 -25.88 -73.54
CA PRO A 23 -10.97 -26.95 -72.54
C PRO A 23 -9.49 -27.24 -72.28
N GLN A 24 -8.58 -26.86 -73.19
CA GLN A 24 -7.13 -26.94 -72.94
C GLN A 24 -6.71 -25.77 -72.03
N GLU A 25 -7.23 -24.56 -72.25
CA GLU A 25 -6.93 -23.40 -71.42
C GLU A 25 -7.43 -23.59 -69.97
N SER A 26 -8.65 -24.09 -69.77
CA SER A 26 -9.15 -24.40 -68.42
C SER A 26 -8.33 -25.50 -67.72
N THR A 27 -7.92 -26.54 -68.46
CA THR A 27 -7.02 -27.58 -67.95
C THR A 27 -5.66 -27.00 -67.52
N MET A 28 -5.07 -26.13 -68.34
CA MET A 28 -3.78 -25.50 -68.02
C MET A 28 -3.89 -24.53 -66.84
N LYS A 29 -4.99 -23.79 -66.69
CA LYS A 29 -5.28 -22.98 -65.50
C LYS A 29 -5.33 -23.83 -64.24
N LEU A 30 -6.06 -24.94 -64.29
CA LEU A 30 -6.22 -25.87 -63.17
C LEU A 30 -4.89 -26.50 -62.74
N GLU A 31 -4.07 -26.98 -63.68
CA GLU A 31 -2.75 -27.54 -63.35
C GLU A 31 -1.76 -26.47 -62.86
N ALA A 32 -1.77 -25.25 -63.42
CA ALA A 32 -0.95 -24.16 -62.92
C ALA A 32 -1.29 -23.80 -61.46
N MET A 33 -2.57 -23.81 -61.11
CA MET A 33 -3.03 -23.63 -59.72
C MET A 33 -2.60 -24.77 -58.81
N LYS A 34 -2.77 -26.04 -59.23
CA LYS A 34 -2.26 -27.20 -58.49
C LYS A 34 -0.76 -27.11 -58.24
N CYS A 35 0.03 -26.68 -59.24
CA CYS A 35 1.47 -26.47 -59.08
C CYS A 35 1.79 -25.37 -58.05
N LEU A 36 1.08 -24.24 -58.04
CA LEU A 36 1.29 -23.16 -57.07
C LEU A 36 0.95 -23.60 -55.63
N VAL A 37 -0.16 -24.33 -55.45
CA VAL A 37 -0.54 -24.93 -54.15
C VAL A 37 0.50 -25.98 -53.72
N ALA A 38 0.99 -26.81 -54.63
CA ALA A 38 2.01 -27.82 -54.34
C ALA A 38 3.38 -27.23 -53.96
N ILE A 39 3.77 -26.10 -54.56
CA ILE A 39 4.98 -25.35 -54.17
C ILE A 39 4.87 -24.89 -52.70
N LEU A 40 3.77 -24.24 -52.33
CA LEU A 40 3.55 -23.78 -50.95
C LEU A 40 3.39 -24.93 -49.95
N ARG A 41 2.72 -26.02 -50.33
CA ARG A 41 2.67 -27.24 -49.51
C ARG A 41 4.08 -27.79 -49.26
N SER A 42 4.89 -27.96 -50.31
CA SER A 42 6.25 -28.47 -50.20
C SER A 42 7.15 -27.58 -49.32
N MET A 43 7.01 -26.26 -49.46
CA MET A 43 7.66 -25.28 -48.59
C MET A 43 7.25 -25.44 -47.11
N GLY A 44 5.95 -25.55 -46.85
CA GLY A 44 5.40 -25.79 -45.51
C GLY A 44 5.81 -27.13 -44.90
N ASP A 45 5.77 -28.22 -45.67
CA ASP A 45 6.16 -29.56 -45.24
C ASP A 45 7.65 -29.65 -44.91
N TRP A 46 8.51 -28.96 -45.67
CA TRP A 46 9.94 -28.86 -45.38
C TRP A 46 10.18 -28.00 -44.13
N MET A 47 9.51 -26.85 -44.01
CA MET A 47 9.56 -25.98 -42.83
C MET A 47 9.14 -26.72 -41.54
N ASN A 48 7.99 -27.41 -41.57
CA ASN A 48 7.48 -28.20 -40.45
C ASN A 48 8.51 -29.25 -39.99
N LYS A 49 9.19 -29.92 -40.94
CA LYS A 49 10.22 -30.93 -40.66
C LYS A 49 11.48 -30.33 -40.02
N GLN A 50 11.98 -29.19 -40.51
CA GLN A 50 13.16 -28.53 -39.93
C GLN A 50 12.86 -27.97 -38.53
N LEU A 51 11.71 -27.33 -38.34
CA LEU A 51 11.29 -26.74 -37.07
C LEU A 51 10.69 -27.76 -36.08
N ARG A 52 10.59 -29.05 -36.46
CA ARG A 52 9.98 -30.14 -35.68
C ARG A 52 8.56 -29.83 -35.17
N ILE A 53 7.78 -29.09 -35.96
CA ILE A 53 6.40 -28.73 -35.62
C ILE A 53 5.51 -29.99 -35.75
N PRO A 54 4.76 -30.40 -34.71
CA PRO A 54 3.85 -31.54 -34.81
C PRO A 54 2.79 -31.30 -35.88
N ASP A 55 2.56 -32.30 -36.74
CA ASP A 55 1.58 -32.19 -37.82
C ASP A 55 0.13 -32.29 -37.28
N PRO A 56 -0.71 -31.24 -37.40
CA PRO A 56 -2.10 -31.27 -36.95
C PRO A 56 -2.95 -32.36 -37.61
N GLN A 57 -2.55 -32.84 -38.81
CA GLN A 57 -3.31 -33.82 -39.59
C GLN A 57 -2.83 -35.26 -39.36
N SER A 58 -1.88 -35.48 -38.43
CA SER A 58 -1.45 -36.80 -37.97
C SER A 58 -2.47 -37.45 -37.01
N THR A 59 -3.70 -37.68 -37.48
CA THR A 59 -4.67 -38.59 -36.83
C THR A 59 -4.24 -40.05 -37.02
N LYS A 60 -3.10 -40.41 -36.43
CA LYS A 60 -2.76 -41.81 -36.16
C LYS A 60 -3.79 -42.38 -35.19
N LYS A 61 -4.85 -43.00 -35.74
CA LYS A 61 -5.66 -43.95 -35.00
C LYS A 61 -4.72 -44.97 -34.36
N PHE A 62 -4.90 -45.22 -33.06
CA PHE A 62 -4.45 -46.49 -32.48
C PHE A 62 -5.46 -47.57 -32.87
N GLU A 63 -5.45 -47.96 -34.14
CA GLU A 63 -6.08 -49.20 -34.58
C GLU A 63 -5.21 -50.36 -34.11
N ALA A 64 -5.63 -51.01 -33.02
CA ALA A 64 -5.05 -52.25 -32.57
C ALA A 64 -5.36 -53.34 -33.60
N VAL A 65 -4.33 -53.80 -34.32
CA VAL A 65 -4.43 -54.93 -35.25
C VAL A 65 -3.45 -55.99 -34.77
N GLU A 66 -4.00 -57.02 -34.15
CA GLU A 66 -3.32 -58.30 -34.00
C GLU A 66 -3.00 -58.86 -35.41
N ASN A 67 -1.85 -59.52 -35.56
CA ASN A 67 -1.83 -60.73 -36.38
C ASN A 67 -0.65 -61.64 -36.01
N ILE A 68 -0.92 -62.95 -36.07
CA ILE A 68 -0.04 -64.02 -35.61
C ILE A 68 0.39 -64.85 -36.82
N SER A 69 1.69 -65.15 -36.95
CA SER A 69 2.23 -66.36 -37.60
C SER A 69 3.77 -66.34 -37.67
N SER A 70 4.50 -67.46 -37.57
CA SER A 70 4.13 -68.79 -37.03
C SER A 70 5.35 -69.72 -36.85
N GLY A 71 5.61 -70.15 -35.61
CA GLY A 71 6.17 -71.47 -35.27
C GLY A 71 7.64 -71.81 -35.60
N PRO A 72 8.10 -73.05 -35.28
CA PRO A 72 7.34 -74.17 -34.69
C PRO A 72 7.82 -74.62 -33.28
N GLU A 73 7.02 -75.50 -32.67
CA GLU A 73 7.21 -76.21 -31.39
C GLU A 73 7.89 -77.61 -31.61
N PRO A 74 8.15 -78.52 -30.62
CA PRO A 74 7.08 -79.25 -29.89
C PRO A 74 7.36 -79.81 -28.45
N GLY A 75 6.34 -79.79 -27.57
CA GLY A 75 6.12 -80.72 -26.42
C GLY A 75 7.06 -80.61 -25.19
N THR A 76 6.65 -80.92 -23.95
CA THR A 76 5.39 -81.41 -23.32
C THR A 76 5.49 -81.09 -21.78
N VAL A 77 4.62 -81.38 -20.79
CA VAL A 77 3.47 -82.29 -20.51
C VAL A 77 2.48 -81.57 -19.51
N PRO A 78 1.28 -82.11 -19.17
CA PRO A 78 0.19 -81.31 -18.56
C PRO A 78 0.04 -81.34 -17.01
N MET A 79 -1.00 -80.63 -16.54
CA MET A 79 -1.40 -80.27 -15.16
C MET A 79 -1.85 -81.43 -14.25
N ALA A 80 -1.75 -81.22 -12.92
CA ALA A 80 -2.60 -81.83 -11.89
C ALA A 80 -2.71 -80.94 -10.62
N ASN A 81 -3.75 -81.14 -9.80
CA ASN A 81 -3.97 -80.46 -8.51
C ASN A 81 -3.29 -81.18 -7.33
N GLY A 82 -3.07 -80.49 -6.20
CA GLY A 82 -2.89 -81.15 -4.90
C GLY A 82 -2.41 -80.24 -3.75
N ASN A 83 -3.21 -80.13 -2.68
CA ASN A 83 -2.71 -79.87 -1.33
C ASN A 83 -2.51 -81.24 -0.64
N GLY A 84 -1.58 -81.36 0.31
CA GLY A 84 -1.52 -82.53 1.20
C GLY A 84 -0.18 -82.75 1.93
N ASP A 85 -0.23 -82.53 3.24
CA ASP A 85 0.37 -83.29 4.36
C ASP A 85 1.87 -83.65 4.43
N GLU A 86 2.46 -83.15 5.53
CA GLU A 86 3.21 -83.89 6.57
C GLU A 86 4.15 -85.07 6.23
N LEU A 87 5.35 -85.08 6.84
CA LEU A 87 5.67 -85.99 7.97
C LEU A 87 7.09 -85.78 8.56
N VAL A 88 7.29 -86.40 9.75
CA VAL A 88 8.54 -86.79 10.45
C VAL A 88 8.94 -85.96 11.69
N GLU A 89 8.79 -86.60 12.85
CA GLU A 89 9.34 -86.25 14.18
C GLU A 89 10.82 -86.68 14.31
N GLY A 90 11.58 -86.18 15.31
CA GLY A 90 13.05 -86.38 15.33
C GLY A 90 13.83 -86.41 16.66
N SER A 91 13.19 -86.31 17.84
CA SER A 91 13.74 -86.60 19.19
C SER A 91 14.92 -85.74 19.76
N ASP A 92 14.56 -84.88 20.71
CA ASP A 92 15.12 -84.74 22.08
C ASP A 92 16.61 -84.44 22.38
N SER A 93 16.84 -83.36 23.15
CA SER A 93 16.93 -83.47 24.63
C SER A 93 17.08 -82.11 25.34
N HIS A 94 16.78 -82.05 26.65
CA HIS A 94 16.72 -80.82 27.47
C HIS A 94 18.08 -80.39 28.06
N SER A 95 18.29 -79.08 28.27
CA SER A 95 18.41 -78.48 29.63
C SER A 95 18.66 -76.95 29.62
N GLU A 96 18.53 -76.36 30.81
CA GLU A 96 18.13 -74.98 31.15
C GLU A 96 19.16 -73.83 30.99
N ALA A 97 18.62 -72.60 31.07
CA ALA A 97 19.20 -71.38 31.68
C ALA A 97 20.43 -70.68 31.04
N SER A 98 20.22 -69.51 30.39
CA SER A 98 20.27 -68.17 31.04
C SER A 98 20.57 -66.97 30.10
N SER A 99 19.84 -65.86 30.30
CA SER A 99 20.26 -64.45 30.13
C SER A 99 20.83 -63.86 28.80
N GLU A 100 20.18 -64.05 27.64
CA GLU A 100 20.44 -63.21 26.43
C GLU A 100 19.18 -62.68 25.68
N ILE A 101 18.00 -62.69 26.33
CA ILE A 101 16.70 -62.56 25.62
C ILE A 101 16.28 -61.11 25.23
N SER A 102 17.02 -60.07 25.62
CA SER A 102 16.61 -58.66 25.36
C SER A 102 16.77 -58.20 23.90
N ASP A 103 17.85 -58.60 23.22
CA ASP A 103 18.31 -57.85 22.05
C ASP A 103 17.74 -58.38 20.72
N VAL A 104 17.50 -59.69 20.61
CA VAL A 104 17.03 -60.32 19.36
C VAL A 104 15.66 -59.78 18.92
N SER A 105 14.71 -59.66 19.85
CA SER A 105 13.36 -59.17 19.55
C SER A 105 13.34 -57.73 19.03
N THR A 106 14.20 -56.85 19.57
CA THR A 106 14.33 -55.48 19.07
C THR A 106 15.04 -55.41 17.72
N ILE A 107 15.97 -56.33 17.43
CA ILE A 107 16.62 -56.45 16.11
C ILE A 107 15.62 -56.92 15.05
N GLU A 108 14.77 -57.90 15.35
CA GLU A 108 13.74 -58.39 14.43
C GLU A 108 12.66 -57.34 14.15
N GLN A 109 12.17 -56.64 15.18
CA GLN A 109 11.23 -55.52 15.00
C GLN A 109 11.85 -54.38 14.17
N ARG A 110 13.13 -54.04 14.38
CA ARG A 110 13.86 -53.07 13.55
C ARG A 110 14.03 -53.55 12.10
N ARG A 111 14.23 -54.85 11.86
CA ARG A 111 14.30 -55.44 10.51
C ARG A 111 12.96 -55.36 9.79
N ALA A 112 11.87 -55.77 10.45
CA ALA A 112 10.52 -55.68 9.89
C ALA A 112 10.14 -54.22 9.56
N TYR A 113 10.33 -53.30 10.51
CA TYR A 113 10.11 -51.86 10.30
C TYR A 113 10.91 -51.32 9.11
N LYS A 114 12.19 -51.71 8.97
CA LYS A 114 13.03 -51.27 7.85
C LYS A 114 12.57 -51.85 6.50
N LEU A 115 12.11 -53.10 6.45
CA LEU A 115 11.59 -53.72 5.24
C LEU A 115 10.31 -53.03 4.75
N GLU A 116 9.34 -52.81 5.65
CA GLU A 116 8.09 -52.10 5.34
C GLU A 116 8.35 -50.65 4.90
N LEU A 117 9.32 -49.97 5.53
CA LEU A 117 9.76 -48.63 5.12
C LEU A 117 10.41 -48.64 3.73
N GLN A 118 11.25 -49.62 3.42
CA GLN A 118 11.87 -49.77 2.09
C GLN A 118 10.83 -50.16 1.01
N GLU A 119 9.80 -50.93 1.35
CA GLU A 119 8.67 -51.20 0.45
C GLU A 119 7.89 -49.91 0.16
N GLY A 120 7.57 -49.10 1.19
CA GLY A 120 6.91 -47.81 1.02
C GLY A 120 7.73 -46.81 0.20
N ILE A 121 9.04 -46.76 0.39
CA ILE A 121 9.99 -45.97 -0.43
C ILE A 121 10.02 -46.48 -1.88
N SER A 122 10.06 -47.79 -2.09
CA SER A 122 9.98 -48.42 -3.43
C SER A 122 8.65 -48.11 -4.13
N LEU A 123 7.55 -48.10 -3.38
CA LEU A 123 6.23 -47.75 -3.87
C LEU A 123 6.11 -46.25 -4.19
N PHE A 124 6.68 -45.37 -3.37
CA PHE A 124 6.79 -43.94 -3.65
C PHE A 124 7.59 -43.70 -4.95
N ASN A 125 8.75 -44.35 -5.07
CA ASN A 125 9.63 -44.27 -6.24
C ASN A 125 9.01 -44.88 -7.52
N ARG A 126 7.82 -45.49 -7.43
CA ARG A 126 6.98 -45.91 -8.56
C ARG A 126 5.75 -45.02 -8.76
N LYS A 127 5.06 -44.65 -7.67
CA LYS A 127 3.83 -43.85 -7.64
C LYS A 127 3.75 -43.06 -6.31
N PRO A 128 4.22 -41.80 -6.25
CA PRO A 128 4.37 -41.04 -5.00
C PRO A 128 3.14 -41.03 -4.08
N LYS A 129 1.96 -40.73 -4.63
CA LYS A 129 0.69 -40.70 -3.88
C LYS A 129 0.42 -42.03 -3.16
N LYS A 130 0.57 -43.16 -3.87
CA LYS A 130 0.39 -44.51 -3.30
C LYS A 130 1.49 -44.91 -2.32
N GLY A 131 2.70 -44.41 -2.49
CA GLY A 131 3.78 -44.57 -1.52
C GLY A 131 3.45 -43.89 -0.19
N ILE A 132 3.00 -42.63 -0.22
CA ILE A 132 2.55 -41.91 0.98
C ILE A 132 1.32 -42.57 1.61
N GLU A 133 0.30 -42.94 0.83
CA GLU A 133 -0.86 -43.70 1.32
C GLU A 133 -0.44 -44.98 2.07
N PHE A 134 0.49 -45.75 1.52
CA PHE A 134 1.01 -46.98 2.15
C PHE A 134 1.80 -46.69 3.43
N LEU A 135 2.68 -45.67 3.42
CA LEU A 135 3.48 -45.29 4.58
C LEU A 135 2.63 -44.76 5.74
N ILE A 136 1.52 -44.07 5.46
CA ILE A 136 0.52 -43.65 6.47
C ILE A 136 -0.22 -44.88 7.01
N ASN A 137 -0.73 -45.75 6.13
CA ASN A 137 -1.48 -46.94 6.54
C ASN A 137 -0.62 -47.93 7.36
N ALA A 138 0.67 -48.06 7.03
CA ALA A 138 1.66 -48.84 7.76
C ALA A 138 2.24 -48.13 9.00
N LYS A 139 1.73 -46.93 9.34
CA LYS A 139 2.15 -46.08 10.47
C LYS A 139 3.66 -45.82 10.53
N LYS A 140 4.28 -45.60 9.37
CA LYS A 140 5.71 -45.25 9.24
C LYS A 140 5.93 -43.75 9.12
N VAL A 141 4.91 -43.03 8.67
CA VAL A 141 4.82 -41.57 8.59
C VAL A 141 3.42 -41.19 9.14
N GLY A 142 3.31 -40.09 9.88
CA GLY A 142 2.01 -39.59 10.34
C GLY A 142 1.09 -39.16 9.21
N ASN A 143 -0.19 -38.95 9.56
CA ASN A 143 -1.20 -38.40 8.64
C ASN A 143 -1.17 -36.86 8.56
N THR A 144 -0.28 -36.21 9.31
CA THR A 144 -0.09 -34.76 9.34
C THR A 144 0.78 -34.30 8.16
N PRO A 145 0.47 -33.17 7.50
CA PRO A 145 1.30 -32.64 6.41
C PRO A 145 2.77 -32.40 6.81
N GLU A 146 3.00 -32.06 8.08
CA GLU A 146 4.29 -31.72 8.67
C GLU A 146 5.20 -32.95 8.82
N GLU A 147 4.67 -34.09 9.26
CA GLU A 147 5.43 -35.35 9.34
C GLU A 147 5.75 -35.90 7.94
N ILE A 148 4.83 -35.76 6.99
CA ILE A 148 5.07 -36.14 5.58
C ILE A 148 6.15 -35.23 4.97
N ALA A 149 6.10 -33.92 5.23
CA ALA A 149 7.13 -32.98 4.81
C ALA A 149 8.51 -33.31 5.41
N ALA A 150 8.57 -33.62 6.71
CA ALA A 150 9.80 -34.05 7.38
C ALA A 150 10.35 -35.36 6.80
N PHE A 151 9.49 -36.33 6.48
CA PHE A 151 9.88 -37.56 5.79
C PHE A 151 10.48 -37.28 4.41
N LEU A 152 9.82 -36.46 3.58
CA LEU A 152 10.31 -36.06 2.25
C LEU A 152 11.64 -35.27 2.31
N LYS A 153 11.95 -34.61 3.43
CA LYS A 153 13.18 -33.85 3.64
C LYS A 153 14.35 -34.73 4.11
N ASN A 154 14.06 -35.77 4.91
CA ASN A 154 15.08 -36.55 5.62
C ASN A 154 15.39 -37.93 5.01
N ALA A 155 14.49 -38.52 4.21
CA ALA A 155 14.70 -39.87 3.66
C ALA A 155 15.68 -39.88 2.47
N SER A 156 16.82 -40.55 2.64
CA SER A 156 17.92 -40.63 1.66
C SER A 156 17.57 -41.33 0.35
N ASP A 157 16.64 -42.29 0.41
CA ASP A 157 16.42 -43.29 -0.65
C ASP A 157 15.27 -42.90 -1.60
N LEU A 158 14.71 -41.70 -1.45
CA LEU A 158 13.64 -41.16 -2.29
C LEU A 158 14.18 -40.51 -3.57
N ASN A 159 13.53 -40.77 -4.70
CA ASN A 159 13.87 -40.12 -5.98
C ASN A 159 13.44 -38.65 -5.96
N LYS A 160 14.41 -37.74 -5.92
CA LYS A 160 14.23 -36.29 -5.88
C LYS A 160 13.38 -35.69 -7.00
N THR A 161 13.30 -36.35 -8.15
CA THR A 161 12.39 -35.94 -9.25
C THR A 161 10.94 -36.18 -8.84
N LEU A 162 10.66 -37.34 -8.24
CA LEU A 162 9.33 -37.73 -7.78
C LEU A 162 8.90 -37.00 -6.50
N ILE A 163 9.84 -36.54 -5.67
CA ILE A 163 9.57 -35.57 -4.60
C ILE A 163 9.05 -34.25 -5.21
N GLY A 164 9.77 -33.69 -6.19
CA GLY A 164 9.37 -32.46 -6.88
C GLY A 164 8.01 -32.60 -7.58
N ASP A 165 7.79 -33.72 -8.27
CA ASP A 165 6.50 -33.99 -8.91
C ASP A 165 5.33 -34.07 -7.94
N TYR A 166 5.54 -34.64 -6.74
CA TYR A 166 4.53 -34.74 -5.68
C TYR A 166 4.25 -33.38 -5.02
N LEU A 167 5.31 -32.65 -4.62
CA LEU A 167 5.18 -31.28 -4.08
C LEU A 167 4.50 -30.33 -5.08
N GLY A 168 4.68 -30.57 -6.38
CA GLY A 168 4.06 -29.81 -7.46
C GLY A 168 2.60 -30.15 -7.74
N GLU A 169 1.98 -31.16 -7.13
CA GLU A 169 0.57 -31.50 -7.37
C GLU A 169 -0.40 -30.39 -6.91
N ARG A 170 -1.67 -30.48 -7.34
CA ARG A 170 -2.73 -29.51 -7.01
C ARG A 170 -3.80 -30.05 -6.04
N GLU A 171 -3.61 -31.27 -5.55
CA GLU A 171 -4.53 -31.92 -4.62
C GLU A 171 -4.28 -31.43 -3.19
N GLU A 172 -5.33 -31.38 -2.38
CA GLU A 172 -5.31 -30.70 -1.07
C GLU A 172 -4.21 -31.21 -0.13
N LEU A 173 -4.03 -32.53 -0.02
CA LEU A 173 -2.99 -33.13 0.83
C LEU A 173 -1.57 -32.84 0.29
N PRO A 174 -1.20 -33.15 -0.97
CA PRO A 174 0.10 -32.75 -1.53
C PRO A 174 0.38 -31.24 -1.45
N LEU A 175 -0.63 -30.39 -1.63
CA LEU A 175 -0.49 -28.93 -1.51
C LEU A 175 -0.15 -28.50 -0.07
N LYS A 176 -0.88 -29.04 0.93
CA LYS A 176 -0.58 -28.81 2.35
C LYS A 176 0.80 -29.34 2.74
N VAL A 177 1.19 -30.51 2.23
CA VAL A 177 2.55 -31.06 2.41
C VAL A 177 3.60 -30.15 1.76
N MET A 178 3.33 -29.56 0.61
CA MET A 178 4.22 -28.59 -0.03
C MET A 178 4.37 -27.33 0.83
N HIS A 179 3.29 -26.80 1.38
CA HIS A 179 3.35 -25.66 2.30
C HIS A 179 4.23 -25.98 3.52
N ALA A 180 3.96 -27.09 4.22
CA ALA A 180 4.74 -27.55 5.36
C ALA A 180 6.21 -27.85 5.00
N TYR A 181 6.48 -28.37 3.80
CA TYR A 181 7.84 -28.60 3.31
C TYR A 181 8.62 -27.29 3.15
N VAL A 182 8.02 -26.26 2.57
CA VAL A 182 8.68 -24.95 2.45
C VAL A 182 8.77 -24.24 3.81
N ASP A 183 7.73 -24.28 4.63
CA ASP A 183 7.74 -23.69 5.98
C ASP A 183 8.72 -24.37 6.95
N SER A 184 9.19 -25.59 6.63
CA SER A 184 10.28 -26.26 7.36
C SER A 184 11.68 -25.69 7.08
N PHE A 185 11.82 -24.70 6.20
CA PHE A 185 13.07 -23.98 5.97
C PHE A 185 13.10 -22.65 6.72
N ASP A 186 14.23 -22.37 7.38
CA ASP A 186 14.55 -21.03 7.84
C ASP A 186 15.41 -20.33 6.78
N PHE A 187 15.05 -19.10 6.44
CA PHE A 187 15.77 -18.22 5.52
C PHE A 187 16.12 -16.87 6.18
N GLN A 188 15.97 -16.73 7.51
CA GLN A 188 16.17 -15.47 8.20
C GLN A 188 17.62 -14.96 8.03
N ARG A 189 17.77 -13.74 7.51
CA ARG A 189 19.05 -13.08 7.18
C ARG A 189 19.89 -13.78 6.09
N MET A 190 19.30 -14.70 5.32
CA MET A 190 19.98 -15.33 4.18
C MET A 190 19.90 -14.45 2.93
N GLU A 191 20.97 -14.44 2.12
CA GLU A 191 20.90 -13.87 0.77
C GLU A 191 19.98 -14.69 -0.14
N PHE A 192 19.34 -14.04 -1.11
CA PHE A 192 18.29 -14.65 -1.93
C PHE A 192 18.79 -15.88 -2.73
N ASP A 193 20.02 -15.83 -3.27
CA ASP A 193 20.59 -16.98 -3.95
C ASP A 193 21.05 -18.08 -2.99
N GLU A 194 21.36 -17.80 -1.73
CA GLU A 194 21.66 -18.84 -0.74
C GLU A 194 20.39 -19.59 -0.34
N ALA A 195 19.30 -18.87 -0.09
CA ALA A 195 17.99 -19.44 0.19
C ALA A 195 17.49 -20.35 -0.95
N ILE A 196 17.54 -19.87 -2.21
CA ILE A 196 17.07 -20.67 -3.35
C ILE A 196 17.98 -21.88 -3.63
N ARG A 197 19.30 -21.80 -3.36
CA ARG A 197 20.22 -22.96 -3.42
C ARG A 197 19.85 -24.01 -2.39
N ILE A 198 19.67 -23.63 -1.12
CA ILE A 198 19.32 -24.57 -0.04
C ILE A 198 17.97 -25.24 -0.33
N PHE A 199 17.00 -24.48 -0.86
CA PHE A 199 15.70 -25.01 -1.23
C PHE A 199 15.78 -26.03 -2.39
N LEU A 200 16.47 -25.68 -3.49
CA LEU A 200 16.61 -26.52 -4.68
C LEU A 200 17.62 -27.68 -4.52
N LEU A 201 18.30 -27.79 -3.38
CA LEU A 201 19.06 -29.00 -3.02
C LEU A 201 18.16 -30.16 -2.58
N GLY A 202 16.92 -29.90 -2.13
CA GLY A 202 16.01 -30.92 -1.60
C GLY A 202 15.47 -31.87 -2.67
N PHE A 203 14.98 -31.32 -3.77
CA PHE A 203 14.23 -32.00 -4.83
C PHE A 203 14.67 -31.48 -6.21
N ARG A 204 14.17 -32.08 -7.30
CA ARG A 204 14.37 -31.56 -8.67
C ARG A 204 13.11 -30.85 -9.16
N LEU A 205 13.26 -29.68 -9.80
CA LEU A 205 12.12 -28.96 -10.38
C LEU A 205 11.38 -29.83 -11.41
N PRO A 206 10.03 -29.93 -11.35
CA PRO A 206 9.23 -30.63 -12.36
C PRO A 206 9.35 -30.02 -13.75
N GLY A 207 9.11 -30.83 -14.79
CA GLY A 207 9.07 -30.35 -16.19
C GLY A 207 7.78 -29.62 -16.59
N GLU A 208 6.76 -29.62 -15.71
CA GLU A 208 5.51 -28.90 -15.91
C GLU A 208 5.58 -27.52 -15.26
N ALA A 209 5.55 -26.44 -16.05
CA ALA A 209 5.71 -25.09 -15.52
C ALA A 209 4.59 -24.67 -14.53
N GLN A 210 3.38 -25.24 -14.61
CA GLN A 210 2.33 -25.07 -13.58
C GLN A 210 2.68 -25.70 -12.22
N LYS A 211 3.57 -26.70 -12.18
CA LYS A 211 4.08 -27.28 -10.93
C LYS A 211 5.21 -26.42 -10.35
N ILE A 212 6.08 -25.89 -11.22
CA ILE A 212 7.11 -24.91 -10.84
C ILE A 212 6.44 -23.68 -10.20
N ASP A 213 5.35 -23.18 -10.80
CA ASP A 213 4.56 -22.03 -10.34
C ASP A 213 4.23 -22.09 -8.84
N ARG A 214 3.51 -23.15 -8.41
CA ARG A 214 3.13 -23.36 -6.99
C ARG A 214 4.33 -23.45 -6.04
N ILE A 215 5.41 -24.07 -6.49
CA ILE A 215 6.61 -24.30 -5.66
C ILE A 215 7.40 -22.98 -5.48
N MET A 216 7.52 -22.17 -6.53
CA MET A 216 8.17 -20.85 -6.47
C MET A 216 7.31 -19.82 -5.71
N GLU A 217 5.99 -19.88 -5.89
CA GLU A 217 5.01 -19.04 -5.20
C GLU A 217 5.11 -19.19 -3.67
N LYS A 218 5.13 -20.43 -3.16
CA LYS A 218 5.30 -20.70 -1.73
C LYS A 218 6.73 -20.40 -1.21
N PHE A 219 7.77 -20.62 -2.04
CA PHE A 219 9.14 -20.22 -1.70
C PHE A 219 9.26 -18.71 -1.47
N ALA A 220 8.67 -17.90 -2.35
CA ALA A 220 8.72 -16.45 -2.26
C ALA A 220 7.92 -15.90 -1.06
N GLU A 221 6.75 -16.46 -0.73
CA GLU A 221 6.04 -16.16 0.52
C GLU A 221 6.97 -16.38 1.73
N ARG A 222 7.62 -17.56 1.79
CA ARG A 222 8.47 -17.94 2.91
C ARG A 222 9.71 -17.05 3.02
N TYR A 223 10.36 -16.71 1.91
CA TYR A 223 11.52 -15.83 1.91
C TYR A 223 11.17 -14.43 2.42
N CYS A 224 10.07 -13.83 1.95
CA CYS A 224 9.62 -12.52 2.42
C CYS A 224 9.16 -12.55 3.88
N LYS A 225 8.49 -13.63 4.33
CA LYS A 225 8.12 -13.81 5.75
C LYS A 225 9.35 -13.92 6.66
N CYS A 226 10.43 -14.54 6.21
CA CYS A 226 11.71 -14.57 6.93
C CYS A 226 12.49 -13.23 6.86
N ASN A 227 12.27 -12.42 5.81
CA ASN A 227 13.06 -11.22 5.50
C ASN A 227 12.18 -10.01 5.09
N PRO A 228 11.28 -9.50 5.96
CA PRO A 228 10.20 -8.55 5.63
C PRO A 228 10.64 -7.10 5.35
N LYS A 229 11.90 -6.89 4.94
CA LYS A 229 12.48 -5.58 4.59
C LYS A 229 13.29 -5.60 3.28
N VAL A 230 13.37 -6.74 2.58
CA VAL A 230 14.21 -6.92 1.39
C VAL A 230 13.47 -6.56 0.10
N PHE A 231 12.15 -6.75 0.06
CA PHE A 231 11.27 -6.50 -1.08
C PHE A 231 9.94 -5.89 -0.59
N THR A 232 9.20 -5.13 -1.41
CA THR A 232 7.87 -4.61 -1.00
C THR A 232 6.79 -5.69 -0.95
N SER A 233 6.95 -6.75 -1.75
CA SER A 233 5.95 -7.81 -1.96
C SER A 233 6.62 -9.16 -2.18
N ALA A 234 5.89 -10.25 -1.90
CA ALA A 234 6.30 -11.60 -2.29
C ALA A 234 6.35 -11.79 -3.82
N ASP A 235 5.65 -10.93 -4.57
CA ASP A 235 5.69 -10.86 -6.02
C ASP A 235 7.08 -10.56 -6.58
N THR A 236 7.75 -9.57 -5.99
CA THR A 236 9.12 -9.21 -6.32
C THR A 236 10.06 -10.41 -6.18
N ALA A 237 9.94 -11.15 -5.07
CA ALA A 237 10.72 -12.38 -4.82
C ALA A 237 10.35 -13.52 -5.78
N TYR A 238 9.07 -13.70 -6.10
CA TYR A 238 8.58 -14.72 -7.04
C TYR A 238 9.09 -14.47 -8.47
N VAL A 239 9.01 -13.23 -8.97
CA VAL A 239 9.58 -12.85 -10.28
C VAL A 239 11.10 -13.05 -10.28
N LEU A 240 11.79 -12.60 -9.21
CA LEU A 240 13.24 -12.73 -9.11
C LEU A 240 13.70 -14.20 -9.06
N ALA A 241 12.92 -15.11 -8.45
CA ALA A 241 13.23 -16.55 -8.45
C ALA A 241 13.30 -17.13 -9.88
N TYR A 242 12.35 -16.75 -10.75
CA TYR A 242 12.38 -17.13 -12.16
C TYR A 242 13.57 -16.52 -12.90
N SER A 243 13.86 -15.24 -12.68
CA SER A 243 15.03 -14.57 -13.27
C SER A 243 16.35 -15.23 -12.86
N VAL A 244 16.48 -15.67 -11.60
CA VAL A 244 17.66 -16.39 -11.09
C VAL A 244 17.78 -17.80 -11.67
N ILE A 245 16.68 -18.54 -11.80
CA ILE A 245 16.67 -19.88 -12.43
C ILE A 245 17.04 -19.79 -13.91
N LEU A 246 16.57 -18.77 -14.63
CA LEU A 246 17.01 -18.50 -16.00
C LEU A 246 18.51 -18.13 -16.04
N LEU A 247 18.96 -17.18 -15.21
CA LEU A 247 20.36 -16.76 -15.20
C LEU A 247 21.31 -17.94 -14.92
N ASN A 248 20.94 -18.86 -14.03
CA ASN A 248 21.69 -20.09 -13.80
C ASN A 248 21.75 -20.97 -15.06
N THR A 249 20.63 -21.08 -15.79
CA THR A 249 20.56 -21.83 -17.05
C THR A 249 21.42 -21.18 -18.14
N ASP A 250 21.33 -19.86 -18.31
CA ASP A 250 22.11 -19.08 -19.29
C ASP A 250 23.63 -19.12 -18.98
N SER A 251 23.99 -18.93 -17.70
CA SER A 251 25.38 -18.91 -17.24
C SER A 251 26.09 -20.25 -17.39
N HIS A 252 25.40 -21.37 -17.18
CA HIS A 252 26.05 -22.68 -17.02
C HIS A 252 25.74 -23.70 -18.13
N ASN A 253 24.68 -23.53 -18.92
CA ASN A 253 24.35 -24.46 -20.01
C ASN A 253 25.30 -24.30 -21.23
N PRO A 254 26.04 -25.35 -21.63
CA PRO A 254 26.98 -25.27 -22.75
C PRO A 254 26.33 -25.11 -24.14
N MET A 255 25.01 -25.23 -24.26
CA MET A 255 24.29 -24.97 -25.52
C MET A 255 23.98 -23.48 -25.75
N VAL A 256 24.11 -22.63 -24.71
CA VAL A 256 23.88 -21.18 -24.80
C VAL A 256 25.15 -20.50 -25.31
N LYS A 257 25.11 -20.01 -26.56
CA LYS A 257 26.27 -19.41 -27.24
C LYS A 257 26.53 -17.95 -26.84
N ASN A 258 25.47 -17.18 -26.62
CA ASN A 258 25.53 -15.78 -26.25
C ASN A 258 24.92 -15.67 -24.85
N LYS A 259 25.76 -15.45 -23.83
CA LYS A 259 25.32 -15.33 -22.44
C LYS A 259 24.92 -13.90 -22.11
N MET A 260 23.98 -13.76 -21.18
CA MET A 260 23.46 -12.49 -20.68
C MET A 260 24.53 -11.73 -19.88
N SER A 261 24.67 -10.43 -20.10
CA SER A 261 25.55 -9.59 -19.26
C SER A 261 24.84 -9.14 -17.96
N ALA A 262 25.62 -8.63 -17.00
CA ALA A 262 25.05 -8.05 -15.78
C ALA A 262 24.07 -6.90 -16.08
N ASP A 263 24.38 -6.07 -17.08
CA ASP A 263 23.53 -4.93 -17.46
C ASP A 263 22.26 -5.37 -18.20
N ASP A 264 22.33 -6.49 -18.93
CA ASP A 264 21.14 -7.15 -19.48
C ASP A 264 20.27 -7.73 -18.36
N PHE A 265 20.86 -8.39 -17.35
CA PHE A 265 20.11 -8.93 -16.21
C PHE A 265 19.44 -7.82 -15.39
N ILE A 266 20.13 -6.71 -15.13
CA ILE A 266 19.54 -5.54 -14.47
C ILE A 266 18.37 -5.00 -15.29
N ARG A 267 18.58 -4.75 -16.60
CA ARG A 267 17.52 -4.24 -17.51
C ARG A 267 16.31 -5.17 -17.59
N ASN A 268 16.51 -6.48 -17.52
CA ASN A 268 15.46 -7.50 -17.56
C ASN A 268 14.64 -7.58 -16.26
N ASN A 269 15.12 -7.01 -15.15
CA ASN A 269 14.44 -6.96 -13.84
C ASN A 269 14.02 -5.53 -13.44
N ARG A 270 13.81 -4.63 -14.41
CA ARG A 270 13.27 -3.29 -14.16
C ARG A 270 11.76 -3.31 -13.96
N GLY A 271 11.28 -2.53 -12.99
CA GLY A 271 9.86 -2.41 -12.63
C GLY A 271 9.29 -3.54 -11.77
N ILE A 272 10.09 -4.50 -11.28
CA ILE A 272 9.57 -5.71 -10.60
C ILE A 272 9.16 -5.50 -9.12
N ASP A 273 9.59 -4.41 -8.48
CA ASP A 273 9.26 -4.08 -7.07
C ASP A 273 8.02 -3.16 -7.06
N ASP A 274 6.84 -3.75 -7.30
CA ASP A 274 5.54 -3.08 -7.44
C ASP A 274 5.54 -1.86 -8.39
N GLY A 275 6.30 -1.96 -9.50
CA GLY A 275 6.49 -0.90 -10.48
C GLY A 275 7.78 -0.08 -10.32
N LYS A 276 8.60 -0.36 -9.30
CA LYS A 276 9.93 0.24 -9.09
C LYS A 276 11.05 -0.69 -9.55
N ASP A 277 12.23 -0.11 -9.72
CA ASP A 277 13.48 -0.86 -9.96
C ASP A 277 14.10 -1.28 -8.61
N LEU A 278 14.55 -2.54 -8.51
CA LEU A 278 15.42 -2.97 -7.41
C LEU A 278 16.80 -2.28 -7.49
N PRO A 279 17.54 -2.14 -6.37
CA PRO A 279 18.87 -1.53 -6.38
C PRO A 279 19.82 -2.22 -7.38
N GLU A 280 20.41 -1.46 -8.30
CA GLU A 280 21.28 -2.03 -9.34
C GLU A 280 22.50 -2.75 -8.77
N GLU A 281 23.04 -2.28 -7.63
CA GLU A 281 24.12 -2.96 -6.90
C GLU A 281 23.72 -4.34 -6.39
N TYR A 282 22.49 -4.47 -5.85
CA TYR A 282 21.94 -5.74 -5.40
C TYR A 282 21.82 -6.73 -6.56
N LEU A 283 21.17 -6.32 -7.65
CA LEU A 283 21.03 -7.14 -8.87
C LEU A 283 22.38 -7.50 -9.50
N ARG A 284 23.36 -6.59 -9.51
CA ARG A 284 24.73 -6.86 -9.99
C ARG A 284 25.47 -7.86 -9.10
N SER A 285 25.33 -7.74 -7.78
CA SER A 285 25.92 -8.68 -6.82
C SER A 285 25.32 -10.08 -6.94
N LEU A 286 23.99 -10.17 -7.12
CA LEU A 286 23.25 -11.40 -7.35
C LEU A 286 23.67 -12.07 -8.66
N PHE A 287 23.80 -11.29 -9.75
CA PHE A 287 24.31 -11.77 -11.03
C PHE A 287 25.68 -12.44 -10.87
N GLU A 288 26.64 -11.74 -10.24
CA GLU A 288 27.99 -12.27 -10.00
C GLU A 288 27.98 -13.57 -9.17
N ARG A 289 27.15 -13.67 -8.12
CA ARG A 289 27.07 -14.89 -7.29
C ARG A 289 26.49 -16.09 -8.03
N ILE A 290 25.49 -15.89 -8.90
CA ILE A 290 24.96 -16.96 -9.76
C ILE A 290 25.93 -17.34 -10.87
N SER A 291 26.58 -16.38 -11.52
CA SER A 291 27.53 -16.66 -12.61
C SER A 291 28.82 -17.31 -12.12
N ARG A 292 29.27 -17.04 -10.88
CA ARG A 292 30.46 -17.66 -10.27
C ARG A 292 30.18 -19.04 -9.64
N ASN A 293 28.96 -19.29 -9.17
CA ASN A 293 28.60 -20.51 -8.46
C ASN A 293 27.24 -21.03 -8.95
N GLU A 294 27.22 -22.23 -9.53
CA GLU A 294 26.03 -22.88 -10.08
C GLU A 294 25.04 -23.35 -8.98
N ILE A 295 23.74 -23.22 -9.25
CA ILE A 295 22.67 -23.82 -8.44
C ILE A 295 22.57 -25.31 -8.78
N LYS A 296 23.34 -26.14 -8.09
CA LYS A 296 23.40 -27.59 -8.32
C LYS A 296 22.25 -28.34 -7.64
N MET A 297 21.43 -29.03 -8.43
CA MET A 297 20.40 -29.95 -7.94
C MET A 297 21.03 -31.32 -7.67
N LYS A 298 21.27 -31.67 -6.41
CA LYS A 298 22.17 -32.76 -6.00
C LYS A 298 21.81 -34.15 -6.61
N GLY A 299 22.48 -34.51 -7.71
CA GLY A 299 22.37 -35.84 -8.34
C GLY A 299 23.15 -36.09 -9.65
N ASP A 300 23.99 -35.16 -10.13
CA ASP A 300 24.48 -35.18 -11.52
C ASP A 300 25.50 -36.29 -11.88
N ASP A 301 26.27 -36.81 -10.92
CA ASP A 301 27.43 -37.69 -11.22
C ASP A 301 27.08 -39.06 -11.85
N LEU A 302 25.81 -39.51 -11.79
CA LEU A 302 25.41 -40.86 -12.22
C LEU A 302 24.43 -40.91 -13.41
N ALA A 303 23.83 -39.78 -13.81
CA ALA A 303 22.77 -39.78 -14.84
C ALA A 303 23.26 -39.39 -16.25
N VAL A 304 24.45 -38.80 -16.37
CA VAL A 304 24.93 -38.10 -17.58
C VAL A 304 25.16 -39.03 -18.78
N GLN A 305 25.41 -40.33 -18.58
CA GLN A 305 25.80 -41.25 -19.66
C GLN A 305 24.66 -42.00 -20.37
N GLN A 306 23.45 -42.09 -19.80
CA GLN A 306 22.36 -42.91 -20.39
C GLN A 306 21.22 -42.12 -21.06
N MET A 307 21.18 -40.79 -20.93
CA MET A 307 20.11 -39.94 -21.47
C MET A 307 20.46 -39.16 -22.75
N GLN A 308 21.65 -39.37 -23.34
CA GLN A 308 22.15 -38.57 -24.48
C GLN A 308 21.50 -38.89 -25.85
N SER A 309 20.41 -39.66 -25.89
CA SER A 309 19.81 -40.15 -27.16
C SER A 309 18.34 -39.74 -27.38
N MET A 310 17.64 -39.18 -26.38
CA MET A 310 16.22 -38.78 -26.53
C MET A 310 15.90 -37.43 -25.88
N ASN A 311 15.12 -36.61 -26.60
CA ASN A 311 14.44 -35.38 -26.13
C ASN A 311 15.32 -34.16 -25.74
N SER A 312 16.25 -33.74 -26.59
CA SER A 312 17.09 -32.54 -26.39
C SER A 312 16.41 -31.16 -26.64
N ASN A 313 15.08 -31.08 -26.76
CA ASN A 313 14.37 -29.85 -27.17
C ASN A 313 13.12 -29.55 -26.31
N ARG A 314 13.33 -29.03 -25.09
CA ARG A 314 12.41 -28.20 -24.26
C ARG A 314 13.04 -28.01 -22.88
N ILE A 315 13.55 -26.83 -22.57
CA ILE A 315 14.20 -26.58 -21.26
C ILE A 315 13.12 -26.12 -20.28
N LEU A 316 12.66 -27.04 -19.42
CA LEU A 316 11.69 -26.82 -18.32
C LEU A 316 10.33 -26.20 -18.70
N GLY A 317 10.08 -25.91 -19.98
CA GLY A 317 8.90 -25.17 -20.44
C GLY A 317 8.91 -23.68 -20.07
N LEU A 318 10.01 -23.16 -19.52
CA LEU A 318 10.10 -21.81 -18.98
C LEU A 318 10.31 -20.74 -20.06
N ASP A 319 10.91 -21.11 -21.21
CA ASP A 319 11.22 -20.19 -22.32
C ASP A 319 10.03 -19.29 -22.72
N SER A 320 8.83 -19.88 -22.84
CA SER A 320 7.59 -19.18 -23.23
C SER A 320 6.98 -18.30 -22.13
N ILE A 321 7.43 -18.44 -20.88
CA ILE A 321 7.00 -17.60 -19.75
C ILE A 321 8.00 -16.45 -19.58
N LEU A 322 9.28 -16.72 -19.82
CA LEU A 322 10.36 -15.75 -19.67
C LEU A 322 10.36 -14.72 -20.80
N ASN A 323 9.94 -15.05 -22.02
CA ASN A 323 9.67 -14.05 -23.09
C ASN A 323 8.60 -12.99 -22.72
N ILE A 324 7.80 -13.22 -21.68
CA ILE A 324 6.74 -12.31 -21.22
C ILE A 324 7.28 -11.38 -20.13
N VAL A 325 8.07 -11.91 -19.19
CA VAL A 325 8.77 -11.11 -18.16
C VAL A 325 9.89 -10.28 -18.80
N ILE A 326 10.73 -10.91 -19.61
CA ILE A 326 11.82 -10.29 -20.35
C ILE A 326 11.23 -9.66 -21.60
N ARG A 327 10.82 -8.40 -21.47
CA ARG A 327 10.17 -7.56 -22.49
C ARG A 327 11.00 -7.47 -23.77
N LYS A 328 10.81 -8.45 -24.68
CA LYS A 328 11.64 -8.68 -25.88
C LYS A 328 11.52 -7.58 -26.95
N ARG A 329 12.21 -6.46 -26.75
CA ARG A 329 12.40 -5.43 -27.78
C ARG A 329 13.78 -5.57 -28.44
N GLY A 330 13.83 -5.89 -29.73
CA GLY A 330 15.13 -5.92 -30.44
C GLY A 330 15.25 -6.66 -31.78
N GLU A 331 14.20 -7.26 -32.36
CA GLU A 331 14.33 -7.93 -33.67
C GLU A 331 14.55 -6.94 -34.84
N GLU A 332 14.18 -5.67 -34.66
CA GLU A 332 14.42 -4.58 -35.62
C GLU A 332 15.91 -4.42 -35.96
N LYS A 333 16.80 -4.64 -34.99
CA LYS A 333 18.25 -4.35 -35.12
C LYS A 333 19.05 -5.35 -35.97
N TYR A 334 18.43 -6.44 -36.40
CA TYR A 334 18.99 -7.40 -37.37
C TYR A 334 18.37 -7.27 -38.77
N MET A 335 17.36 -6.41 -38.94
CA MET A 335 16.60 -6.33 -40.20
C MET A 335 17.13 -5.25 -41.15
N GLU A 336 17.68 -4.14 -40.61
CA GLU A 336 18.23 -3.04 -41.41
C GLU A 336 19.45 -3.45 -42.27
N THR A 337 20.28 -4.37 -41.75
CA THR A 337 21.38 -5.00 -42.53
C THR A 337 20.91 -6.07 -43.51
N SER A 338 19.66 -6.52 -43.41
CA SER A 338 19.10 -7.53 -44.30
C SER A 338 18.74 -6.96 -45.67
N ASP A 339 18.23 -5.74 -45.78
CA ASP A 339 17.72 -5.20 -47.05
C ASP A 339 18.83 -4.96 -48.10
N ASP A 340 20.01 -4.50 -47.68
CA ASP A 340 21.18 -4.40 -48.55
C ASP A 340 21.71 -5.78 -48.97
N LEU A 341 21.71 -6.74 -48.05
CA LEU A 341 22.13 -8.12 -48.34
C LEU A 341 21.12 -8.82 -49.28
N ILE A 342 19.83 -8.59 -49.10
CA ILE A 342 18.74 -9.05 -49.97
C ILE A 342 18.91 -8.47 -51.37
N ARG A 343 19.16 -7.16 -51.49
CA ARG A 343 19.37 -6.50 -52.79
C ARG A 343 20.57 -7.09 -53.52
N HIS A 344 21.72 -7.13 -52.86
CA HIS A 344 22.97 -7.69 -53.39
C HIS A 344 22.85 -9.19 -53.74
N MET A 345 22.18 -10.01 -52.92
CA MET A 345 21.94 -11.42 -53.23
C MET A 345 20.95 -11.60 -54.40
N GLN A 346 19.86 -10.83 -54.44
CA GLN A 346 18.94 -10.86 -55.58
C GLN A 346 19.61 -10.42 -56.88
N GLU A 347 20.51 -9.44 -56.83
CA GLU A 347 21.31 -8.98 -57.96
C GLU A 347 22.30 -10.06 -58.42
N GLN A 348 23.08 -10.66 -57.51
CA GLN A 348 23.94 -11.79 -57.84
C GLN A 348 23.17 -13.00 -58.40
N PHE A 349 21.98 -13.32 -57.87
CA PHE A 349 21.14 -14.39 -58.42
C PHE A 349 20.54 -14.01 -59.78
N LYS A 350 20.17 -12.74 -60.03
CA LYS A 350 19.75 -12.25 -61.35
C LYS A 350 20.89 -12.29 -62.38
N GLU A 351 22.12 -11.97 -61.98
CA GLU A 351 23.30 -12.10 -62.86
C GLU A 351 23.67 -13.55 -63.14
N LYS A 352 23.69 -14.41 -62.12
CA LYS A 352 23.97 -15.85 -62.30
C LYS A 352 22.89 -16.54 -63.14
N ALA A 353 21.62 -16.19 -62.96
CA ALA A 353 20.50 -16.70 -63.77
C ALA A 353 20.47 -16.19 -65.22
N ARG A 354 21.33 -15.24 -65.61
CA ARG A 354 21.59 -14.88 -67.01
C ARG A 354 22.62 -15.78 -67.69
N LYS A 355 23.27 -16.70 -66.96
CA LYS A 355 24.17 -17.73 -67.50
C LYS A 355 23.41 -19.05 -67.61
N SER A 356 23.60 -19.76 -68.72
CA SER A 356 22.69 -20.81 -69.20
C SER A 356 22.73 -22.16 -68.46
N GLU A 357 23.29 -22.22 -67.25
CA GLU A 357 23.37 -23.45 -66.45
C GLU A 357 22.58 -23.27 -65.13
N SER A 358 21.42 -23.91 -65.05
CA SER A 358 20.57 -23.91 -63.86
C SER A 358 21.12 -24.86 -62.80
N VAL A 359 22.11 -24.43 -62.03
CA VAL A 359 22.62 -25.17 -60.87
C VAL A 359 21.57 -25.15 -59.74
N TYR A 360 21.06 -26.33 -59.39
CA TYR A 360 20.10 -26.49 -58.30
C TYR A 360 20.84 -26.67 -56.96
N HIS A 361 20.58 -25.78 -56.01
CA HIS A 361 21.10 -25.88 -54.64
C HIS A 361 19.98 -26.31 -53.69
N ALA A 362 20.24 -27.30 -52.83
CA ALA A 362 19.33 -27.68 -51.77
C ALA A 362 19.39 -26.65 -50.64
N ALA A 363 18.23 -26.20 -50.14
CA ALA A 363 18.16 -25.32 -48.98
C ALA A 363 18.55 -26.07 -47.70
N THR A 364 19.49 -25.50 -46.94
CA THR A 364 20.00 -26.04 -45.68
C THR A 364 19.51 -25.28 -44.44
N ASP A 365 19.01 -24.05 -44.62
CA ASP A 365 18.58 -23.15 -43.54
C ASP A 365 17.18 -22.60 -43.83
N VAL A 366 16.34 -22.54 -42.80
CA VAL A 366 14.97 -22.00 -42.85
C VAL A 366 14.97 -20.52 -43.23
N VAL A 367 16.04 -19.76 -42.96
CA VAL A 367 16.17 -18.36 -43.41
C VAL A 367 16.12 -18.25 -44.94
N ILE A 368 16.60 -19.25 -45.69
CA ILE A 368 16.51 -19.26 -47.17
C ILE A 368 15.04 -19.26 -47.62
N LEU A 369 14.16 -19.97 -46.91
CA LEU A 369 12.74 -20.02 -47.24
C LEU A 369 12.06 -18.64 -47.06
N ARG A 370 12.53 -17.80 -46.11
CA ARG A 370 12.02 -16.44 -45.91
C ARG A 370 12.20 -15.62 -47.18
N PHE A 371 13.41 -15.61 -47.73
CA PHE A 371 13.73 -14.91 -48.97
C PHE A 371 13.00 -15.49 -50.19
N MET A 372 12.75 -16.81 -50.23
CA MET A 372 11.95 -17.43 -51.30
C MET A 372 10.50 -16.94 -51.29
N ILE A 373 9.87 -16.88 -50.12
CA ILE A 373 8.49 -16.37 -49.95
C ILE A 373 8.43 -14.86 -50.24
N GLU A 374 9.38 -14.10 -49.72
CA GLU A 374 9.49 -12.64 -49.91
C GLU A 374 9.65 -12.26 -51.40
N ALA A 375 10.29 -13.11 -52.21
CA ALA A 375 10.40 -12.94 -53.66
C ALA A 375 9.14 -13.37 -54.45
N CYS A 376 8.17 -14.08 -53.87
CA CYS A 376 7.03 -14.64 -54.62
C CYS A 376 5.63 -14.49 -53.99
N TRP A 377 5.50 -13.92 -52.79
CA TRP A 377 4.21 -13.81 -52.09
C TRP A 377 3.18 -12.98 -52.85
N ALA A 378 3.53 -11.81 -53.38
CA ALA A 378 2.58 -10.96 -54.10
C ALA A 378 2.08 -11.61 -55.41
N PRO A 379 2.95 -12.25 -56.23
CA PRO A 379 2.51 -13.16 -57.29
C PRO A 379 1.59 -14.29 -56.83
N MET A 380 1.86 -14.95 -55.69
CA MET A 380 1.00 -16.02 -55.16
C MET A 380 -0.35 -15.49 -54.67
N LEU A 381 -0.37 -14.33 -54.00
CA LEU A 381 -1.57 -13.63 -53.58
C LEU A 381 -2.45 -13.30 -54.79
N ALA A 382 -1.89 -12.72 -55.85
CA ALA A 382 -2.60 -12.47 -57.10
C ALA A 382 -3.08 -13.75 -57.81
N ALA A 383 -2.37 -14.87 -57.64
CA ALA A 383 -2.76 -16.17 -58.19
C ALA A 383 -3.95 -16.81 -57.46
N PHE A 384 -4.11 -16.59 -56.15
CA PHE A 384 -5.24 -17.13 -55.39
C PHE A 384 -6.43 -16.17 -55.35
N SER A 385 -6.20 -14.85 -55.26
CA SER A 385 -7.27 -13.86 -55.21
C SER A 385 -8.07 -13.76 -56.51
N VAL A 386 -7.41 -13.65 -57.67
CA VAL A 386 -8.12 -13.37 -58.93
C VAL A 386 -9.02 -14.54 -59.37
N PRO A 387 -8.60 -15.82 -59.34
CA PRO A 387 -9.48 -16.93 -59.68
C PRO A 387 -10.56 -17.21 -58.63
N LEU A 388 -10.34 -16.89 -57.36
CA LEU A 388 -11.36 -17.02 -56.30
C LEU A 388 -12.50 -15.99 -56.48
N ASP A 389 -12.16 -14.78 -56.92
CA ASP A 389 -13.12 -13.73 -57.28
C ASP A 389 -13.93 -14.12 -58.53
N GLN A 390 -13.23 -14.48 -59.61
CA GLN A 390 -13.81 -14.66 -60.94
C GLN A 390 -14.47 -16.04 -61.19
N SER A 391 -14.10 -17.08 -60.43
CA SER A 391 -14.64 -18.43 -60.60
C SER A 391 -15.74 -18.76 -59.59
N ASP A 392 -16.75 -19.50 -60.04
CA ASP A 392 -17.73 -20.18 -59.19
C ASP A 392 -17.56 -21.73 -59.24
N ASP A 393 -16.45 -22.24 -59.79
CA ASP A 393 -16.07 -23.68 -59.79
C ASP A 393 -15.49 -24.10 -58.42
N GLU A 394 -16.16 -25.04 -57.76
CA GLU A 394 -15.81 -25.61 -56.45
C GLU A 394 -14.35 -26.12 -56.39
N VAL A 395 -13.84 -26.74 -57.47
CA VAL A 395 -12.47 -27.29 -57.50
C VAL A 395 -11.43 -26.17 -57.52
N ILE A 396 -11.71 -25.08 -58.27
CA ILE A 396 -10.84 -23.90 -58.32
C ILE A 396 -10.90 -23.14 -56.99
N ILE A 397 -12.09 -22.96 -56.41
CA ILE A 397 -12.29 -22.34 -55.10
C ILE A 397 -11.51 -23.10 -54.01
N ALA A 398 -11.66 -24.43 -53.95
CA ALA A 398 -10.95 -25.28 -52.98
C ALA A 398 -9.42 -25.18 -53.13
N LEU A 399 -8.90 -25.12 -54.36
CA LEU A 399 -7.47 -24.91 -54.61
C LEU A 399 -6.99 -23.51 -54.19
N CYS A 400 -7.76 -22.45 -54.48
CA CYS A 400 -7.44 -21.09 -54.01
C CYS A 400 -7.38 -21.02 -52.48
N LEU A 401 -8.40 -21.55 -51.80
CA LEU A 401 -8.48 -21.55 -50.33
C LEU A 401 -7.38 -22.42 -49.69
N GLN A 402 -7.01 -23.54 -50.32
CA GLN A 402 -5.86 -24.34 -49.89
C GLN A 402 -4.53 -23.60 -50.11
N GLY A 403 -4.40 -22.84 -51.20
CA GLY A 403 -3.27 -21.94 -51.45
C GLY A 403 -3.12 -20.87 -50.36
N PHE A 404 -4.21 -20.18 -50.01
CA PHE A 404 -4.26 -19.25 -48.89
C PHE A 404 -3.85 -19.90 -47.57
N ARG A 405 -4.38 -21.09 -47.23
CA ARG A 405 -4.02 -21.81 -46.00
C ARG A 405 -2.53 -22.09 -45.90
N TYR A 406 -1.90 -22.62 -46.95
CA TYR A 406 -0.44 -22.88 -46.91
C TYR A 406 0.39 -21.59 -46.91
N ALA A 407 -0.03 -20.54 -47.64
CA ALA A 407 0.65 -19.24 -47.62
C ALA A 407 0.63 -18.60 -46.22
N ILE A 408 -0.53 -18.63 -45.54
CA ILE A 408 -0.71 -18.09 -44.19
C ILE A 408 0.09 -18.92 -43.18
N ARG A 409 0.03 -20.26 -43.24
CA ARG A 409 0.82 -21.12 -42.35
C ARG A 409 2.33 -20.88 -42.46
N VAL A 410 2.88 -20.78 -43.67
CA VAL A 410 4.31 -20.50 -43.86
C VAL A 410 4.67 -19.10 -43.36
N THR A 411 3.92 -18.07 -43.75
CA THR A 411 4.22 -16.68 -43.33
C THR A 411 4.02 -16.45 -41.82
N ALA A 412 3.06 -17.14 -41.18
CA ALA A 412 2.83 -17.06 -39.75
C ALA A 412 3.93 -17.75 -38.93
N VAL A 413 4.26 -19.02 -39.25
CA VAL A 413 5.33 -19.77 -38.55
C VAL A 413 6.69 -19.09 -38.71
N MET A 414 6.92 -18.38 -39.82
CA MET A 414 8.15 -17.62 -40.07
C MET A 414 8.11 -16.16 -39.57
N SER A 415 7.08 -15.77 -38.80
CA SER A 415 6.88 -14.42 -38.23
C SER A 415 6.92 -13.28 -39.26
N MET A 416 6.56 -13.55 -40.52
CA MET A 416 6.59 -12.58 -41.62
C MET A 416 5.34 -11.67 -41.58
N LYS A 417 5.20 -10.84 -40.52
CA LYS A 417 4.00 -10.04 -40.20
C LYS A 417 3.26 -9.49 -41.42
N THR A 418 3.85 -8.53 -42.13
CA THR A 418 3.26 -7.86 -43.32
C THR A 418 2.76 -8.82 -44.39
N HIS A 419 3.45 -9.95 -44.58
CA HIS A 419 3.07 -10.95 -45.60
C HIS A 419 1.88 -11.78 -45.13
N ARG A 420 1.93 -12.31 -43.90
CA ARG A 420 0.83 -13.03 -43.24
C ARG A 420 -0.43 -12.16 -43.22
N ASP A 421 -0.30 -10.92 -42.76
CA ASP A 421 -1.41 -10.00 -42.56
C ASP A 421 -2.05 -9.61 -43.90
N ALA A 422 -1.27 -9.49 -44.99
CA ALA A 422 -1.79 -9.30 -46.34
C ALA A 422 -2.59 -10.52 -46.85
N PHE A 423 -2.10 -11.76 -46.66
CA PHE A 423 -2.85 -12.97 -47.03
C PHE A 423 -4.13 -13.13 -46.20
N VAL A 424 -4.07 -12.92 -44.88
CA VAL A 424 -5.23 -13.00 -43.98
C VAL A 424 -6.26 -11.91 -44.31
N THR A 425 -5.83 -10.67 -44.55
CA THR A 425 -6.73 -9.56 -44.96
C THR A 425 -7.40 -9.87 -46.29
N SER A 426 -6.68 -10.44 -47.26
CA SER A 426 -7.29 -10.80 -48.54
C SER A 426 -8.30 -11.95 -48.40
N LEU A 427 -8.00 -12.97 -47.59
CA LEU A 427 -8.94 -14.06 -47.32
C LEU A 427 -10.18 -13.55 -46.55
N ALA A 428 -9.99 -12.63 -45.59
CA ALA A 428 -11.06 -11.95 -44.86
C ALA A 428 -12.01 -11.19 -45.79
N LYS A 429 -11.49 -10.50 -46.82
CA LYS A 429 -12.32 -9.84 -47.85
C LYS A 429 -13.21 -10.84 -48.60
N PHE A 430 -12.69 -12.01 -48.97
CA PHE A 430 -13.44 -13.07 -49.65
C PHE A 430 -14.53 -13.76 -48.81
N THR A 431 -14.66 -13.43 -47.52
CA THR A 431 -15.85 -13.85 -46.74
C THR A 431 -17.13 -13.09 -47.11
N SER A 432 -17.03 -11.95 -47.80
CA SER A 432 -18.14 -11.05 -48.14
C SER A 432 -19.06 -10.64 -46.97
N LEU A 433 -18.61 -10.78 -45.71
CA LEU A 433 -19.36 -10.42 -44.49
C LEU A 433 -19.66 -8.91 -44.32
N HIS A 434 -19.39 -8.11 -45.36
CA HIS A 434 -19.74 -6.69 -45.47
C HIS A 434 -20.89 -6.43 -46.45
N SER A 435 -21.22 -7.40 -47.33
CA SER A 435 -22.42 -7.36 -48.19
C SER A 435 -23.18 -8.70 -48.11
N PRO A 436 -24.14 -8.83 -47.18
CA PRO A 436 -24.91 -10.07 -46.98
C PRO A 436 -25.74 -10.51 -48.21
N ALA A 437 -26.05 -9.57 -49.11
CA ALA A 437 -26.77 -9.84 -50.36
C ALA A 437 -25.92 -10.64 -51.38
N ASP A 438 -24.59 -10.56 -51.30
CA ASP A 438 -23.67 -11.15 -52.28
C ASP A 438 -23.02 -12.47 -51.80
N ILE A 439 -23.40 -12.97 -50.62
CA ILE A 439 -22.84 -14.20 -50.03
C ILE A 439 -23.26 -15.43 -50.87
N LYS A 440 -22.28 -16.05 -51.53
CA LYS A 440 -22.37 -17.35 -52.20
C LYS A 440 -21.68 -18.45 -51.38
N GLN A 441 -21.83 -19.70 -51.80
CA GLN A 441 -21.13 -20.86 -51.25
C GLN A 441 -19.61 -20.65 -51.11
N LYS A 442 -18.95 -20.02 -52.10
CA LYS A 442 -17.50 -19.74 -52.04
C LYS A 442 -17.07 -18.84 -50.88
N ASN A 443 -17.97 -17.98 -50.41
CA ASN A 443 -17.76 -17.12 -49.25
C ASN A 443 -17.95 -17.92 -47.94
N ILE A 444 -18.93 -18.83 -47.89
CA ILE A 444 -19.11 -19.79 -46.80
C ILE A 444 -17.85 -20.65 -46.60
N ASP A 445 -17.27 -21.13 -47.70
CA ASP A 445 -16.07 -21.97 -47.64
C ASP A 445 -14.79 -21.16 -47.33
N ALA A 446 -14.74 -19.87 -47.70
CA ALA A 446 -13.72 -18.94 -47.19
C ALA A 446 -13.82 -18.72 -45.67
N ILE A 447 -15.04 -18.64 -45.11
CA ILE A 447 -15.25 -18.57 -43.65
C ILE A 447 -14.79 -19.87 -42.98
N LYS A 448 -15.14 -21.05 -43.51
CA LYS A 448 -14.63 -22.34 -43.01
C LYS A 448 -13.09 -22.41 -43.08
N ALA A 449 -12.46 -21.85 -44.12
CA ALA A 449 -11.01 -21.76 -44.22
C ALA A 449 -10.39 -20.89 -43.11
N ILE A 450 -10.97 -19.72 -42.80
CA ILE A 450 -10.54 -18.86 -41.69
C ILE A 450 -10.66 -19.56 -40.34
N VAL A 451 -11.80 -20.22 -40.07
CA VAL A 451 -11.99 -21.02 -38.84
C VAL A 451 -10.92 -22.11 -38.74
N THR A 452 -10.56 -22.75 -39.85
CA THR A 452 -9.52 -23.80 -39.85
C THR A 452 -8.12 -23.23 -39.62
N ILE A 453 -7.80 -22.04 -40.14
CA ILE A 453 -6.52 -21.34 -39.89
C ILE A 453 -6.37 -20.97 -38.41
N ALA A 454 -7.44 -20.45 -37.79
CA ALA A 454 -7.48 -20.20 -36.34
C ALA A 454 -7.26 -21.48 -35.51
N ASP A 455 -7.66 -22.64 -36.03
CA ASP A 455 -7.61 -23.95 -35.37
C ASP A 455 -6.27 -24.69 -35.55
N GLU A 456 -5.55 -24.45 -36.66
CA GLU A 456 -4.25 -25.05 -37.00
C GLU A 456 -3.05 -24.14 -36.64
N ASP A 457 -3.12 -22.84 -36.95
CA ASP A 457 -1.98 -21.91 -36.89
C ASP A 457 -2.05 -20.91 -35.71
N GLY A 458 -3.04 -21.03 -34.83
CA GLY A 458 -3.40 -20.05 -33.79
C GLY A 458 -2.26 -19.56 -32.87
N ASN A 459 -1.20 -20.35 -32.70
CA ASN A 459 0.00 -19.98 -31.92
C ASN A 459 0.95 -18.99 -32.63
N TYR A 460 0.74 -18.71 -33.92
CA TYR A 460 1.66 -17.96 -34.78
C TYR A 460 1.01 -16.74 -35.47
N LEU A 461 -0.30 -16.54 -35.28
CA LEU A 461 -1.06 -15.48 -35.96
C LEU A 461 -0.73 -14.06 -35.46
N GLN A 462 -0.34 -13.89 -34.19
CA GLN A 462 -0.06 -12.57 -33.59
C GLN A 462 -1.19 -11.57 -33.89
N GLU A 463 -0.86 -10.38 -34.38
CA GLU A 463 -1.79 -9.31 -34.77
C GLU A 463 -2.85 -9.74 -35.82
N ALA A 464 -2.61 -10.76 -36.64
CA ALA A 464 -3.61 -11.27 -37.60
C ALA A 464 -4.89 -11.81 -36.94
N TRP A 465 -4.86 -12.11 -35.64
CA TRP A 465 -6.05 -12.43 -34.86
C TRP A 465 -7.13 -11.34 -34.96
N GLU A 466 -6.77 -10.07 -35.15
CA GLU A 466 -7.73 -8.97 -35.29
C GLU A 466 -8.65 -9.16 -36.51
N HIS A 467 -8.09 -9.47 -37.68
CA HIS A 467 -8.87 -9.70 -38.90
C HIS A 467 -9.76 -10.95 -38.76
N ILE A 468 -9.24 -12.00 -38.15
CA ILE A 468 -9.95 -13.26 -37.94
C ILE A 468 -11.12 -13.07 -36.96
N LEU A 469 -10.89 -12.42 -35.82
CA LEU A 469 -11.94 -12.12 -34.84
C LEU A 469 -12.96 -11.12 -35.37
N THR A 470 -12.55 -10.17 -36.23
CA THR A 470 -13.49 -9.31 -36.98
C THR A 470 -14.41 -10.13 -37.89
N CYS A 471 -13.90 -11.14 -38.59
CA CYS A 471 -14.72 -12.06 -39.39
C CYS A 471 -15.64 -12.94 -38.53
N VAL A 472 -15.14 -13.51 -37.42
CA VAL A 472 -15.96 -14.30 -36.48
C VAL A 472 -17.10 -13.44 -35.90
N SER A 473 -16.77 -12.22 -35.49
CA SER A 473 -17.74 -11.22 -35.01
C SER A 473 -18.80 -10.90 -36.07
N ARG A 474 -18.42 -10.51 -37.28
CA ARG A 474 -19.38 -10.16 -38.36
C ARG A 474 -20.22 -11.35 -38.81
N PHE A 475 -19.66 -12.56 -38.83
CA PHE A 475 -20.41 -13.79 -39.10
C PHE A 475 -21.55 -13.99 -38.09
N GLU A 476 -21.26 -13.86 -36.79
CA GLU A 476 -22.25 -14.14 -35.75
C GLU A 476 -23.41 -13.14 -35.78
N HIS A 477 -23.13 -11.86 -36.06
CA HIS A 477 -24.17 -10.84 -36.25
C HIS A 477 -25.15 -11.21 -37.36
N LEU A 478 -24.63 -11.65 -38.51
CA LEU A 478 -25.45 -12.08 -39.65
C LEU A 478 -26.18 -13.40 -39.36
N HIS A 479 -25.57 -14.32 -38.61
CA HIS A 479 -26.19 -15.57 -38.18
C HIS A 479 -27.40 -15.29 -37.26
N LEU A 480 -27.26 -14.43 -36.24
CA LEU A 480 -28.36 -14.04 -35.34
C LEU A 480 -29.51 -13.34 -36.10
N LEU A 481 -29.19 -12.46 -37.05
CA LEU A 481 -30.18 -11.83 -37.94
C LEU A 481 -30.89 -12.87 -38.82
N GLY A 482 -30.15 -13.87 -39.31
CA GLY A 482 -30.68 -15.00 -40.07
C GLY A 482 -31.63 -15.88 -39.25
N GLU A 483 -31.29 -16.18 -37.99
CA GLU A 483 -32.18 -16.87 -37.06
C GLU A 483 -33.46 -16.06 -36.78
N GLY A 484 -33.31 -14.74 -36.63
CA GLY A 484 -34.36 -13.78 -36.27
C GLY A 484 -34.32 -13.37 -34.80
N ALA A 485 -33.12 -13.37 -34.19
CA ALA A 485 -32.90 -12.87 -32.84
C ALA A 485 -33.05 -11.33 -32.77
N PRO A 486 -33.46 -10.76 -31.62
CA PRO A 486 -33.46 -9.31 -31.42
C PRO A 486 -32.02 -8.76 -31.35
N PRO A 487 -31.75 -7.51 -31.79
CA PRO A 487 -30.42 -6.90 -31.69
C PRO A 487 -29.92 -6.77 -30.24
N ASP A 488 -28.59 -6.77 -30.05
CA ASP A 488 -27.93 -6.60 -28.74
C ASP A 488 -28.42 -5.37 -27.95
N ALA A 489 -28.77 -4.26 -28.61
CA ALA A 489 -29.36 -3.10 -27.95
C ALA A 489 -30.66 -3.43 -27.15
N THR A 490 -31.37 -4.50 -27.52
CA THR A 490 -32.55 -5.03 -26.80
C THR A 490 -32.20 -5.62 -25.43
N PHE A 491 -30.95 -6.10 -25.25
CA PHE A 491 -30.43 -6.52 -23.95
C PHE A 491 -30.40 -5.36 -22.94
N PHE A 492 -30.32 -4.13 -23.44
CA PHE A 492 -30.27 -2.89 -22.66
C PHE A 492 -31.60 -2.12 -22.60
N ALA A 493 -32.65 -2.64 -23.24
CA ALA A 493 -33.97 -2.01 -23.23
C ALA A 493 -34.74 -2.41 -21.96
N PHE A 494 -34.79 -1.51 -20.97
CA PHE A 494 -35.62 -1.71 -19.78
C PHE A 494 -37.12 -1.77 -20.14
N PRO A 495 -37.87 -2.80 -19.71
CA PRO A 495 -39.32 -2.85 -19.90
C PRO A 495 -40.01 -1.86 -18.96
N GLN A 496 -40.37 -0.68 -19.48
CA GLN A 496 -41.27 0.22 -18.77
C GLN A 496 -42.72 -0.26 -18.89
N SER A 497 -43.45 -0.13 -17.77
CA SER A 497 -44.82 -0.59 -17.52
C SER A 497 -45.10 -2.09 -17.73
N GLU A 498 -45.12 -2.83 -16.63
CA GLU A 498 -46.32 -3.61 -16.27
C GLU A 498 -46.48 -3.61 -14.74
N SER A 499 -47.73 -3.65 -14.25
CA SER A 499 -48.03 -3.41 -12.83
C SER A 499 -48.71 -4.63 -12.19
N GLU A 500 -48.36 -4.86 -10.92
CA GLU A 500 -48.94 -5.82 -9.97
C GLU A 500 -48.75 -7.35 -10.18
N LYS A 501 -48.34 -7.99 -9.08
CA LYS A 501 -48.71 -9.36 -8.63
C LYS A 501 -48.23 -10.57 -9.45
N SER A 502 -47.08 -11.12 -9.04
CA SER A 502 -47.06 -12.35 -8.22
C SER A 502 -45.66 -12.68 -7.65
N LYS A 503 -45.59 -13.54 -6.63
CA LYS A 503 -44.34 -13.97 -5.98
C LYS A 503 -43.89 -15.34 -6.50
N GLN A 504 -42.65 -15.46 -6.96
CA GLN A 504 -41.77 -16.59 -6.65
C GLN A 504 -40.32 -16.33 -7.06
N ALA A 505 -39.36 -16.79 -6.25
CA ALA A 505 -37.93 -16.65 -6.53
C ALA A 505 -37.39 -17.86 -7.30
N LYS A 506 -36.69 -17.60 -8.40
CA LYS A 506 -35.75 -18.54 -9.06
C LYS A 506 -34.54 -17.77 -9.59
N SER A 507 -33.44 -18.48 -9.81
CA SER A 507 -32.12 -17.92 -10.16
C SER A 507 -32.09 -17.23 -11.53
N THR A 508 -31.28 -16.17 -11.61
CA THR A 508 -30.98 -15.44 -12.84
C THR A 508 -30.13 -16.30 -13.79
N ILE A 509 -30.79 -17.11 -14.60
CA ILE A 509 -30.22 -17.73 -15.80
C ILE A 509 -30.71 -16.93 -17.01
N LEU A 510 -29.82 -16.75 -18.00
CA LEU A 510 -30.08 -16.01 -19.24
C LEU A 510 -31.38 -16.46 -19.94
N PRO A 511 -32.17 -15.53 -20.53
CA PRO A 511 -33.42 -15.84 -21.21
C PRO A 511 -33.19 -16.49 -22.59
N VAL A 512 -32.83 -17.78 -22.57
CA VAL A 512 -32.57 -18.56 -23.80
C VAL A 512 -33.85 -18.84 -24.60
N LEU A 513 -33.92 -18.27 -25.81
CA LEU A 513 -34.68 -18.72 -26.99
C LEU A 513 -36.12 -19.25 -26.77
N LYS A 514 -37.11 -18.36 -26.59
CA LYS A 514 -38.54 -18.73 -26.77
C LYS A 514 -39.45 -17.68 -27.44
N LYS A 515 -39.36 -17.59 -28.78
CA LYS A 515 -40.51 -17.76 -29.72
C LYS A 515 -40.09 -17.46 -31.16
N LYS A 516 -40.43 -18.35 -32.11
CA LYS A 516 -40.48 -17.98 -33.54
C LYS A 516 -41.64 -17.01 -33.76
N GLY A 517 -41.35 -15.81 -34.28
CA GLY A 517 -42.32 -14.79 -34.65
C GLY A 517 -41.96 -14.15 -36.00
N PRO A 518 -42.87 -13.41 -36.65
CA PRO A 518 -42.71 -12.95 -38.04
C PRO A 518 -41.74 -11.78 -38.25
N GLY A 519 -40.80 -11.53 -37.33
CA GLY A 519 -39.92 -10.35 -37.35
C GLY A 519 -38.78 -10.37 -38.39
N ARG A 520 -38.43 -11.54 -38.96
CA ARG A 520 -37.24 -11.71 -39.83
C ARG A 520 -37.10 -10.66 -40.94
N ILE A 521 -38.21 -10.30 -41.60
CA ILE A 521 -38.22 -9.34 -42.73
C ILE A 521 -37.89 -7.91 -42.26
N GLN A 522 -38.31 -7.53 -41.05
CA GLN A 522 -38.26 -6.16 -40.57
C GLN A 522 -36.86 -5.78 -40.07
N TYR A 523 -36.13 -6.72 -39.47
CA TYR A 523 -34.71 -6.55 -39.08
C TYR A 523 -33.75 -6.69 -40.28
N ALA A 524 -34.04 -7.59 -41.23
CA ALA A 524 -33.25 -7.73 -42.45
C ALA A 524 -33.23 -6.42 -43.28
N ALA A 525 -34.37 -5.72 -43.37
CA ALA A 525 -34.46 -4.41 -44.03
C ALA A 525 -33.52 -3.35 -43.42
N ALA A 526 -33.36 -3.33 -42.10
CA ALA A 526 -32.46 -2.39 -41.42
C ALA A 526 -30.98 -2.66 -41.73
N THR A 527 -30.61 -3.91 -41.99
CA THR A 527 -29.25 -4.32 -42.34
C THR A 527 -28.84 -3.80 -43.71
N VAL A 528 -29.73 -3.92 -44.72
CA VAL A 528 -29.48 -3.43 -46.08
C VAL A 528 -29.33 -1.90 -46.13
N MET A 529 -30.07 -1.18 -45.27
CA MET A 529 -30.02 0.28 -45.19
C MET A 529 -28.81 0.85 -44.43
N ARG A 530 -27.95 0.01 -43.82
CA ARG A 530 -26.80 0.41 -42.98
C ARG A 530 -25.42 -0.01 -43.54
N GLY A 531 -25.35 -0.42 -44.81
CA GLY A 531 -24.13 -0.93 -45.46
C GLY A 531 -23.03 0.10 -45.74
N ALA A 532 -22.49 0.78 -44.70
CA ALA A 532 -21.34 1.66 -44.81
C ALA A 532 -20.51 1.72 -43.51
N TYR A 533 -19.31 1.12 -43.54
CA TYR A 533 -18.19 1.46 -42.65
C TYR A 533 -16.97 1.64 -43.54
N ASP A 534 -16.41 2.85 -43.56
CA ASP A 534 -15.33 3.20 -44.49
C ASP A 534 -14.01 2.51 -44.13
N SER A 535 -13.32 2.04 -45.17
CA SER A 535 -11.89 1.70 -45.13
C SER A 535 -11.33 1.84 -46.54
N ALA A 536 -10.69 2.99 -46.77
CA ALA A 536 -10.44 3.61 -48.09
C ALA A 536 -11.74 4.09 -48.78
N GLY A 537 -12.06 5.37 -48.61
CA GLY A 537 -13.31 5.95 -49.09
C GLY A 537 -13.30 6.35 -50.58
N ILE A 538 -14.44 6.10 -51.24
CA ILE A 538 -14.95 6.80 -52.43
C ILE A 538 -16.44 7.02 -52.15
N GLY A 539 -16.87 8.29 -52.10
CA GLY A 539 -18.26 8.62 -51.74
C GLY A 539 -19.25 8.25 -52.85
N GLY A 540 -20.28 7.47 -52.51
CA GLY A 540 -21.34 7.06 -53.44
C GLY A 540 -22.67 6.80 -52.74
N SER A 541 -23.52 7.82 -52.66
CA SER A 541 -24.83 7.74 -52.00
C SER A 541 -25.82 6.87 -52.79
N ALA A 542 -26.18 5.70 -52.25
CA ALA A 542 -27.09 4.75 -52.89
C ALA A 542 -28.42 4.59 -52.10
N SER A 543 -29.31 5.58 -52.18
CA SER A 543 -30.67 5.49 -51.62
C SER A 543 -31.59 4.66 -52.52
N GLY A 544 -31.39 3.34 -52.54
CA GLY A 544 -32.18 2.38 -53.33
C GLY A 544 -33.34 1.77 -52.53
N VAL A 545 -34.52 1.64 -53.16
CA VAL A 545 -35.65 0.90 -52.58
C VAL A 545 -35.40 -0.60 -52.73
N VAL A 546 -35.29 -1.32 -51.61
CA VAL A 546 -35.03 -2.77 -51.58
C VAL A 546 -36.24 -3.54 -52.13
N THR A 547 -36.02 -4.47 -53.06
CA THR A 547 -37.09 -5.30 -53.64
C THR A 547 -37.40 -6.52 -52.78
N SER A 548 -38.60 -7.09 -52.93
CA SER A 548 -39.00 -8.34 -52.24
C SER A 548 -38.13 -9.54 -52.64
N GLU A 549 -37.62 -9.57 -53.87
CA GLU A 549 -36.68 -10.60 -54.33
C GLU A 549 -35.31 -10.47 -53.66
N GLN A 550 -34.79 -9.25 -53.53
CA GLN A 550 -33.56 -8.99 -52.76
C GLN A 550 -33.71 -9.41 -51.29
N MET A 551 -34.88 -9.14 -50.68
CA MET A 551 -35.22 -9.55 -49.32
C MET A 551 -35.24 -11.09 -49.17
N ASN A 552 -35.84 -11.80 -50.13
CA ASN A 552 -35.91 -13.27 -50.12
C ASN A 552 -34.53 -13.91 -50.37
N ASN A 553 -33.74 -13.35 -51.28
CA ASN A 553 -32.36 -13.79 -51.55
C ASN A 553 -31.48 -13.58 -50.31
N LEU A 554 -31.59 -12.44 -49.64
CA LEU A 554 -30.92 -12.18 -48.36
C LEU A 554 -31.27 -13.23 -47.30
N VAL A 555 -32.56 -13.54 -47.11
CA VAL A 555 -32.97 -14.60 -46.16
C VAL A 555 -32.42 -15.97 -46.57
N SER A 556 -32.34 -16.28 -47.87
CA SER A 556 -31.72 -17.50 -48.37
C SER A 556 -30.22 -17.56 -48.05
N ASN A 557 -29.47 -16.50 -48.35
CA ASN A 557 -28.04 -16.38 -48.07
C ASN A 557 -27.73 -16.47 -46.57
N LEU A 558 -28.55 -15.86 -45.71
CA LEU A 558 -28.40 -15.94 -44.26
C LEU A 558 -28.64 -17.35 -43.73
N ASN A 559 -29.58 -18.12 -44.30
CA ASN A 559 -29.72 -19.54 -43.97
C ASN A 559 -28.50 -20.37 -44.42
N MET A 560 -27.71 -19.95 -45.43
CA MET A 560 -26.47 -20.65 -45.80
C MET A 560 -25.35 -20.52 -44.74
N LEU A 561 -25.41 -19.52 -43.86
CA LEU A 561 -24.46 -19.36 -42.75
C LEU A 561 -24.57 -20.49 -41.71
N GLU A 562 -25.75 -21.13 -41.61
CA GLU A 562 -25.98 -22.29 -40.73
C GLU A 562 -25.02 -23.46 -41.07
N GLN A 563 -24.55 -23.57 -42.32
CA GLN A 563 -23.54 -24.57 -42.74
C GLN A 563 -22.18 -24.44 -42.03
N VAL A 564 -21.84 -23.27 -41.49
CA VAL A 564 -20.55 -23.06 -40.81
C VAL A 564 -20.62 -23.59 -39.38
N GLY A 565 -21.80 -23.56 -38.77
CA GLY A 565 -22.06 -24.01 -37.40
C GLY A 565 -21.60 -23.00 -36.33
N SER A 566 -22.51 -22.68 -35.40
CA SER A 566 -22.18 -21.86 -34.23
C SER A 566 -21.20 -22.56 -33.28
N SER A 567 -21.21 -23.90 -33.25
CA SER A 567 -20.26 -24.72 -32.47
C SER A 567 -18.81 -24.51 -32.92
N GLU A 568 -18.58 -24.49 -34.24
CA GLU A 568 -17.28 -24.32 -34.89
C GLU A 568 -16.67 -22.95 -34.60
N MET A 569 -17.49 -21.89 -34.57
CA MET A 569 -17.06 -20.56 -34.15
C MET A 569 -16.76 -20.50 -32.65
N ASN A 570 -17.63 -21.04 -31.80
CA ASN A 570 -17.40 -21.08 -30.35
C ASN A 570 -16.15 -21.90 -29.98
N ARG A 571 -15.77 -22.90 -30.79
CA ARG A 571 -14.55 -23.71 -30.62
C ARG A 571 -13.27 -22.86 -30.57
N ILE A 572 -13.20 -21.74 -31.29
CA ILE A 572 -12.05 -20.82 -31.25
C ILE A 572 -11.85 -20.28 -29.83
N PHE A 573 -12.93 -19.76 -29.23
CA PHE A 573 -12.93 -19.21 -27.87
C PHE A 573 -12.60 -20.28 -26.82
N THR A 574 -13.17 -21.49 -26.93
CA THR A 574 -12.84 -22.61 -26.03
C THR A 574 -11.39 -23.06 -26.17
N ARG A 575 -10.82 -23.04 -27.38
CA ARG A 575 -9.41 -23.41 -27.62
C ARG A 575 -8.40 -22.34 -27.18
N SER A 576 -8.83 -21.15 -26.74
CA SER A 576 -7.93 -20.17 -26.10
C SER A 576 -7.09 -20.78 -24.97
N GLN A 577 -7.63 -21.77 -24.22
CA GLN A 577 -6.91 -22.53 -23.19
C GLN A 577 -5.68 -23.30 -23.71
N LYS A 578 -5.64 -23.64 -25.02
CA LYS A 578 -4.56 -24.42 -25.67
C LYS A 578 -3.50 -23.55 -26.36
N LEU A 579 -3.72 -22.24 -26.45
CA LEU A 579 -2.71 -21.31 -26.97
C LEU A 579 -1.49 -21.28 -26.04
N ASN A 580 -0.30 -21.08 -26.61
CA ASN A 580 0.92 -20.81 -25.84
C ASN A 580 0.80 -19.46 -25.07
N SER A 581 1.75 -19.18 -24.20
CA SER A 581 1.67 -18.04 -23.28
C SER A 581 1.74 -16.67 -23.97
N GLU A 582 2.34 -16.59 -25.16
CA GLU A 582 2.45 -15.36 -25.96
C GLU A 582 1.20 -15.11 -26.81
N ALA A 583 0.77 -16.13 -27.56
CA ALA A 583 -0.35 -16.05 -28.49
C ALA A 583 -1.70 -15.81 -27.79
N ILE A 584 -1.89 -16.25 -26.54
CA ILE A 584 -3.07 -15.91 -25.75
C ILE A 584 -3.14 -14.41 -25.43
N ILE A 585 -1.99 -13.74 -25.21
CA ILE A 585 -1.95 -12.30 -24.93
C ILE A 585 -2.32 -11.52 -26.20
N ASP A 586 -1.78 -11.90 -27.37
CA ASP A 586 -2.11 -11.24 -28.64
C ASP A 586 -3.56 -11.50 -29.08
N PHE A 587 -4.09 -12.70 -28.84
CA PHE A 587 -5.50 -13.04 -29.03
C PHE A 587 -6.43 -12.18 -28.14
N VAL A 588 -6.06 -11.95 -26.88
CA VAL A 588 -6.82 -11.08 -25.96
C VAL A 588 -6.76 -9.61 -26.41
N LYS A 589 -5.57 -9.08 -26.77
CA LYS A 589 -5.42 -7.72 -27.32
C LYS A 589 -6.31 -7.53 -28.55
N ALA A 590 -6.27 -8.49 -29.49
CA ALA A 590 -7.07 -8.45 -30.71
C ALA A 590 -8.57 -8.45 -30.41
N LEU A 591 -9.04 -9.29 -29.48
CA LEU A 591 -10.46 -9.32 -29.11
C LEU A 591 -10.90 -8.04 -28.39
N CYS A 592 -10.08 -7.48 -27.49
CA CYS A 592 -10.34 -6.18 -26.88
C CYS A 592 -10.46 -5.08 -27.93
N LYS A 593 -9.60 -5.08 -28.96
CA LYS A 593 -9.68 -4.10 -30.06
C LYS A 593 -10.94 -4.27 -30.91
N VAL A 594 -11.31 -5.50 -31.27
CA VAL A 594 -12.57 -5.79 -31.99
C VAL A 594 -13.79 -5.39 -31.15
N SER A 595 -13.78 -5.66 -29.85
CA SER A 595 -14.85 -5.24 -28.95
C SER A 595 -14.92 -3.72 -28.78
N MET A 596 -13.81 -2.99 -28.82
CA MET A 596 -13.86 -1.52 -28.83
C MET A 596 -14.48 -0.98 -30.12
N GLU A 597 -14.30 -1.65 -31.27
CA GLU A 597 -14.97 -1.28 -32.52
C GLU A 597 -16.49 -1.56 -32.47
N GLU A 598 -16.90 -2.70 -31.91
CA GLU A 598 -18.31 -3.07 -31.68
C GLU A 598 -19.08 -2.08 -30.78
N LEU A 599 -18.38 -1.47 -29.82
CA LEU A 599 -18.96 -0.57 -28.80
C LEU A 599 -18.95 0.92 -29.20
N ARG A 600 -18.30 1.30 -30.31
CA ARG A 600 -18.32 2.70 -30.82
C ARG A 600 -19.70 3.15 -31.32
N SER A 601 -20.61 2.23 -31.59
CA SER A 601 -21.97 2.54 -32.07
C SER A 601 -22.84 3.08 -30.94
N ALA A 602 -22.90 4.41 -30.79
CA ALA A 602 -23.73 5.07 -29.78
C ALA A 602 -25.24 4.79 -29.91
N SER A 603 -25.72 4.35 -31.08
CA SER A 603 -27.15 4.10 -31.34
C SER A 603 -27.57 2.62 -31.28
N ASP A 604 -26.61 1.70 -31.35
CA ASP A 604 -26.83 0.25 -31.45
C ASP A 604 -25.52 -0.47 -31.08
N PRO A 605 -25.15 -0.50 -29.79
CA PRO A 605 -23.87 -1.08 -29.35
C PRO A 605 -23.97 -2.60 -29.27
N ARG A 606 -22.94 -3.29 -29.77
CA ARG A 606 -22.89 -4.75 -29.77
C ARG A 606 -21.94 -5.27 -28.68
N VAL A 607 -22.34 -6.33 -27.98
CA VAL A 607 -21.64 -6.88 -26.79
C VAL A 607 -21.21 -8.33 -26.95
N PHE A 608 -21.28 -8.87 -28.16
CA PHE A 608 -20.74 -10.20 -28.50
C PHE A 608 -19.28 -10.36 -28.05
N SER A 609 -18.36 -9.52 -28.53
CA SER A 609 -16.94 -9.65 -28.18
C SER A 609 -16.68 -9.33 -26.71
N LEU A 610 -17.43 -8.41 -26.10
CA LEU A 610 -17.35 -8.10 -24.67
C LEU A 610 -17.76 -9.30 -23.79
N THR A 611 -18.81 -10.02 -24.17
CA THR A 611 -19.24 -11.26 -23.52
C THR A 611 -18.18 -12.36 -23.67
N LYS A 612 -17.59 -12.50 -24.86
CA LYS A 612 -16.52 -13.46 -25.11
C LYS A 612 -15.23 -13.15 -24.35
N ILE A 613 -14.93 -11.88 -24.07
CA ILE A 613 -13.82 -11.49 -23.19
C ILE A 613 -14.02 -12.05 -21.77
N VAL A 614 -15.23 -12.01 -21.23
CA VAL A 614 -15.55 -12.60 -19.91
C VAL A 614 -15.37 -14.13 -19.93
N GLU A 615 -15.83 -14.81 -20.99
CA GLU A 615 -15.61 -16.26 -21.17
C GLU A 615 -14.11 -16.61 -21.24
N ILE A 616 -13.33 -15.87 -22.03
CA ILE A 616 -11.88 -16.11 -22.19
C ILE A 616 -11.13 -15.85 -20.89
N ALA A 617 -11.47 -14.77 -20.17
CA ALA A 617 -10.91 -14.48 -18.85
C ALA A 617 -11.16 -15.65 -17.89
N HIS A 618 -12.42 -16.12 -17.80
CA HIS A 618 -12.80 -17.28 -17.00
C HIS A 618 -12.04 -18.56 -17.41
N TYR A 619 -11.88 -18.82 -18.70
CA TYR A 619 -11.17 -20.00 -19.22
C TYR A 619 -9.66 -19.98 -18.96
N ASN A 620 -9.04 -18.79 -18.92
CA ASN A 620 -7.58 -18.64 -18.82
C ASN A 620 -7.08 -18.21 -17.44
N MET A 621 -7.98 -17.96 -16.48
CA MET A 621 -7.69 -17.61 -15.07
C MET A 621 -6.80 -18.63 -14.35
N ASN A 622 -6.79 -19.90 -14.78
CA ASN A 622 -5.96 -20.98 -14.24
C ASN A 622 -4.59 -21.15 -14.95
N ARG A 623 -4.16 -20.16 -15.75
CA ARG A 623 -2.79 -20.10 -16.29
C ARG A 623 -1.79 -19.71 -15.21
N ILE A 624 -0.52 -19.93 -15.53
CA ILE A 624 0.65 -19.56 -14.71
C ILE A 624 0.61 -18.06 -14.38
N ARG A 625 0.95 -17.70 -13.14
CA ARG A 625 0.59 -16.38 -12.57
C ARG A 625 1.13 -15.19 -13.37
N LEU A 626 2.36 -15.27 -13.89
CA LEU A 626 2.98 -14.28 -14.79
C LEU A 626 2.18 -14.08 -16.10
N VAL A 627 1.70 -15.17 -16.69
CA VAL A 627 0.91 -15.15 -17.94
C VAL A 627 -0.48 -14.58 -17.68
N TRP A 628 -1.09 -14.95 -16.55
CA TRP A 628 -2.38 -14.39 -16.14
C TRP A 628 -2.29 -12.90 -15.84
N SER A 629 -1.27 -12.43 -15.13
CA SER A 629 -1.04 -10.99 -14.88
C SER A 629 -0.93 -10.20 -16.18
N SER A 630 -0.20 -10.74 -17.16
CA SER A 630 -0.03 -10.12 -18.48
C SER A 630 -1.31 -10.08 -19.32
N ILE A 631 -2.17 -11.10 -19.21
CA ILE A 631 -3.54 -11.08 -19.76
C ILE A 631 -4.38 -10.03 -19.01
N TRP A 632 -4.29 -10.01 -17.67
CA TRP A 632 -5.11 -9.16 -16.82
C TRP A 632 -4.80 -7.67 -17.01
N HIS A 633 -3.55 -7.27 -17.25
CA HIS A 633 -3.21 -5.88 -17.59
C HIS A 633 -4.02 -5.38 -18.80
N VAL A 634 -4.08 -6.17 -19.87
CA VAL A 634 -4.83 -5.83 -21.09
C VAL A 634 -6.34 -5.76 -20.81
N LEU A 635 -6.86 -6.68 -20.00
CA LEU A 635 -8.27 -6.69 -19.60
C LEU A 635 -8.64 -5.55 -18.66
N SER A 636 -7.75 -5.20 -17.72
CA SER A 636 -7.88 -4.12 -16.75
C SER A 636 -8.03 -2.78 -17.45
N ASP A 637 -7.11 -2.44 -18.37
CA ASP A 637 -7.17 -1.21 -19.15
C ASP A 637 -8.46 -1.13 -19.97
N PHE A 638 -8.86 -2.26 -20.57
CA PHE A 638 -10.10 -2.39 -21.35
C PHE A 638 -11.37 -2.19 -20.50
N PHE A 639 -11.49 -2.84 -19.34
CA PHE A 639 -12.62 -2.66 -18.42
C PHE A 639 -12.66 -1.24 -17.83
N VAL A 640 -11.51 -0.62 -17.52
CA VAL A 640 -11.45 0.78 -17.08
C VAL A 640 -11.98 1.73 -18.16
N ASN A 641 -11.55 1.56 -19.41
CA ASN A 641 -11.98 2.41 -20.52
C ASN A 641 -13.49 2.29 -20.79
N ILE A 642 -14.06 1.09 -20.68
CA ILE A 642 -15.51 0.88 -20.91
C ILE A 642 -16.35 1.28 -19.70
N GLY A 643 -15.88 1.05 -18.47
CA GLY A 643 -16.55 1.53 -17.25
C GLY A 643 -16.64 3.05 -17.14
N CYS A 644 -15.79 3.77 -17.88
CA CYS A 644 -15.83 5.24 -18.01
C CYS A 644 -16.53 5.71 -19.31
N SER A 645 -17.25 4.85 -20.04
CA SER A 645 -17.94 5.23 -21.28
C SER A 645 -19.23 6.01 -21.04
N GLU A 646 -19.59 6.90 -21.97
CA GLU A 646 -20.79 7.74 -21.89
C GLU A 646 -22.11 6.94 -21.97
N ASN A 647 -22.07 5.74 -22.55
CA ASN A 647 -23.22 4.86 -22.62
C ASN A 647 -23.36 4.06 -21.32
N LEU A 648 -24.18 4.58 -20.42
CA LEU A 648 -24.48 4.02 -19.09
C LEU A 648 -24.74 2.50 -19.14
N SER A 649 -25.48 2.01 -20.12
CA SER A 649 -25.84 0.58 -20.23
C SER A 649 -24.62 -0.31 -20.49
N ILE A 650 -23.67 0.15 -21.31
CA ILE A 650 -22.42 -0.57 -21.57
C ILE A 650 -21.53 -0.54 -20.32
N ALA A 651 -21.43 0.62 -19.66
CA ALA A 651 -20.67 0.76 -18.41
C ALA A 651 -21.23 -0.14 -17.29
N ILE A 652 -22.56 -0.25 -17.13
CA ILE A 652 -23.22 -1.18 -16.20
C ILE A 652 -22.80 -2.63 -16.50
N PHE A 653 -22.83 -3.05 -17.77
CA PHE A 653 -22.43 -4.41 -18.16
C PHE A 653 -20.95 -4.69 -17.89
N ALA A 654 -20.08 -3.72 -18.14
CA ALA A 654 -18.65 -3.84 -17.85
C ALA A 654 -18.39 -3.98 -16.34
N MET A 655 -19.07 -3.21 -15.50
CA MET A 655 -18.90 -3.30 -14.04
C MET A 655 -19.50 -4.58 -13.45
N ASP A 656 -20.62 -5.09 -13.98
CA ASP A 656 -21.14 -6.40 -13.56
C ASP A 656 -20.26 -7.56 -14.05
N SER A 657 -19.74 -7.48 -15.27
CA SER A 657 -18.76 -8.43 -15.82
C SER A 657 -17.50 -8.50 -14.96
N LEU A 658 -16.97 -7.34 -14.54
CA LEU A 658 -15.85 -7.24 -13.62
C LEU A 658 -16.21 -7.86 -12.25
N ARG A 659 -17.40 -7.56 -11.69
CA ARG A 659 -17.88 -8.19 -10.45
C ARG A 659 -17.96 -9.71 -10.56
N GLN A 660 -18.44 -10.26 -11.68
CA GLN A 660 -18.51 -11.70 -11.92
C GLN A 660 -17.11 -12.34 -11.97
N LEU A 661 -16.15 -11.69 -12.63
CA LEU A 661 -14.76 -12.15 -12.67
C LEU A 661 -14.10 -12.08 -11.30
N SER A 662 -14.25 -10.99 -10.55
CA SER A 662 -13.71 -10.84 -9.19
C SER A 662 -14.33 -11.85 -8.22
N MET A 663 -15.64 -12.10 -8.29
CA MET A 663 -16.33 -13.12 -7.49
C MET A 663 -15.80 -14.54 -7.65
N LYS A 664 -15.21 -14.83 -8.81
CA LYS A 664 -14.52 -16.09 -9.10
C LYS A 664 -13.03 -16.02 -8.79
N PHE A 665 -12.36 -14.90 -9.04
CA PHE A 665 -10.94 -14.75 -8.70
C PHE A 665 -10.72 -14.89 -7.19
N LEU A 666 -11.61 -14.31 -6.38
CA LEU A 666 -11.65 -14.45 -4.91
C LEU A 666 -12.09 -15.84 -4.41
N GLU A 667 -12.35 -16.82 -5.29
CA GLU A 667 -12.41 -18.24 -4.88
C GLU A 667 -11.02 -18.82 -4.61
N ARG A 668 -9.96 -18.18 -5.13
CA ARG A 668 -8.57 -18.57 -4.90
C ARG A 668 -8.06 -17.95 -3.61
N GLU A 669 -7.45 -18.76 -2.77
CA GLU A 669 -6.69 -18.26 -1.63
C GLU A 669 -5.44 -17.49 -2.09
N GLU A 670 -5.08 -16.44 -1.35
CA GLU A 670 -3.86 -15.67 -1.53
C GLU A 670 -2.91 -15.95 -0.36
N LEU A 671 -1.64 -16.23 -0.67
CA LEU A 671 -0.56 -16.37 0.31
C LEU A 671 -0.20 -14.99 0.91
N ALA A 672 0.49 -14.96 2.05
CA ALA A 672 0.80 -13.70 2.72
C ALA A 672 1.79 -12.82 1.93
N ASN A 673 1.66 -11.48 2.05
CA ASN A 673 2.51 -10.48 1.39
C ASN A 673 2.42 -10.46 -0.16
N TYR A 674 1.40 -11.07 -0.75
CA TYR A 674 1.10 -11.02 -2.19
C TYR A 674 0.00 -9.97 -2.48
N ASN A 675 0.11 -9.25 -3.60
CA ASN A 675 -0.77 -8.10 -3.86
C ASN A 675 -1.81 -8.29 -4.98
N PHE A 676 -1.97 -9.49 -5.52
CA PHE A 676 -2.80 -9.69 -6.73
C PHE A 676 -4.28 -9.43 -6.52
N GLN A 677 -4.87 -9.73 -5.36
CA GLN A 677 -6.26 -9.35 -5.12
C GLN A 677 -6.43 -7.82 -5.14
N ASN A 678 -5.44 -7.05 -4.68
CA ASN A 678 -5.41 -5.59 -4.87
C ASN A 678 -5.30 -5.22 -6.36
N GLU A 679 -4.33 -5.79 -7.10
CA GLU A 679 -4.18 -5.53 -8.55
C GLU A 679 -5.41 -5.91 -9.37
N PHE A 680 -6.11 -6.98 -9.00
CA PHE A 680 -7.35 -7.41 -9.64
C PHE A 680 -8.51 -6.43 -9.41
N MET A 681 -8.51 -5.77 -8.25
CA MET A 681 -9.59 -4.89 -7.80
C MET A 681 -9.35 -3.40 -8.14
N LYS A 682 -8.13 -2.99 -8.50
CA LYS A 682 -7.78 -1.63 -8.96
C LYS A 682 -8.76 -1.03 -9.97
N PRO A 683 -9.30 -1.75 -10.99
CA PRO A 683 -10.26 -1.18 -11.92
C PRO A 683 -11.51 -0.57 -11.26
N PHE A 684 -12.01 -1.14 -10.16
CA PHE A 684 -13.13 -0.54 -9.41
C PHE A 684 -12.77 0.83 -8.84
N VAL A 685 -11.58 0.98 -8.24
CA VAL A 685 -11.10 2.27 -7.70
C VAL A 685 -10.93 3.30 -8.83
N ILE A 686 -10.37 2.88 -9.97
CA ILE A 686 -10.10 3.78 -11.09
C ILE A 686 -11.41 4.26 -11.74
N VAL A 687 -12.38 3.37 -11.96
CA VAL A 687 -13.70 3.77 -12.52
C VAL A 687 -14.50 4.58 -11.49
N MET A 688 -14.47 4.24 -10.20
CA MET A 688 -15.11 5.03 -9.14
C MET A 688 -14.62 6.49 -9.13
N ARG A 689 -13.33 6.71 -9.35
CA ARG A 689 -12.70 8.05 -9.39
C ARG A 689 -12.90 8.81 -10.70
N LYS A 690 -13.16 8.11 -11.81
CA LYS A 690 -13.25 8.71 -13.17
C LYS A 690 -14.68 8.84 -13.71
N SER A 691 -15.63 8.06 -13.20
CA SER A 691 -16.96 7.98 -13.80
C SER A 691 -17.90 9.06 -13.26
N ASN A 692 -18.33 9.96 -14.14
CA ASN A 692 -19.28 11.02 -13.79
C ASN A 692 -20.71 10.48 -13.50
N ALA A 693 -21.04 9.27 -13.96
CA ALA A 693 -22.36 8.65 -13.77
C ALA A 693 -22.57 8.15 -12.33
N VAL A 694 -23.60 8.68 -11.66
CA VAL A 694 -23.95 8.38 -10.26
C VAL A 694 -24.28 6.89 -10.10
N GLU A 695 -25.01 6.34 -11.06
CA GLU A 695 -25.48 4.96 -11.13
C GLU A 695 -24.33 3.96 -11.22
N ILE A 696 -23.22 4.32 -11.89
CA ILE A 696 -22.01 3.50 -11.98
C ILE A 696 -21.27 3.48 -10.65
N ARG A 697 -21.13 4.64 -10.00
CA ARG A 697 -20.48 4.75 -8.68
C ARG A 697 -21.29 4.02 -7.59
N GLU A 698 -22.60 4.14 -7.62
CA GLU A 698 -23.53 3.39 -6.76
C GLU A 698 -23.48 1.87 -7.02
N LEU A 699 -23.40 1.45 -8.29
CA LEU A 699 -23.22 0.04 -8.67
C LEU A 699 -21.89 -0.52 -8.16
N ILE A 700 -20.78 0.20 -8.30
CA ILE A 700 -19.46 -0.20 -7.80
C ILE A 700 -19.50 -0.51 -6.31
N ILE A 701 -20.12 0.36 -5.51
CA ILE A 701 -20.28 0.18 -4.06
C ILE A 701 -21.08 -1.09 -3.73
N ARG A 702 -22.17 -1.36 -4.45
CA ARG A 702 -22.93 -2.61 -4.30
C ARG A 702 -22.14 -3.84 -4.74
N CYS A 703 -21.34 -3.74 -5.81
CA CYS A 703 -20.45 -4.81 -6.25
C CYS A 703 -19.43 -5.19 -5.15
N VAL A 704 -18.78 -4.19 -4.54
CA VAL A 704 -17.82 -4.41 -3.44
C VAL A 704 -18.50 -4.99 -2.20
N SER A 705 -19.64 -4.43 -1.79
CA SER A 705 -20.45 -4.97 -0.68
C SER A 705 -20.77 -6.45 -0.87
N GLN A 706 -21.30 -6.82 -2.04
CA GLN A 706 -21.66 -8.21 -2.33
C GLN A 706 -20.41 -9.12 -2.33
N MET A 707 -19.26 -8.64 -2.82
CA MET A 707 -18.00 -9.40 -2.80
C MET A 707 -17.52 -9.69 -1.38
N VAL A 708 -17.51 -8.70 -0.48
CA VAL A 708 -17.19 -8.92 0.94
C VAL A 708 -18.16 -9.92 1.56
N LEU A 709 -19.47 -9.67 1.46
CA LEU A 709 -20.53 -10.54 2.01
C LEU A 709 -20.48 -11.99 1.52
N SER A 710 -19.88 -12.26 0.35
CA SER A 710 -19.83 -13.59 -0.25
C SER A 710 -18.49 -14.31 -0.10
N ARG A 711 -17.40 -13.59 0.18
CA ARG A 711 -16.02 -14.11 0.09
C ARG A 711 -15.08 -13.67 1.22
N VAL A 712 -15.56 -13.02 2.28
CA VAL A 712 -14.75 -12.40 3.35
C VAL A 712 -13.54 -13.23 3.81
N ASN A 713 -13.72 -14.53 4.07
CA ASN A 713 -12.66 -15.48 4.51
C ASN A 713 -11.46 -15.57 3.56
N ASN A 714 -11.65 -15.27 2.27
CA ASN A 714 -10.63 -15.37 1.22
C ASN A 714 -9.98 -14.01 0.90
N VAL A 715 -10.53 -12.89 1.38
CA VAL A 715 -10.03 -11.55 1.05
C VAL A 715 -8.78 -11.25 1.89
N LYS A 716 -7.65 -11.03 1.24
CA LYS A 716 -6.40 -10.56 1.85
C LYS A 716 -6.02 -9.19 1.28
N SER A 717 -5.05 -9.08 0.37
CA SER A 717 -4.65 -7.78 -0.19
C SER A 717 -5.80 -7.02 -0.87
N GLY A 718 -6.84 -7.74 -1.31
CA GLY A 718 -8.06 -7.16 -1.90
C GLY A 718 -8.77 -6.16 -0.99
N TRP A 719 -8.66 -6.29 0.34
CA TRP A 719 -9.22 -5.34 1.30
C TRP A 719 -8.76 -3.90 1.03
N LYS A 720 -7.49 -3.70 0.68
CA LYS A 720 -6.92 -2.38 0.38
C LYS A 720 -7.67 -1.67 -0.73
N SER A 721 -7.89 -2.34 -1.86
CA SER A 721 -8.69 -1.80 -2.95
C SER A 721 -10.17 -1.63 -2.58
N MET A 722 -10.73 -2.49 -1.73
CA MET A 722 -12.12 -2.33 -1.26
C MET A 722 -12.28 -1.08 -0.36
N PHE A 723 -11.40 -0.89 0.63
CA PHE A 723 -11.36 0.34 1.43
C PHE A 723 -11.03 1.57 0.59
N MET A 724 -10.18 1.49 -0.43
CA MET A 724 -9.93 2.59 -1.37
C MET A 724 -11.17 2.97 -2.20
N VAL A 725 -12.07 2.04 -2.53
CA VAL A 725 -13.38 2.37 -3.13
C VAL A 725 -14.25 3.15 -2.14
N PHE A 726 -14.41 2.65 -0.90
CA PHE A 726 -15.23 3.33 0.11
C PHE A 726 -14.66 4.70 0.54
N THR A 727 -13.34 4.81 0.64
CA THR A 727 -12.62 6.07 0.88
C THR A 727 -12.85 7.07 -0.25
N THR A 728 -12.86 6.61 -1.51
CA THR A 728 -13.20 7.48 -2.66
C THR A 728 -14.67 7.90 -2.62
N ALA A 729 -15.58 7.01 -2.17
CA ALA A 729 -17.01 7.29 -2.02
C ALA A 729 -17.34 8.28 -0.86
N ALA A 730 -16.49 8.37 0.17
CA ALA A 730 -16.70 9.29 1.29
C ALA A 730 -16.61 10.79 0.87
N TYR A 731 -15.85 11.06 -0.19
CA TYR A 731 -15.64 12.38 -0.80
C TYR A 731 -16.56 12.65 -2.02
N ASP A 732 -17.53 11.78 -2.31
CA ASP A 732 -18.44 11.94 -3.46
C ASP A 732 -19.43 13.11 -3.27
N ASP A 733 -19.69 13.88 -4.33
CA ASP A 733 -20.65 14.99 -4.32
C ASP A 733 -22.11 14.55 -4.07
N HIS A 734 -22.43 13.27 -4.27
CA HIS A 734 -23.79 12.76 -4.09
C HIS A 734 -23.97 12.10 -2.71
N LYS A 735 -24.70 12.79 -1.82
CA LYS A 735 -25.06 12.32 -0.47
C LYS A 735 -25.56 10.87 -0.38
N ASN A 736 -26.29 10.37 -1.39
CA ASN A 736 -26.78 8.99 -1.43
C ASN A 736 -25.65 7.96 -1.59
N ILE A 737 -24.59 8.29 -2.34
CA ILE A 737 -23.40 7.46 -2.51
C ILE A 737 -22.64 7.38 -1.18
N VAL A 738 -22.41 8.53 -0.53
CA VAL A 738 -21.77 8.62 0.79
C VAL A 738 -22.53 7.80 1.84
N LEU A 739 -23.87 7.93 1.89
CA LEU A 739 -24.72 7.17 2.82
C LEU A 739 -24.64 5.66 2.58
N LEU A 740 -24.78 5.21 1.33
CA LEU A 740 -24.72 3.79 0.98
C LEU A 740 -23.34 3.18 1.32
N ALA A 741 -22.26 3.90 0.99
CA ALA A 741 -20.90 3.47 1.31
C ALA A 741 -20.67 3.37 2.84
N PHE A 742 -21.20 4.33 3.61
CA PHE A 742 -21.10 4.31 5.07
C PHE A 742 -21.91 3.18 5.71
N GLU A 743 -23.15 2.92 5.26
CA GLU A 743 -23.98 1.79 5.73
C GLU A 743 -23.26 0.43 5.53
N ILE A 744 -22.59 0.28 4.39
CA ILE A 744 -21.81 -0.92 4.08
C ILE A 744 -20.56 -1.03 4.96
N ILE A 745 -19.84 0.07 5.21
CA ILE A 745 -18.69 0.10 6.12
C ILE A 745 -19.10 -0.20 7.57
N GLU A 746 -20.20 0.38 8.06
CA GLU A 746 -20.80 0.05 9.37
C GLU A 746 -21.03 -1.47 9.47
N LYS A 747 -21.69 -2.07 8.47
CA LYS A 747 -21.94 -3.51 8.47
C LYS A 747 -20.65 -4.33 8.45
N ILE A 748 -19.67 -3.96 7.61
CA ILE A 748 -18.39 -4.67 7.49
C ILE A 748 -17.63 -4.66 8.83
N ILE A 749 -17.58 -3.52 9.51
CA ILE A 749 -16.89 -3.38 10.79
C ILE A 749 -17.62 -4.13 11.92
N ARG A 750 -18.96 -4.21 11.89
CA ARG A 750 -19.74 -4.99 12.87
C ARG A 750 -19.61 -6.50 12.67
N ASP A 751 -19.78 -6.97 11.44
CA ASP A 751 -19.94 -8.40 11.14
C ASP A 751 -18.59 -9.13 10.91
N TYR A 752 -17.54 -8.41 10.50
CA TYR A 752 -16.30 -9.00 9.98
C TYR A 752 -14.99 -8.48 10.59
N PHE A 753 -15.04 -7.81 11.75
CA PHE A 753 -13.85 -7.23 12.41
C PHE A 753 -12.62 -8.15 12.50
N PRO A 754 -12.72 -9.46 12.85
CA PRO A 754 -11.55 -10.34 12.93
C PRO A 754 -10.82 -10.47 11.59
N TYR A 755 -11.53 -10.62 10.47
CA TYR A 755 -10.93 -10.76 9.14
C TYR A 755 -10.16 -9.50 8.68
N ILE A 756 -10.47 -8.33 9.23
CA ILE A 756 -9.77 -7.06 8.97
C ILE A 756 -8.44 -6.99 9.73
N THR A 757 -8.31 -7.76 10.82
CA THR A 757 -7.16 -7.72 11.76
C THR A 757 -6.28 -8.97 11.71
N GLU A 758 -6.84 -10.13 11.32
CA GLU A 758 -6.11 -11.39 11.10
C GLU A 758 -5.39 -11.46 9.73
N THR A 759 -5.65 -10.54 8.79
CA THR A 759 -5.14 -10.64 7.40
C THR A 759 -3.78 -9.99 7.18
N GLU A 760 -3.67 -8.66 7.29
CA GLU A 760 -2.42 -7.90 7.23
C GLU A 760 -2.52 -6.66 8.15
N THR A 761 -1.43 -6.23 8.77
CA THR A 761 -1.42 -5.07 9.71
C THR A 761 -1.78 -3.75 9.01
N THR A 762 -1.53 -3.66 7.71
CA THR A 762 -1.96 -2.59 6.80
C THR A 762 -3.47 -2.54 6.59
N THR A 763 -4.17 -3.68 6.58
CA THR A 763 -5.61 -3.76 6.31
C THR A 763 -6.44 -2.98 7.33
N PHE A 764 -6.10 -3.07 8.62
CA PHE A 764 -6.73 -2.26 9.66
C PHE A 764 -6.41 -0.77 9.52
N THR A 765 -5.20 -0.43 9.08
CA THR A 765 -4.80 0.97 8.80
C THR A 765 -5.63 1.57 7.67
N ASP A 766 -5.84 0.82 6.57
CA ASP A 766 -6.69 1.22 5.46
C ASP A 766 -8.18 1.35 5.89
N CYS A 767 -8.66 0.51 6.80
CA CYS A 767 -9.98 0.62 7.42
C CYS A 767 -10.14 1.90 8.26
N VAL A 768 -9.16 2.23 9.10
CA VAL A 768 -9.13 3.47 9.90
C VAL A 768 -9.08 4.70 8.99
N ASN A 769 -8.23 4.70 7.97
CA ASN A 769 -8.16 5.77 6.96
C ASN A 769 -9.51 5.97 6.23
N CYS A 770 -10.22 4.87 5.94
CA CYS A 770 -11.55 4.93 5.37
C CYS A 770 -12.57 5.60 6.30
N LEU A 771 -12.54 5.33 7.61
CA LEU A 771 -13.40 6.01 8.59
C LEU A 771 -13.09 7.51 8.70
N ILE A 772 -11.81 7.90 8.67
CA ILE A 772 -11.38 9.31 8.71
C ILE A 772 -11.84 10.07 7.45
N ALA A 773 -11.91 9.40 6.29
CA ALA A 773 -12.52 9.99 5.10
C ALA A 773 -14.03 10.28 5.29
N PHE A 774 -14.77 9.44 6.01
CA PHE A 774 -16.18 9.68 6.34
C PHE A 774 -16.37 10.77 7.41
N THR A 775 -15.45 10.94 8.36
CA THR A 775 -15.50 12.09 9.29
C THR A 775 -15.32 13.42 8.57
N ASN A 776 -14.53 13.45 7.50
CA ASN A 776 -14.29 14.65 6.67
C ASN A 776 -15.42 14.93 5.65
N SER A 777 -16.54 14.20 5.68
CA SER A 777 -17.61 14.34 4.69
C SER A 777 -18.39 15.66 4.84
N ARG A 778 -18.67 16.31 3.70
CA ARG A 778 -19.33 17.62 3.61
C ARG A 778 -20.86 17.58 3.82
N PHE A 779 -21.49 16.41 3.68
CA PHE A 779 -22.95 16.31 3.49
C PHE A 779 -23.77 15.88 4.71
N ASN A 780 -23.13 15.35 5.76
CA ASN A 780 -23.81 15.07 7.02
C ASN A 780 -22.89 15.04 8.25
N LYS A 781 -23.27 15.82 9.26
CA LYS A 781 -22.72 15.80 10.61
C LYS A 781 -22.94 14.44 11.29
N ASP A 782 -24.09 13.79 11.08
CA ASP A 782 -24.39 12.51 11.74
C ASP A 782 -23.50 11.37 11.23
N ILE A 783 -23.19 11.32 9.93
CA ILE A 783 -22.21 10.36 9.37
C ILE A 783 -20.85 10.59 10.03
N SER A 784 -20.45 11.85 10.19
CA SER A 784 -19.16 12.21 10.77
C SER A 784 -19.06 11.79 12.25
N LEU A 785 -20.11 12.02 13.04
CA LEU A 785 -20.18 11.60 14.44
C LEU A 785 -20.31 10.06 14.58
N ASN A 786 -21.03 9.39 13.68
CA ASN A 786 -21.12 7.93 13.65
C ASN A 786 -19.77 7.29 13.28
N ALA A 787 -19.01 7.88 12.35
CA ALA A 787 -17.67 7.42 12.01
C ALA A 787 -16.69 7.52 13.21
N ILE A 788 -16.78 8.61 14.00
CA ILE A 788 -16.05 8.73 15.29
C ILE A 788 -16.52 7.66 16.28
N ALA A 789 -17.82 7.37 16.36
CA ALA A 789 -18.35 6.28 17.19
C ALA A 789 -17.86 4.89 16.74
N PHE A 790 -17.60 4.69 15.44
CA PHE A 790 -16.97 3.48 14.91
C PHE A 790 -15.47 3.41 15.21
N LEU A 791 -14.72 4.52 15.15
CA LEU A 791 -13.34 4.55 15.64
C LEU A 791 -13.27 4.15 17.14
N ARG A 792 -14.23 4.58 17.96
CA ARG A 792 -14.35 4.10 19.35
C ARG A 792 -14.66 2.59 19.43
N PHE A 793 -15.57 2.08 18.61
CA PHE A 793 -15.89 0.65 18.56
C PHE A 793 -14.66 -0.21 18.18
N CYS A 794 -13.89 0.22 17.18
CA CYS A 794 -12.63 -0.41 16.80
C CYS A 794 -11.63 -0.44 17.97
N ALA A 795 -11.50 0.67 18.73
CA ALA A 795 -10.65 0.72 19.92
C ALA A 795 -11.13 -0.25 21.02
N THR A 796 -12.43 -0.33 21.29
CA THR A 796 -12.98 -1.30 22.24
C THR A 796 -12.70 -2.74 21.79
N LYS A 797 -12.86 -3.05 20.51
CA LYS A 797 -12.59 -4.40 19.96
C LYS A 797 -11.10 -4.78 19.98
N LEU A 798 -10.19 -3.84 19.74
CA LEU A 798 -8.75 -4.06 19.95
C LEU A 798 -8.41 -4.36 21.42
N ALA A 799 -9.09 -3.73 22.37
CA ALA A 799 -8.88 -3.95 23.80
C ALA A 799 -9.54 -5.22 24.36
N GLU A 800 -10.57 -5.75 23.70
CA GLU A 800 -11.20 -7.03 24.07
C GLU A 800 -10.32 -8.26 23.74
N GLY A 801 -9.29 -8.10 22.89
CA GLY A 801 -8.20 -9.08 22.74
C GLY A 801 -8.53 -10.37 22.00
N ASP A 802 -9.65 -10.42 21.28
CA ASP A 802 -10.24 -11.61 20.64
C ASP A 802 -9.50 -12.09 19.37
N LEU A 803 -8.18 -11.90 19.32
CA LEU A 803 -7.28 -12.18 18.18
C LEU A 803 -6.28 -13.32 18.44
N SER A 804 -6.34 -13.98 19.61
CA SER A 804 -5.46 -15.11 19.98
C SER A 804 -6.20 -16.42 20.27
N ALA A 805 -7.54 -16.44 20.13
CA ALA A 805 -8.39 -17.58 20.51
C ALA A 805 -8.74 -18.56 19.35
N SER A 806 -8.49 -18.17 18.09
CA SER A 806 -8.99 -18.86 16.89
C SER A 806 -8.11 -20.02 16.40
N SER A 807 -6.80 -20.04 16.72
CA SER A 807 -5.81 -20.96 16.12
C SER A 807 -5.67 -22.34 16.79
N SER A 808 -6.34 -22.60 17.92
CA SER A 808 -6.18 -23.84 18.71
C SER A 808 -7.46 -24.67 18.88
N ASN A 809 -8.63 -24.14 18.51
CA ASN A 809 -9.93 -24.70 18.88
C ASN A 809 -10.62 -25.49 17.75
N LYS A 810 -10.06 -26.65 17.37
CA LYS A 810 -10.79 -27.68 16.59
C LYS A 810 -10.69 -29.14 17.09
N ASP A 811 -9.64 -29.51 17.85
CA ASP A 811 -9.38 -30.92 18.21
C ASP A 811 -9.60 -31.28 19.70
N LYS A 812 -10.55 -30.63 20.40
CA LYS A 812 -10.86 -30.93 21.82
C LYS A 812 -12.35 -31.08 22.18
N GLU A 813 -13.15 -31.63 21.26
CA GLU A 813 -14.45 -32.24 21.60
C GLU A 813 -14.50 -33.74 21.28
N ILE A 814 -13.74 -34.55 22.03
CA ILE A 814 -14.07 -35.92 22.50
C ILE A 814 -13.12 -36.26 23.65
N SER A 815 -13.56 -36.05 24.90
CA SER A 815 -13.25 -36.87 26.09
C SER A 815 -13.69 -36.12 27.36
N ALA A 816 -14.91 -36.38 27.82
CA ALA A 816 -15.42 -35.84 29.09
C ALA A 816 -16.26 -36.90 29.81
N LYS A 817 -15.64 -37.62 30.77
CA LYS A 817 -16.30 -38.41 31.83
C LYS A 817 -15.29 -39.03 32.80
N ILE A 818 -15.23 -38.50 34.03
CA ILE A 818 -15.31 -39.20 35.34
C ILE A 818 -14.93 -38.20 36.48
N PRO A 819 -15.50 -38.29 37.71
CA PRO A 819 -15.49 -37.19 38.69
C PRO A 819 -14.25 -37.10 39.62
N PRO A 820 -14.11 -36.02 40.43
CA PRO A 820 -12.87 -35.67 41.15
C PRO A 820 -12.77 -36.21 42.59
N ALA A 821 -11.56 -36.17 43.18
CA ALA A 821 -11.32 -36.55 44.58
C ALA A 821 -10.22 -35.75 45.32
N SER A 822 -10.65 -34.81 46.18
CA SER A 822 -9.96 -34.26 47.36
C SER A 822 -8.70 -33.34 47.21
N PRO A 823 -8.52 -32.33 48.11
CA PRO A 823 -7.37 -31.41 48.10
C PRO A 823 -6.39 -31.57 49.27
N ARG A 824 -5.09 -31.29 49.07
CA ARG A 824 -4.09 -31.00 50.13
C ARG A 824 -3.05 -29.93 49.68
N PRO A 825 -2.37 -29.22 50.60
CA PRO A 825 -1.94 -27.85 50.35
C PRO A 825 -0.44 -27.63 50.06
N VAL A 826 -0.18 -26.54 49.33
CA VAL A 826 0.93 -25.58 49.40
C VAL A 826 2.32 -26.09 49.85
N LYS A 827 3.30 -25.93 48.95
CA LYS A 827 4.60 -25.33 49.31
C LYS A 827 5.13 -24.48 48.16
N GLU A 828 5.72 -23.34 48.50
CA GLU A 828 6.21 -22.34 47.55
C GLU A 828 7.52 -22.78 46.91
N LEU A 829 7.68 -22.50 45.61
CA LEU A 829 8.98 -22.37 44.95
C LEU A 829 8.85 -21.33 43.84
N LYS A 830 9.91 -20.55 43.63
CA LYS A 830 9.90 -19.31 42.84
C LYS A 830 9.53 -19.55 41.37
N LEU A 831 8.71 -18.66 40.82
CA LEU A 831 8.49 -18.55 39.38
C LEU A 831 9.46 -17.50 38.82
N GLU A 832 10.55 -17.93 38.19
CA GLU A 832 11.38 -17.06 37.35
C GLU A 832 10.98 -17.24 35.88
N ASN A 833 10.80 -16.11 35.19
CA ASN A 833 10.83 -15.94 33.74
C ASN A 833 10.11 -17.01 32.89
N GLY A 834 8.77 -16.90 32.84
CA GLY A 834 8.04 -17.29 31.63
C GLY A 834 8.31 -16.28 30.51
N GLU A 835 8.55 -16.76 29.29
CA GLU A 835 8.96 -15.92 28.15
C GLU A 835 7.83 -14.96 27.74
N MET A 836 8.06 -13.65 27.82
CA MET A 836 7.20 -12.66 27.15
C MET A 836 7.65 -12.50 25.70
N ILE A 837 7.00 -13.24 24.81
CA ILE A 837 6.94 -12.97 23.38
C ILE A 837 5.44 -12.74 23.05
N ASP A 838 5.13 -12.00 21.98
CA ASP A 838 3.78 -11.58 21.57
C ASP A 838 3.02 -10.69 22.57
N LYS A 839 3.60 -9.52 22.84
CA LYS A 839 2.85 -8.32 23.28
C LYS A 839 3.02 -7.09 22.37
N ASP A 840 4.07 -7.04 21.56
CA ASP A 840 4.37 -5.86 20.74
C ASP A 840 3.59 -5.81 19.40
N ASP A 841 3.16 -6.95 18.86
CA ASP A 841 2.47 -7.02 17.56
C ASP A 841 1.12 -6.29 17.54
N HIS A 842 0.41 -6.22 18.69
CA HIS A 842 -0.83 -5.47 18.78
C HIS A 842 -0.62 -3.93 18.83
N LEU A 843 0.60 -3.44 19.08
CA LEU A 843 0.86 -1.99 19.24
C LEU A 843 0.67 -1.22 17.92
N TYR A 844 0.89 -1.87 16.77
CA TYR A 844 0.76 -1.25 15.45
C TYR A 844 -0.68 -0.84 15.10
N PHE A 845 -1.69 -1.53 15.64
CA PHE A 845 -3.10 -1.21 15.37
C PHE A 845 -3.58 0.04 16.13
N TRP A 846 -3.03 0.30 17.31
CA TRP A 846 -3.41 1.47 18.13
C TRP A 846 -2.97 2.79 17.50
N PHE A 847 -1.79 2.84 16.88
CA PHE A 847 -1.21 4.11 16.44
C PHE A 847 -2.01 4.83 15.34
N PRO A 848 -2.46 4.19 14.23
CA PRO A 848 -3.29 4.85 13.22
C PRO A 848 -4.61 5.39 13.78
N LEU A 849 -5.26 4.62 14.66
CA LEU A 849 -6.54 4.97 15.26
C LEU A 849 -6.41 6.20 16.17
N LEU A 850 -5.35 6.25 16.99
CA LEU A 850 -5.09 7.38 17.88
C LEU A 850 -4.64 8.63 17.11
N ALA A 851 -3.75 8.47 16.12
CA ALA A 851 -3.29 9.56 15.26
C ALA A 851 -4.45 10.19 14.46
N GLY A 852 -5.32 9.38 13.86
CA GLY A 852 -6.50 9.87 13.13
C GLY A 852 -7.50 10.61 14.01
N LEU A 853 -7.74 10.15 15.24
CA LEU A 853 -8.56 10.89 16.22
C LEU A 853 -7.90 12.21 16.66
N SER A 854 -6.57 12.31 16.62
CA SER A 854 -5.85 13.57 16.84
C SER A 854 -5.93 14.52 15.65
N GLU A 855 -5.86 14.03 14.41
CA GLU A 855 -6.03 14.86 13.21
C GLU A 855 -7.40 15.57 13.24
N LEU A 856 -8.44 14.84 13.62
CA LEU A 856 -9.80 15.36 13.76
C LEU A 856 -9.99 16.36 14.91
N SER A 857 -8.99 16.57 15.77
CA SER A 857 -9.03 17.67 16.75
C SER A 857 -8.91 19.06 16.10
N PHE A 858 -8.50 19.14 14.83
CA PHE A 858 -8.39 20.36 14.04
C PHE A 858 -9.53 20.60 13.03
N ASP A 859 -10.53 19.71 12.95
CA ASP A 859 -11.68 19.88 12.03
C ASP A 859 -12.37 21.25 12.25
N PRO A 860 -12.79 22.00 11.21
CA PRO A 860 -13.44 23.30 11.40
C PRO A 860 -14.78 23.25 12.19
N ARG A 861 -15.41 22.08 12.34
CA ARG A 861 -16.73 21.91 12.97
C ARG A 861 -16.58 21.55 14.47
N PRO A 862 -17.10 22.37 15.40
CA PRO A 862 -16.77 22.27 16.83
C PRO A 862 -17.24 20.97 17.49
N GLU A 863 -18.33 20.37 17.05
CA GLU A 863 -18.85 19.13 17.63
C GLU A 863 -18.03 17.90 17.21
N ILE A 864 -17.40 17.95 16.04
CA ILE A 864 -16.51 16.89 15.54
C ILE A 864 -15.18 16.95 16.28
N ARG A 865 -14.58 18.15 16.47
CA ARG A 865 -13.42 18.33 17.36
C ARG A 865 -13.68 17.81 18.76
N LYS A 866 -14.77 18.25 19.39
CA LYS A 866 -15.12 17.88 20.77
C LYS A 866 -15.41 16.38 20.89
N SER A 867 -16.06 15.77 19.90
CA SER A 867 -16.31 14.32 19.88
C SER A 867 -15.04 13.50 19.64
N ALA A 868 -14.17 13.92 18.72
CA ALA A 868 -12.89 13.25 18.44
C ALA A 868 -11.96 13.30 19.65
N LEU A 869 -11.79 14.46 20.29
CA LEU A 869 -11.04 14.61 21.54
C LEU A 869 -11.64 13.78 22.68
N GLN A 870 -12.97 13.80 22.84
CA GLN A 870 -13.65 12.97 23.85
C GLN A 870 -13.35 11.47 23.63
N VAL A 871 -13.43 10.98 22.38
CA VAL A 871 -13.15 9.57 22.07
C VAL A 871 -11.66 9.24 22.23
N LEU A 872 -10.75 10.11 21.80
CA LEU A 872 -9.31 9.95 21.98
C LEU A 872 -8.95 9.76 23.46
N PHE A 873 -9.35 10.72 24.30
CA PHE A 873 -9.03 10.68 25.73
C PHE A 873 -9.85 9.63 26.48
N GLU A 874 -11.08 9.29 26.07
CA GLU A 874 -11.82 8.14 26.63
C GLU A 874 -11.13 6.81 26.32
N THR A 875 -10.70 6.60 25.07
CA THR A 875 -9.95 5.41 24.65
C THR A 875 -8.65 5.28 25.43
N LEU A 876 -7.84 6.34 25.51
CA LEU A 876 -6.58 6.35 26.28
C LEU A 876 -6.83 6.13 27.78
N ARG A 877 -7.84 6.80 28.37
CA ARG A 877 -8.20 6.66 29.78
C ARG A 877 -8.68 5.25 30.12
N ASN A 878 -9.37 4.57 29.22
CA ASN A 878 -9.95 3.25 29.47
C ASN A 878 -8.94 2.13 29.18
N HIS A 879 -8.25 2.19 28.05
CA HIS A 879 -7.43 1.09 27.52
C HIS A 879 -5.91 1.30 27.65
N GLY A 880 -5.44 2.48 28.05
CA GLY A 880 -4.02 2.79 28.24
C GLY A 880 -3.29 1.99 29.34
N HIS A 881 -4.02 1.15 30.09
CA HIS A 881 -3.44 0.14 30.99
C HIS A 881 -2.80 -1.04 30.23
N LEU A 882 -3.11 -1.19 28.93
CA LEU A 882 -2.51 -2.18 28.03
C LEU A 882 -1.21 -1.67 27.39
N PHE A 883 -0.86 -0.39 27.54
CA PHE A 883 0.21 0.25 26.78
C PHE A 883 1.55 0.19 27.53
N SER A 884 2.61 -0.20 26.81
CA SER A 884 4.00 -0.16 27.28
C SER A 884 4.55 1.27 27.30
N LEU A 885 5.65 1.52 28.04
CA LEU A 885 6.30 2.83 28.07
C LEU A 885 6.69 3.34 26.66
N PRO A 886 7.29 2.55 25.74
CA PRO A 886 7.59 3.02 24.38
C PRO A 886 6.35 3.36 23.55
N LEU A 887 5.21 2.68 23.76
CA LEU A 887 3.96 3.09 23.13
C LEU A 887 3.44 4.40 23.73
N TRP A 888 3.53 4.57 25.05
CA TRP A 888 3.20 5.84 25.70
C TRP A 888 4.07 6.99 25.21
N GLU A 889 5.39 6.81 25.10
CA GLU A 889 6.32 7.79 24.53
C GLU A 889 5.87 8.22 23.13
N ARG A 890 5.57 7.26 22.24
CA ARG A 890 5.07 7.53 20.89
C ARG A 890 3.67 8.17 20.85
N VAL A 891 2.79 7.85 21.79
CA VAL A 891 1.47 8.48 21.93
C VAL A 891 1.60 9.92 22.42
N PHE A 892 2.48 10.20 23.38
CA PHE A 892 2.74 11.58 23.81
C PHE A 892 3.39 12.38 22.67
N ASP A 893 4.49 11.89 22.09
CA ASP A 893 5.28 12.62 21.08
C ASP A 893 4.58 12.79 19.73
N SER A 894 3.77 11.82 19.29
CA SER A 894 3.21 11.79 17.93
C SER A 894 1.67 11.72 17.87
N VAL A 895 0.98 11.83 19.01
CA VAL A 895 -0.48 11.97 19.05
C VAL A 895 -0.90 13.13 19.95
N LEU A 896 -0.43 13.20 21.21
CA LEU A 896 -0.92 14.19 22.16
C LEU A 896 -0.25 15.56 22.03
N PHE A 897 1.06 15.64 21.79
CA PHE A 897 1.75 16.91 21.61
C PHE A 897 1.40 17.63 20.29
N PRO A 898 1.22 16.94 19.14
CA PRO A 898 0.79 17.57 17.89
C PRO A 898 -0.52 18.35 17.96
N ILE A 899 -1.45 18.00 18.86
CA ILE A 899 -2.71 18.75 19.13
C ILE A 899 -2.42 20.23 19.46
N PHE A 900 -1.24 20.53 20.00
CA PHE A 900 -0.84 21.87 20.40
C PHE A 900 0.07 22.59 19.39
N ASP A 901 0.56 21.89 18.35
CA ASP A 901 1.56 22.44 17.42
C ASP A 901 0.97 23.48 16.46
N TYR A 902 -0.27 23.32 15.99
CA TYR A 902 -0.95 24.37 15.20
C TYR A 902 -0.98 25.71 15.96
N VAL A 903 -1.35 25.66 17.25
CA VAL A 903 -1.37 26.84 18.13
C VAL A 903 0.04 27.33 18.46
N ARG A 904 1.09 26.49 18.40
CA ARG A 904 2.50 26.96 18.44
C ARG A 904 2.85 27.79 17.22
N HIS A 905 2.41 27.39 16.03
CA HIS A 905 2.78 28.06 14.78
C HIS A 905 1.95 29.31 14.43
N THR A 906 0.66 29.38 14.79
CA THR A 906 -0.16 30.56 14.45
C THR A 906 0.05 31.78 15.35
N ILE A 907 0.69 31.61 16.51
CA ILE A 907 0.84 32.67 17.53
C ILE A 907 2.32 32.80 17.94
N ASP A 908 3.19 32.86 16.93
CA ASP A 908 4.60 33.23 17.05
C ASP A 908 4.89 34.42 16.11
N PRO A 909 4.98 35.66 16.63
CA PRO A 909 5.26 36.85 15.82
C PRO A 909 6.66 36.89 15.18
N SER A 910 7.54 35.92 15.48
CA SER A 910 8.92 35.88 14.98
C SER A 910 9.15 34.97 13.75
N GLY A 911 8.12 34.25 13.30
CA GLY A 911 8.18 33.36 12.13
C GLY A 911 7.87 34.08 10.82
N GLU A 912 8.89 34.37 10.01
CA GLU A 912 8.69 34.87 8.64
C GLU A 912 8.00 33.84 7.73
N ASN A 913 7.14 34.34 6.83
CA ASN A 913 6.66 33.69 5.61
C ASN A 913 5.75 32.44 5.72
N SER A 914 4.43 32.68 5.57
CA SER A 914 3.66 31.93 4.57
C SER A 914 2.76 32.89 3.77
N PRO A 915 2.60 32.74 2.44
CA PRO A 915 2.08 33.84 1.62
C PRO A 915 0.58 33.74 1.29
N GLY A 916 -0.11 34.88 1.43
CA GLY A 916 -1.13 35.30 0.47
C GLY A 916 -2.58 34.88 0.71
N GLN A 917 -3.28 35.64 1.56
CA GLN A 917 -4.62 36.09 1.19
C GLN A 917 -4.78 37.58 1.50
N GLY A 918 -5.67 38.24 0.75
CA GLY A 918 -5.62 39.70 0.56
C GLY A 918 -6.25 40.52 1.68
N VAL A 919 -5.86 41.79 1.73
CA VAL A 919 -6.46 42.83 2.58
C VAL A 919 -7.96 42.98 2.26
N ASP A 920 -8.79 42.72 3.26
CA ASP A 920 -9.96 43.53 3.57
C ASP A 920 -10.11 43.56 5.10
N GLY A 921 -10.49 44.70 5.66
CA GLY A 921 -10.40 44.95 7.10
C GLY A 921 -11.68 44.67 7.90
N ASP A 922 -11.58 45.04 9.18
CA ASP A 922 -12.67 45.25 10.15
C ASP A 922 -13.27 44.01 10.87
N THR A 923 -12.97 43.93 12.17
CA THR A 923 -13.73 43.23 13.23
C THR A 923 -13.97 41.71 13.15
N GLY A 924 -13.35 40.96 12.21
CA GLY A 924 -13.62 39.52 12.03
C GLY A 924 -12.79 38.54 12.89
N GLU A 925 -11.53 38.85 13.22
CA GLU A 925 -10.54 37.85 13.64
C GLU A 925 -10.77 37.28 15.05
N LEU A 926 -11.29 38.08 15.98
CA LEU A 926 -11.43 37.72 17.41
C LEU A 926 -12.31 36.49 17.68
N ASP A 927 -13.22 36.14 16.77
CA ASP A 927 -14.13 34.99 16.91
C ASP A 927 -13.55 33.70 16.29
N GLN A 928 -12.54 33.82 15.41
CA GLN A 928 -11.86 32.64 14.83
C GLN A 928 -10.87 31.98 15.79
N ASP A 929 -10.26 32.71 16.72
CA ASP A 929 -9.37 32.13 17.74
C ASP A 929 -10.12 31.62 18.98
N ALA A 930 -11.34 32.11 19.25
CA ALA A 930 -12.09 31.82 20.47
C ALA A 930 -12.24 30.31 20.75
N TRP A 931 -12.46 29.50 19.70
CA TRP A 931 -12.58 28.05 19.83
C TRP A 931 -11.24 27.33 20.03
N LEU A 932 -10.12 27.89 19.57
CA LEU A 932 -8.78 27.32 19.81
C LEU A 932 -8.48 27.34 21.31
N TYR A 933 -8.81 28.43 22.00
CA TYR A 933 -8.64 28.55 23.45
C TYR A 933 -9.52 27.57 24.23
N GLU A 934 -10.81 27.42 23.87
CA GLU A 934 -11.69 26.42 24.51
C GLU A 934 -11.17 24.99 24.30
N THR A 935 -10.77 24.66 23.06
CA THR A 935 -10.31 23.32 22.66
C THR A 935 -8.98 22.97 23.33
N CYS A 936 -8.02 23.91 23.35
CA CYS A 936 -6.73 23.72 24.03
C CYS A 936 -6.88 23.59 25.55
N THR A 937 -7.77 24.37 26.17
CA THR A 937 -8.03 24.29 27.61
C THR A 937 -8.51 22.89 27.99
N LEU A 938 -9.49 22.35 27.24
CA LEU A 938 -10.00 21.00 27.46
C LEU A 938 -8.94 19.92 27.19
N ALA A 939 -8.22 20.01 26.07
CA ALA A 939 -7.18 19.04 25.72
C ALA A 939 -6.05 19.00 26.75
N LEU A 940 -5.57 20.16 27.22
CA LEU A 940 -4.47 20.25 28.19
C LEU A 940 -4.87 19.72 29.57
N GLN A 941 -6.11 19.97 30.02
CA GLN A 941 -6.67 19.35 31.22
C GLN A 941 -6.75 17.82 31.10
N LEU A 942 -7.17 17.30 29.94
CA LEU A 942 -7.27 15.86 29.70
C LEU A 942 -5.89 15.18 29.61
N VAL A 943 -4.85 15.84 29.07
CA VAL A 943 -3.45 15.36 29.11
C VAL A 943 -2.96 15.25 30.55
N VAL A 944 -3.21 16.27 31.39
CA VAL A 944 -2.84 16.27 32.81
C VAL A 944 -3.54 15.13 33.56
N ASP A 945 -4.86 14.97 33.39
CA ASP A 945 -5.63 13.91 34.05
C ASP A 945 -5.20 12.50 33.60
N LEU A 946 -4.81 12.34 32.33
CA LEU A 946 -4.28 11.09 31.79
C LEU A 946 -2.90 10.76 32.37
N PHE A 947 -2.01 11.76 32.48
CA PHE A 947 -0.69 11.61 33.11
C PHE A 947 -0.81 11.21 34.58
N VAL A 948 -1.68 11.88 35.34
CA VAL A 948 -2.00 11.53 36.75
C VAL A 948 -2.47 10.06 36.83
N LYS A 949 -3.42 9.66 35.98
CA LYS A 949 -4.01 8.30 36.04
C LYS A 949 -3.00 7.19 35.79
N PHE A 950 -2.03 7.38 34.89
CA PHE A 950 -1.05 6.37 34.50
C PHE A 950 0.37 6.62 35.04
N TYR A 951 0.51 7.51 36.03
CA TYR A 951 1.80 8.00 36.56
C TYR A 951 2.86 6.90 36.81
N ASN A 952 2.45 5.77 37.38
CA ASN A 952 3.35 4.62 37.63
C ASN A 952 4.10 4.15 36.38
N THR A 953 3.48 4.25 35.20
CA THR A 953 4.07 3.92 33.89
C THR A 953 4.69 5.15 33.21
N VAL A 954 4.03 6.32 33.28
CA VAL A 954 4.41 7.51 32.47
C VAL A 954 5.30 8.54 33.18
N ASN A 955 5.72 8.32 34.43
CA ASN A 955 6.61 9.25 35.16
C ASN A 955 7.94 9.63 34.45
N PRO A 956 8.54 8.83 33.53
CA PRO A 956 9.69 9.28 32.74
C PRO A 956 9.36 10.46 31.81
N LEU A 957 8.08 10.59 31.41
CA LEU A 957 7.58 11.65 30.54
C LEU A 957 7.31 12.98 31.27
N LEU A 958 7.49 13.05 32.61
CA LEU A 958 7.21 14.26 33.39
C LEU A 958 7.89 15.50 32.79
N ARG A 959 9.19 15.43 32.48
CA ARG A 959 9.93 16.55 31.88
C ARG A 959 9.32 17.00 30.54
N LYS A 960 8.84 16.08 29.68
CA LYS A 960 8.16 16.45 28.43
C LYS A 960 6.83 17.17 28.67
N VAL A 961 6.04 16.71 29.65
CA VAL A 961 4.77 17.36 30.04
C VAL A 961 5.02 18.73 30.66
N LEU A 962 6.05 18.88 31.50
CA LEU A 962 6.47 20.18 32.04
C LEU A 962 6.93 21.12 30.91
N MET A 963 7.75 20.65 29.97
CA MET A 963 8.16 21.45 28.79
C MET A 963 6.97 21.86 27.91
N LEU A 964 5.96 21.01 27.74
CA LEU A 964 4.70 21.39 27.08
C LEU A 964 4.02 22.56 27.80
N LEU A 965 3.81 22.44 29.12
CA LEU A 965 3.19 23.50 29.93
C LEU A 965 3.98 24.80 29.87
N VAL A 966 5.30 24.73 30.08
CA VAL A 966 6.22 25.89 29.98
C VAL A 966 6.17 26.52 28.58
N SER A 967 5.99 25.75 27.50
CA SER A 967 5.82 26.28 26.13
C SER A 967 4.49 27.01 25.87
N PHE A 968 3.52 26.92 26.79
CA PHE A 968 2.36 27.83 26.84
C PHE A 968 2.62 29.06 27.70
N ILE A 969 3.31 28.91 28.84
CA ILE A 969 3.60 30.00 29.78
C ILE A 969 4.54 31.06 29.18
N LYS A 970 5.53 30.64 28.38
CA LYS A 970 6.53 31.52 27.74
C LYS A 970 6.00 32.51 26.69
N ARG A 971 4.72 32.42 26.31
CA ARG A 971 4.16 33.10 25.13
C ARG A 971 3.76 34.56 25.41
N PRO A 972 3.79 35.44 24.38
CA PRO A 972 3.32 36.82 24.46
C PRO A 972 1.78 36.95 24.46
N HIS A 973 1.06 36.01 25.10
CA HIS A 973 -0.42 36.00 25.09
C HIS A 973 -1.00 35.54 26.44
N GLN A 974 -1.57 36.48 27.19
CA GLN A 974 -1.98 36.33 28.59
C GLN A 974 -2.94 35.15 28.81
N SER A 975 -3.92 34.94 27.92
CA SER A 975 -4.90 33.87 28.05
C SER A 975 -4.27 32.47 27.87
N LEU A 976 -3.30 32.33 26.96
CA LEU A 976 -2.61 31.04 26.73
C LEU A 976 -1.66 30.70 27.86
N ALA A 977 -0.89 31.69 28.33
CA ALA A 977 -0.05 31.52 29.50
C ALA A 977 -0.89 31.20 30.75
N GLY A 978 -2.05 31.85 30.92
CA GLY A 978 -3.02 31.54 31.97
C GLY A 978 -3.55 30.10 31.91
N ILE A 979 -3.87 29.58 30.71
CA ILE A 979 -4.26 28.17 30.50
C ILE A 979 -3.10 27.23 30.87
N GLY A 980 -1.87 27.56 30.48
CA GLY A 980 -0.66 26.81 30.85
C GLY A 980 -0.42 26.77 32.36
N ILE A 981 -0.54 27.91 33.04
CA ILE A 981 -0.41 28.03 34.50
C ILE A 981 -1.51 27.23 35.21
N ALA A 982 -2.77 27.36 34.79
CA ALA A 982 -3.89 26.63 35.40
C ALA A 982 -3.75 25.09 35.25
N ALA A 983 -3.26 24.63 34.11
CA ALA A 983 -2.94 23.22 33.89
C ALA A 983 -1.72 22.75 34.72
N PHE A 984 -0.73 23.62 34.95
CA PHE A 984 0.39 23.34 35.85
C PHE A 984 -0.06 23.19 37.31
N VAL A 985 -0.86 24.12 37.83
CA VAL A 985 -1.45 24.03 39.18
C VAL A 985 -2.30 22.77 39.33
N ARG A 986 -3.12 22.42 38.31
CA ARG A 986 -3.89 21.17 38.28
C ARG A 986 -2.98 19.93 38.34
N LEU A 987 -1.90 19.91 37.58
CA LEU A 987 -0.93 18.80 37.60
C LEU A 987 -0.31 18.64 38.99
N MET A 988 0.08 19.75 39.63
CA MET A 988 0.62 19.71 40.99
C MET A 988 -0.42 19.21 41.99
N SER A 989 -1.61 19.81 42.02
CA SER A 989 -2.70 19.45 42.95
C SER A 989 -3.13 17.98 42.85
N ASN A 990 -3.03 17.37 41.66
CA ASN A 990 -3.44 15.99 41.43
C ASN A 990 -2.28 14.98 41.57
N ALA A 991 -1.03 15.34 41.27
CA ALA A 991 0.11 14.41 41.23
C ALA A 991 1.21 14.65 42.29
N GLY A 992 1.25 15.82 42.96
CA GLY A 992 2.36 16.22 43.83
C GLY A 992 2.63 15.26 45.01
N ASN A 993 1.59 14.57 45.49
CA ASN A 993 1.69 13.51 46.51
C ASN A 993 2.42 12.24 46.03
N LEU A 994 2.70 12.10 44.72
CA LEU A 994 3.33 10.93 44.09
C LEU A 994 4.78 11.21 43.64
N PHE A 995 5.24 12.45 43.79
CA PHE A 995 6.57 12.88 43.34
C PHE A 995 7.65 12.58 44.40
N SER A 996 8.78 12.03 43.95
CA SER A 996 10.01 11.99 44.76
C SER A 996 10.67 13.38 44.81
N ASP A 997 11.64 13.57 45.70
CA ASP A 997 12.40 14.82 45.82
C ASP A 997 13.10 15.21 44.49
N GLU A 998 13.57 14.22 43.73
CA GLU A 998 14.10 14.40 42.37
C GLU A 998 13.04 14.95 41.40
N LYS A 999 11.80 14.44 41.46
CA LYS A 999 10.70 14.88 40.60
C LYS A 999 10.18 16.26 40.99
N TRP A 1000 10.22 16.59 42.29
CA TRP A 1000 10.00 17.96 42.77
C TRP A 1000 11.08 18.94 42.32
N LEU A 1001 12.35 18.50 42.20
CA LEU A 1001 13.41 19.32 41.61
C LEU A 1001 13.14 19.60 40.12
N GLU A 1002 12.70 18.61 39.33
CA GLU A 1002 12.33 18.83 37.91
C GLU A 1002 11.19 19.86 37.75
N VAL A 1003 10.23 19.86 38.68
CA VAL A 1003 9.12 20.82 38.76
C VAL A 1003 9.63 22.22 39.12
N ALA A 1004 10.47 22.34 40.15
CA ALA A 1004 11.03 23.63 40.59
C ALA A 1004 11.94 24.26 39.51
N GLU A 1005 12.78 23.46 38.85
CA GLU A 1005 13.56 23.89 37.68
C GLU A 1005 12.66 24.43 36.55
N SER A 1006 11.55 23.74 36.26
CA SER A 1006 10.62 24.11 35.19
C SER A 1006 9.85 25.40 35.51
N LEU A 1007 9.53 25.64 36.78
CA LEU A 1007 8.98 26.93 37.26
C LEU A 1007 10.02 28.06 37.18
N LYS A 1008 11.28 27.79 37.52
CA LYS A 1008 12.40 28.74 37.37
C LYS A 1008 12.69 29.08 35.91
N GLU A 1009 12.58 28.11 35.00
CA GLU A 1009 12.71 28.34 33.56
C GLU A 1009 11.56 29.20 33.02
N ALA A 1010 10.32 28.94 33.45
CA ALA A 1010 9.16 29.76 33.11
C ALA A 1010 9.29 31.19 33.64
N ALA A 1011 9.76 31.36 34.89
CA ALA A 1011 10.00 32.66 35.50
C ALA A 1011 11.00 33.50 34.69
N LYS A 1012 12.18 32.94 34.38
CA LYS A 1012 13.23 33.63 33.60
C LYS A 1012 12.79 33.97 32.18
N ALA A 1013 12.10 33.06 31.49
CA ALA A 1013 11.65 33.27 30.11
C ALA A 1013 10.40 34.17 29.98
N THR A 1014 9.75 34.52 31.09
CA THR A 1014 8.63 35.48 31.13
C THR A 1014 9.03 36.86 31.68
N LEU A 1015 10.32 37.13 31.90
CA LEU A 1015 10.79 38.46 32.32
C LEU A 1015 10.44 39.52 31.26
N PRO A 1016 9.77 40.63 31.63
CA PRO A 1016 9.51 41.75 30.72
C PRO A 1016 10.81 42.40 30.25
N ASP A 1017 11.06 42.40 28.93
CA ASP A 1017 12.20 43.08 28.34
C ASP A 1017 11.83 44.52 27.93
N PHE A 1018 12.64 45.47 28.35
CA PHE A 1018 12.49 46.89 28.07
C PHE A 1018 13.74 47.49 27.39
N SER A 1019 14.73 46.67 27.02
CA SER A 1019 16.00 47.10 26.42
C SER A 1019 15.82 47.98 25.17
N TYR A 1020 14.79 47.72 24.37
CA TYR A 1020 14.40 48.48 23.17
C TYR A 1020 14.11 49.98 23.43
N LEU A 1021 13.80 50.37 24.66
CA LEU A 1021 13.58 51.78 25.05
C LEU A 1021 14.89 52.51 25.42
N GLY A 1022 15.98 51.78 25.66
CA GLY A 1022 17.27 52.30 26.10
C GLY A 1022 18.19 52.73 24.96
N SER A 1023 18.32 51.91 23.92
CA SER A 1023 19.28 52.12 22.83
C SER A 1023 18.81 53.10 21.77
N GLU A 1024 19.48 54.26 21.64
CA GLU A 1024 19.33 55.15 20.48
C GLU A 1024 19.90 54.50 19.19
N ASP A 1025 20.82 53.53 19.32
CA ASP A 1025 21.47 52.78 18.23
C ASP A 1025 20.61 51.66 17.59
N CYS A 1026 19.31 51.57 17.89
CA CYS A 1026 18.40 50.55 17.30
C CYS A 1026 18.16 50.70 15.77
N MET A 1027 18.93 51.57 15.12
CA MET A 1027 18.92 51.83 13.67
C MET A 1027 19.77 50.83 12.86
N ALA A 1028 20.75 50.16 13.48
CA ALA A 1028 21.80 49.43 12.76
C ALA A 1028 21.41 47.99 12.34
N GLU A 1029 20.88 47.17 13.26
CA GLU A 1029 20.66 45.74 12.98
C GLU A 1029 19.43 45.47 12.09
N ILE A 1030 18.41 46.32 12.14
CA ILE A 1030 17.21 46.19 11.30
C ILE A 1030 17.57 46.48 9.83
N ALA A 1031 18.37 47.52 9.58
CA ALA A 1031 18.86 47.86 8.24
C ALA A 1031 19.70 46.73 7.62
N ALA A 1032 20.43 45.96 8.43
CA ALA A 1032 21.27 44.85 7.98
C ALA A 1032 20.47 43.59 7.58
N LYS A 1033 19.24 43.40 8.11
CA LYS A 1033 18.37 42.27 7.75
C LYS A 1033 17.38 42.57 6.61
N GLY A 1034 16.95 43.83 6.46
CA GLY A 1034 15.98 44.23 5.45
C GLY A 1034 16.50 44.36 4.01
N GLN A 1035 17.80 44.28 3.75
CA GLN A 1035 18.39 44.56 2.42
C GLN A 1035 18.66 43.31 1.55
N ILE A 1036 17.61 42.52 1.25
CA ILE A 1036 17.61 41.64 0.07
C ILE A 1036 16.29 41.79 -0.70
N ASN A 1037 16.39 42.30 -1.95
CA ASN A 1037 15.40 42.25 -3.03
C ASN A 1037 14.00 42.88 -2.82
N VAL A 1038 13.90 44.19 -3.07
CA VAL A 1038 12.99 44.69 -4.14
C VAL A 1038 13.71 45.80 -4.91
N GLU A 1039 13.77 45.71 -6.24
CA GLU A 1039 14.26 46.79 -7.10
C GLU A 1039 13.13 47.74 -7.53
N SER A 1040 13.42 49.04 -7.52
CA SER A 1040 12.89 50.05 -8.45
C SER A 1040 11.38 50.08 -8.76
N SER A 1041 10.66 50.99 -8.11
CA SER A 1041 9.92 52.07 -8.80
C SER A 1041 9.66 53.22 -7.84
N GLY A 1042 10.02 54.45 -8.23
CA GLY A 1042 10.09 55.58 -7.29
C GLY A 1042 9.10 56.71 -7.55
N SER A 1043 8.59 57.29 -6.47
CA SER A 1043 8.12 58.67 -6.36
C SER A 1043 8.48 59.19 -4.95
N GLY A 1044 8.91 60.44 -4.83
CA GLY A 1044 9.47 60.96 -3.57
C GLY A 1044 8.48 61.81 -2.78
N LEU A 1045 8.23 61.42 -1.52
CA LEU A 1045 7.70 62.21 -0.40
C LEU A 1045 8.37 61.70 0.91
N PRO A 1046 8.43 62.49 2.01
CA PRO A 1046 9.35 62.23 3.12
C PRO A 1046 8.76 61.51 4.37
N ASP A 1047 9.60 60.72 5.04
CA ASP A 1047 9.62 60.21 6.43
C ASP A 1047 8.36 59.58 7.11
N ASP A 1048 7.13 59.96 6.78
CA ASP A 1048 5.94 59.72 7.62
C ASP A 1048 5.61 58.22 7.84
N ASP A 1049 5.84 57.36 6.84
CA ASP A 1049 5.69 55.91 6.96
C ASP A 1049 6.69 55.29 7.96
N SER A 1050 7.91 55.86 8.06
CA SER A 1050 8.97 55.35 8.92
C SER A 1050 8.67 55.58 10.39
N GLU A 1051 8.15 56.77 10.74
CA GLU A 1051 7.72 57.06 12.11
C GLU A 1051 6.47 56.25 12.51
N ASN A 1052 5.53 56.03 11.58
CA ASN A 1052 4.38 55.14 11.83
C ASN A 1052 4.81 53.70 12.14
N LEU A 1053 5.67 53.09 11.31
CA LEU A 1053 6.21 51.75 11.54
C LEU A 1053 7.01 51.66 12.85
N ARG A 1054 7.85 52.67 13.14
CA ARG A 1054 8.62 52.75 14.39
C ARG A 1054 7.70 52.80 15.62
N THR A 1055 6.62 53.57 15.54
CA THR A 1055 5.65 53.71 16.63
C THR A 1055 4.85 52.42 16.81
N GLN A 1056 4.38 51.79 15.73
CA GLN A 1056 3.67 50.50 15.77
C GLN A 1056 4.53 49.38 16.37
N HIS A 1057 5.82 49.30 16.03
CA HIS A 1057 6.74 48.35 16.66
C HIS A 1057 6.88 48.62 18.16
N LEU A 1058 6.98 49.90 18.57
CA LEU A 1058 7.08 50.27 19.99
C LEU A 1058 5.81 49.94 20.78
N PHE A 1059 4.62 50.15 20.19
CA PHE A 1059 3.34 49.69 20.74
C PHE A 1059 3.36 48.18 21.00
N ALA A 1060 3.83 47.38 20.04
CA ALA A 1060 3.90 45.92 20.16
C ALA A 1060 4.86 45.49 21.29
N CYS A 1061 6.05 46.09 21.39
CA CYS A 1061 6.98 45.81 22.49
C CYS A 1061 6.40 46.16 23.87
N ILE A 1062 5.72 47.30 24.01
CA ILE A 1062 5.10 47.72 25.28
C ILE A 1062 3.92 46.80 25.63
N ALA A 1063 3.16 46.34 24.64
CA ALA A 1063 2.08 45.36 24.84
C ALA A 1063 2.61 43.99 25.28
N ASP A 1064 3.70 43.49 24.69
CA ASP A 1064 4.36 42.24 25.12
C ASP A 1064 4.92 42.36 26.55
N ALA A 1065 5.69 43.41 26.85
CA ALA A 1065 6.25 43.62 28.18
C ALA A 1065 5.15 43.71 29.27
N LYS A 1066 4.00 44.33 28.94
CA LYS A 1066 2.81 44.34 29.80
C LYS A 1066 2.17 42.96 29.94
N CYS A 1067 2.06 42.20 28.85
CA CYS A 1067 1.56 40.83 28.86
C CYS A 1067 2.43 39.93 29.74
N ARG A 1068 3.76 39.98 29.56
CA ARG A 1068 4.76 39.28 30.40
C ARG A 1068 4.60 39.63 31.89
N ALA A 1069 4.47 40.91 32.23
CA ALA A 1069 4.27 41.33 33.62
C ALA A 1069 2.96 40.79 34.23
N ALA A 1070 1.88 40.70 33.44
CA ALA A 1070 0.62 40.08 33.87
C ALA A 1070 0.75 38.55 34.02
N VAL A 1071 1.49 37.88 33.13
CA VAL A 1071 1.80 36.44 33.22
C VAL A 1071 2.66 36.13 34.45
N GLN A 1072 3.64 36.97 34.79
CA GLN A 1072 4.45 36.76 35.98
C GLN A 1072 3.64 36.90 37.28
N LEU A 1073 2.69 37.84 37.37
CA LEU A 1073 1.76 37.89 38.53
C LEU A 1073 0.94 36.60 38.67
N LEU A 1074 0.46 36.02 37.57
CA LEU A 1074 -0.24 34.73 37.58
C LEU A 1074 0.69 33.58 37.97
N LEU A 1075 1.96 33.61 37.52
CA LEU A 1075 2.96 32.59 37.85
C LEU A 1075 3.35 32.63 39.34
N ILE A 1076 3.54 33.83 39.91
CA ILE A 1076 3.83 34.02 41.34
C ILE A 1076 2.67 33.50 42.20
N GLN A 1077 1.42 33.84 41.84
CA GLN A 1077 0.23 33.34 42.52
C GLN A 1077 0.15 31.80 42.48
N ALA A 1078 0.46 31.20 41.33
CA ALA A 1078 0.50 29.74 41.16
C ALA A 1078 1.64 29.08 41.96
N VAL A 1079 2.85 29.66 41.96
CA VAL A 1079 3.99 29.18 42.77
C VAL A 1079 3.64 29.21 44.26
N MET A 1080 2.99 30.27 44.73
CA MET A 1080 2.51 30.38 46.12
C MET A 1080 1.39 29.39 46.43
N GLU A 1081 0.46 29.13 45.50
CA GLU A 1081 -0.59 28.12 45.66
C GLU A 1081 -0.01 26.70 45.75
N ILE A 1082 0.92 26.35 44.85
CA ILE A 1082 1.65 25.07 44.83
C ILE A 1082 2.46 24.90 46.13
N TYR A 1083 3.18 25.93 46.57
CA TYR A 1083 3.91 25.91 47.84
C TYR A 1083 2.98 25.66 49.03
N ASN A 1084 1.86 26.38 49.14
CA ASN A 1084 0.91 26.20 50.23
C ASN A 1084 0.26 24.80 50.25
N MET A 1085 0.06 24.17 49.09
CA MET A 1085 -0.42 22.77 49.02
C MET A 1085 0.62 21.75 49.50
N TYR A 1086 1.92 21.98 49.25
CA TYR A 1086 2.97 20.97 49.42
C TYR A 1086 4.08 21.33 50.42
N ARG A 1087 3.95 22.44 51.16
CA ARG A 1087 4.84 22.89 52.23
C ARG A 1087 5.45 21.78 53.12
N PRO A 1088 4.68 20.84 53.71
CA PRO A 1088 5.26 19.77 54.56
C PRO A 1088 5.98 18.65 53.79
N CYS A 1089 5.95 18.67 52.46
CA CYS A 1089 6.52 17.64 51.57
C CYS A 1089 7.72 18.14 50.74
N LEU A 1090 7.95 19.46 50.68
CA LEU A 1090 9.04 20.07 49.93
C LEU A 1090 10.34 20.08 50.76
N SER A 1091 11.45 19.66 50.16
CA SER A 1091 12.77 19.82 50.76
C SER A 1091 13.23 21.28 50.77
N ALA A 1092 14.19 21.59 51.65
CA ALA A 1092 14.81 22.92 51.69
C ALA A 1092 15.40 23.30 50.33
N LYS A 1093 16.10 22.36 49.67
CA LYS A 1093 16.67 22.53 48.33
C LYS A 1093 15.63 22.92 47.27
N ASN A 1094 14.50 22.20 47.20
CA ASN A 1094 13.46 22.49 46.21
C ASN A 1094 12.75 23.82 46.49
N THR A 1095 12.61 24.20 47.77
CA THR A 1095 12.07 25.52 48.15
C THR A 1095 13.06 26.66 47.83
N LEU A 1096 14.37 26.43 47.97
CA LEU A 1096 15.40 27.41 47.56
C LEU A 1096 15.39 27.66 46.05
N VAL A 1097 15.20 26.64 45.20
CA VAL A 1097 15.06 26.82 43.74
C VAL A 1097 13.82 27.68 43.38
N LEU A 1098 12.73 27.56 44.14
CA LEU A 1098 11.54 28.43 43.99
C LEU A 1098 11.80 29.85 44.52
N PHE A 1099 12.54 30.01 45.62
CA PHE A 1099 12.99 31.30 46.12
C PHE A 1099 13.86 32.02 45.07
N GLU A 1100 14.86 31.36 44.49
CA GLU A 1100 15.70 31.93 43.43
C GLU A 1100 14.86 32.39 42.24
N ALA A 1101 13.85 31.59 41.82
CA ALA A 1101 12.96 31.94 40.72
C ALA A 1101 12.11 33.19 40.98
N LEU A 1102 11.66 33.39 42.22
CA LEU A 1102 10.91 34.58 42.63
C LEU A 1102 11.83 35.79 42.88
N HIS A 1103 13.05 35.57 43.37
CA HIS A 1103 14.07 36.60 43.54
C HIS A 1103 14.54 37.16 42.20
N ASP A 1104 14.78 36.30 41.20
CA ASP A 1104 15.05 36.67 39.80
C ASP A 1104 13.98 37.65 39.26
N ILE A 1105 12.69 37.39 39.55
CA ILE A 1105 11.58 38.28 39.16
C ILE A 1105 11.59 39.59 39.97
N ALA A 1106 11.73 39.49 41.29
CA ALA A 1106 11.69 40.64 42.20
C ALA A 1106 12.80 41.65 41.88
N TYR A 1107 14.03 41.16 41.73
CA TYR A 1107 15.22 41.96 41.42
C TYR A 1107 15.13 42.60 40.03
N HIS A 1108 14.63 41.87 39.02
CA HIS A 1108 14.41 42.42 37.67
C HIS A 1108 13.34 43.52 37.66
N ALA A 1109 12.21 43.29 38.34
CA ALA A 1109 11.16 44.29 38.51
C ALA A 1109 11.67 45.54 39.25
N HIS A 1110 12.43 45.36 40.33
CA HIS A 1110 13.08 46.46 41.05
C HIS A 1110 14.03 47.26 40.16
N LYS A 1111 14.92 46.57 39.42
CA LYS A 1111 15.89 47.21 38.52
C LYS A 1111 15.21 48.12 37.49
N ILE A 1112 14.05 47.72 36.97
CA ILE A 1112 13.26 48.53 36.04
C ILE A 1112 12.57 49.69 36.78
N ASN A 1113 12.05 49.48 37.99
CA ASN A 1113 11.42 50.55 38.78
C ASN A 1113 12.41 51.64 39.22
N SER A 1114 13.67 51.28 39.47
CA SER A 1114 14.75 52.21 39.85
C SER A 1114 15.42 52.92 38.68
N ASP A 1115 15.21 52.45 37.43
CA ASP A 1115 15.66 53.14 36.22
C ASP A 1115 14.75 54.35 35.92
N HIS A 1116 15.09 55.50 36.52
CA HIS A 1116 14.36 56.75 36.34
C HIS A 1116 14.12 57.15 34.86
N PRO A 1117 15.13 57.23 33.97
CA PRO A 1117 14.88 57.61 32.58
C PRO A 1117 14.01 56.59 31.82
N LEU A 1118 14.12 55.29 32.11
CA LEU A 1118 13.23 54.27 31.53
C LEU A 1118 11.79 54.41 32.04
N ARG A 1119 11.58 54.63 33.34
CA ARG A 1119 10.24 54.86 33.91
C ARG A 1119 9.61 56.16 33.41
N SER A 1120 10.39 57.22 33.21
CA SER A 1120 9.91 58.46 32.57
C SER A 1120 9.46 58.22 31.12
N LYS A 1121 10.26 57.51 30.30
CA LYS A 1121 9.86 57.11 28.94
C LYS A 1121 8.58 56.28 28.94
N LEU A 1122 8.47 55.26 29.81
CA LEU A 1122 7.27 54.43 29.94
C LEU A 1122 6.02 55.25 30.33
N GLN A 1123 6.17 56.23 31.23
CA GLN A 1123 5.08 57.12 31.64
C GLN A 1123 4.66 58.08 30.51
N GLU A 1124 5.60 58.59 29.73
CA GLU A 1124 5.34 59.42 28.55
C GLU A 1124 4.56 58.63 27.49
N PHE A 1125 5.03 57.43 27.10
CA PHE A 1125 4.30 56.57 26.17
C PHE A 1125 2.93 56.14 26.71
N GLY A 1126 2.81 55.78 28.00
CA GLY A 1126 1.51 55.50 28.62
C GLY A 1126 0.53 56.68 28.50
N SER A 1127 1.01 57.92 28.58
CA SER A 1127 0.16 59.11 28.43
C SER A 1127 -0.30 59.35 26.98
N MET A 1128 0.52 59.06 25.97
CA MET A 1128 0.17 59.17 24.55
C MET A 1128 -0.77 58.05 24.07
N THR A 1129 -0.67 56.87 24.66
CA THR A 1129 -1.29 55.63 24.14
C THR A 1129 -2.55 55.17 24.87
N GLN A 1130 -2.93 55.87 25.96
CA GLN A 1130 -3.95 55.44 26.93
C GLN A 1130 -3.67 54.08 27.60
N MET A 1131 -2.50 53.47 27.39
CA MET A 1131 -2.13 52.21 28.03
C MET A 1131 -1.77 52.42 29.50
N GLN A 1132 -2.43 51.65 30.39
CA GLN A 1132 -2.05 51.57 31.79
C GLN A 1132 -0.64 50.96 31.94
N ASP A 1133 0.18 51.60 32.78
CA ASP A 1133 1.53 51.21 33.21
C ASP A 1133 1.60 49.72 33.62
N PRO A 1134 2.61 48.95 33.18
CA PRO A 1134 2.82 47.58 33.65
C PRO A 1134 2.95 47.51 35.18
N PRO A 1135 2.39 46.49 35.85
CA PRO A 1135 2.26 46.44 37.32
C PRO A 1135 3.57 46.09 38.06
N LEU A 1136 4.72 46.61 37.62
CA LEU A 1136 6.06 46.24 38.08
C LEU A 1136 6.30 46.50 39.56
N LEU A 1137 5.75 47.58 40.13
CA LEU A 1137 5.84 47.86 41.58
C LEU A 1137 5.07 46.84 42.42
N ARG A 1138 3.95 46.31 41.90
CA ARG A 1138 3.20 45.23 42.54
C ARG A 1138 3.98 43.90 42.43
N LEU A 1139 4.55 43.66 41.26
CA LEU A 1139 5.37 42.48 40.94
C LEU A 1139 6.61 42.39 41.87
N GLU A 1140 7.33 43.51 42.02
CA GLU A 1140 8.45 43.67 42.96
C GLU A 1140 8.03 43.29 44.40
N ASN A 1141 6.99 43.96 44.91
CA ASN A 1141 6.58 43.81 46.30
C ASN A 1141 6.01 42.41 46.61
N GLU A 1142 5.14 41.85 45.77
CA GLU A 1142 4.56 40.53 45.98
C GLU A 1142 5.64 39.42 45.88
N SER A 1143 6.61 39.56 44.97
CA SER A 1143 7.70 38.58 44.84
C SER A 1143 8.63 38.58 46.05
N PHE A 1144 9.10 39.75 46.51
CA PHE A 1144 9.93 39.83 47.72
C PHE A 1144 9.18 39.39 48.99
N GLN A 1145 7.87 39.71 49.11
CA GLN A 1145 7.03 39.27 50.23
C GLN A 1145 6.96 37.73 50.31
N ILE A 1146 6.83 37.06 49.17
CA ILE A 1146 6.78 35.58 49.10
C ILE A 1146 8.16 34.98 49.34
N CYS A 1147 9.25 35.62 48.87
CA CYS A 1147 10.63 35.21 49.18
C CYS A 1147 10.91 35.20 50.69
N LEU A 1148 10.54 36.28 51.40
CA LEU A 1148 10.61 36.34 52.88
C LEU A 1148 9.77 35.22 53.51
N THR A 1149 8.54 35.05 53.04
CA THR A 1149 7.61 34.02 53.54
C THR A 1149 8.17 32.60 53.38
N PHE A 1150 8.80 32.28 52.25
CA PHE A 1150 9.44 30.97 52.04
C PHE A 1150 10.58 30.73 53.02
N LEU A 1151 11.52 31.68 53.15
CA LEU A 1151 12.67 31.53 54.02
C LEU A 1151 12.28 31.44 55.50
N GLN A 1152 11.35 32.29 55.97
CA GLN A 1152 10.79 32.20 57.31
C GLN A 1152 10.13 30.84 57.58
N ASN A 1153 9.33 30.32 56.64
CA ASN A 1153 8.68 29.03 56.81
C ASN A 1153 9.67 27.86 56.86
N ILE A 1154 10.75 27.86 56.06
CA ILE A 1154 11.79 26.81 56.13
C ILE A 1154 12.44 26.78 57.52
N ILE A 1155 12.75 27.95 58.10
CA ILE A 1155 13.37 28.09 59.44
C ILE A 1155 12.42 27.63 60.56
N LEU A 1156 11.11 27.87 60.40
CA LEU A 1156 10.07 27.41 61.33
C LEU A 1156 9.81 25.90 61.24
N ASP A 1157 9.77 25.35 60.02
CA ASP A 1157 9.39 23.96 59.77
C ASP A 1157 10.54 22.96 59.96
N ARG A 1158 11.80 23.42 59.82
CA ARG A 1158 13.05 22.65 59.91
C ARG A 1158 12.98 21.28 59.18
N PRO A 1159 12.74 21.26 57.85
CA PRO A 1159 12.53 20.03 57.08
C PRO A 1159 13.77 19.12 57.06
N PRO A 1160 13.63 17.82 56.71
CA PRO A 1160 14.79 16.99 56.42
C PRO A 1160 15.62 17.61 55.28
N THR A 1161 16.95 17.55 55.43
CA THR A 1161 17.98 18.30 54.64
C THR A 1161 18.02 19.82 54.83
N TYR A 1162 17.45 20.35 55.92
CA TYR A 1162 17.70 21.72 56.38
C TYR A 1162 19.14 21.93 56.85
N GLU A 1163 19.92 22.70 56.09
CA GLU A 1163 21.20 23.27 56.52
C GLU A 1163 20.99 24.69 57.05
N GLU A 1164 20.97 24.80 58.37
CA GLU A 1164 20.55 26.01 59.13
C GLU A 1164 21.34 27.27 58.77
N ALA A 1165 22.67 27.14 58.60
CA ALA A 1165 23.54 28.26 58.25
C ALA A 1165 23.26 28.83 56.84
N ASP A 1166 22.94 27.97 55.87
CA ASP A 1166 22.69 28.38 54.49
C ASP A 1166 21.35 29.12 54.39
N VAL A 1167 20.28 28.58 54.98
CA VAL A 1167 18.94 29.23 54.94
C VAL A 1167 18.93 30.53 55.75
N GLU A 1168 19.59 30.59 56.91
CA GLU A 1168 19.79 31.84 57.67
C GLU A 1168 20.50 32.89 56.79
N SER A 1169 21.57 32.51 56.10
CA SER A 1169 22.33 33.47 55.27
C SER A 1169 21.48 34.06 54.14
N HIS A 1170 20.62 33.26 53.50
CA HIS A 1170 19.69 33.76 52.47
C HIS A 1170 18.67 34.74 53.05
N LEU A 1171 18.11 34.46 54.24
CA LEU A 1171 17.18 35.39 54.89
C LEU A 1171 17.87 36.69 55.30
N VAL A 1172 19.07 36.61 55.88
CA VAL A 1172 19.85 37.77 56.31
C VAL A 1172 20.21 38.65 55.10
N ASN A 1173 20.65 38.05 53.99
CA ASN A 1173 20.96 38.77 52.75
C ASN A 1173 19.71 39.44 52.16
N LEU A 1174 18.59 38.72 52.07
CA LEU A 1174 17.32 39.26 51.56
C LEU A 1174 16.81 40.43 52.41
N CYS A 1175 16.90 40.33 53.74
CA CYS A 1175 16.51 41.40 54.65
C CYS A 1175 17.42 42.64 54.54
N GLN A 1176 18.72 42.45 54.28
CA GLN A 1176 19.64 43.57 54.00
C GLN A 1176 19.32 44.24 52.66
N GLU A 1177 19.13 43.44 51.61
CA GLU A 1177 18.78 43.90 50.26
C GLU A 1177 17.48 44.72 50.29
N VAL A 1178 16.36 44.15 50.76
CA VAL A 1178 15.04 44.81 50.76
C VAL A 1178 15.05 46.12 51.57
N LEU A 1179 15.79 46.19 52.68
CA LEU A 1179 15.99 47.44 53.42
C LEU A 1179 16.84 48.45 52.63
N GLN A 1180 17.96 48.03 52.04
CA GLN A 1180 18.84 48.89 51.26
C GLN A 1180 18.11 49.47 50.03
N LEU A 1181 17.38 48.65 49.26
CA LEU A 1181 16.62 49.08 48.09
C LEU A 1181 15.57 50.14 48.44
N TYR A 1182 14.91 50.04 49.60
CA TYR A 1182 13.98 51.06 50.08
C TYR A 1182 14.68 52.38 50.45
N ILE A 1183 15.85 52.28 51.10
CA ILE A 1183 16.66 53.43 51.53
C ILE A 1183 17.30 54.14 50.32
N GLU A 1184 17.73 53.41 49.30
CA GLU A 1184 18.21 54.00 48.04
C GLU A 1184 17.07 54.69 47.30
N THR A 1185 15.91 54.04 47.20
CA THR A 1185 14.69 54.60 46.61
C THR A 1185 14.30 55.90 47.31
N SER A 1186 14.28 55.96 48.64
CA SER A 1186 13.92 57.20 49.36
C SER A 1186 14.92 58.33 49.06
N ASN A 1187 16.23 58.05 49.17
CA ASN A 1187 17.31 59.04 49.09
C ASN A 1187 17.62 59.58 47.68
N HIS A 1188 17.21 58.91 46.59
CA HIS A 1188 17.45 59.32 45.20
C HIS A 1188 16.75 60.64 44.75
N GLY A 1189 16.40 61.54 45.67
CA GLY A 1189 16.05 62.93 45.38
C GLY A 1189 17.24 63.91 45.37
N GLN A 1190 18.46 63.45 45.70
CA GLN A 1190 19.64 64.31 45.85
C GLN A 1190 20.67 64.14 44.71
N THR A 1191 20.36 64.65 43.52
CA THR A 1191 21.35 64.81 42.44
C THR A 1191 21.80 66.26 42.27
N SER A 1192 22.96 66.56 42.88
CA SER A 1192 24.01 67.36 42.24
C SER A 1192 23.73 68.83 41.86
N GLU A 1193 23.47 69.70 42.86
CA GLU A 1193 24.01 71.07 42.80
C GLU A 1193 25.14 71.25 43.84
N SER A 1194 26.38 71.16 43.39
CA SER A 1194 27.58 71.38 44.20
C SER A 1194 27.87 72.88 44.39
N SER A 1195 27.19 73.52 45.34
CA SER A 1195 27.57 74.85 45.85
C SER A 1195 27.86 74.82 47.35
N ALA A 1196 29.08 75.22 47.73
CA ALA A 1196 29.59 75.03 49.08
C ALA A 1196 29.13 76.13 50.05
N SER A 1197 28.10 75.87 50.85
CA SER A 1197 27.89 76.54 52.14
C SER A 1197 27.15 75.61 53.11
N GLY A 1198 27.69 75.43 54.32
CA GLY A 1198 27.08 74.56 55.33
C GLY A 1198 25.89 75.24 56.00
N GLN A 1199 24.67 74.90 55.59
CA GLN A 1199 23.46 75.29 56.32
C GLN A 1199 22.36 74.23 56.17
N VAL A 1200 21.83 73.75 57.29
CA VAL A 1200 20.74 72.76 57.33
C VAL A 1200 19.47 73.42 56.76
N ARG A 1201 19.12 73.08 55.52
CA ARG A 1201 17.81 73.39 54.95
C ARG A 1201 16.85 72.24 55.24
N TRP A 1202 15.62 72.61 55.61
CA TRP A 1202 14.54 71.68 55.89
C TRP A 1202 14.23 70.85 54.64
N LEU A 1203 13.87 69.58 54.83
CA LEU A 1203 13.46 68.72 53.71
C LEU A 1203 12.20 69.31 53.05
N ILE A 1204 12.19 69.28 51.71
CA ILE A 1204 11.00 69.55 50.91
C ILE A 1204 10.20 68.25 50.89
N PRO A 1205 8.92 68.24 51.30
CA PRO A 1205 8.12 67.01 51.36
C PRO A 1205 8.11 66.26 50.04
N LEU A 1206 8.28 64.94 50.09
CA LEU A 1206 8.26 64.06 48.92
C LEU A 1206 7.02 64.29 48.04
N GLY A 1207 7.26 64.39 46.72
CA GLY A 1207 6.20 64.55 45.72
C GLY A 1207 5.15 63.45 45.79
N SER A 1208 3.89 63.78 45.45
CA SER A 1208 2.73 62.91 45.69
C SER A 1208 2.74 61.58 44.91
N GLY A 1209 3.62 61.42 43.91
CA GLY A 1209 3.96 60.13 43.30
C GLY A 1209 4.85 59.29 44.21
N LYS A 1210 6.08 59.76 44.48
CA LYS A 1210 7.08 59.07 45.31
C LYS A 1210 6.58 58.73 46.72
N ARG A 1211 5.72 59.58 47.32
CA ARG A 1211 5.06 59.25 48.60
C ARG A 1211 4.09 58.06 48.50
N ARG A 1212 3.35 57.91 47.39
CA ARG A 1212 2.49 56.73 47.14
C ARG A 1212 3.33 55.48 46.86
N GLU A 1213 4.45 55.63 46.17
CA GLU A 1213 5.39 54.55 45.89
C GLU A 1213 6.02 53.96 47.17
N LEU A 1214 6.53 54.82 48.05
CA LEU A 1214 7.08 54.44 49.36
C LEU A 1214 6.01 53.98 50.36
N ALA A 1215 4.72 54.29 50.13
CA ALA A 1215 3.61 53.71 50.86
C ALA A 1215 3.25 52.31 50.32
N ALA A 1216 3.31 52.09 49.01
CA ALA A 1216 3.09 50.77 48.40
C ALA A 1216 4.17 49.75 48.78
N ARG A 1217 5.43 50.18 48.97
CA ARG A 1217 6.51 49.34 49.52
C ARG A 1217 6.44 49.14 51.04
N ALA A 1218 5.63 49.90 51.78
CA ALA A 1218 5.64 49.87 53.24
C ALA A 1218 5.31 48.51 53.89
N PRO A 1219 4.33 47.72 53.39
CA PRO A 1219 4.03 46.40 53.95
C PRO A 1219 5.22 45.43 53.88
N LEU A 1220 6.00 45.50 52.79
CA LEU A 1220 7.20 44.67 52.61
C LEU A 1220 8.27 45.01 53.66
N ILE A 1221 8.47 46.29 53.97
CA ILE A 1221 9.43 46.72 54.99
C ILE A 1221 8.98 46.32 56.40
N VAL A 1222 7.67 46.41 56.69
CA VAL A 1222 7.10 45.90 57.95
C VAL A 1222 7.33 44.39 58.08
N ALA A 1223 7.08 43.61 57.02
CA ALA A 1223 7.36 42.18 57.00
C ALA A 1223 8.85 41.85 57.13
N THR A 1224 9.73 42.67 56.54
CA THR A 1224 11.19 42.52 56.65
C THR A 1224 11.69 42.77 58.07
N LEU A 1225 11.20 43.83 58.74
CA LEU A 1225 11.49 44.11 60.14
C LEU A 1225 10.98 42.99 61.06
N GLN A 1226 9.77 42.47 60.81
CA GLN A 1226 9.23 41.32 61.52
C GLN A 1226 10.05 40.04 61.27
N ALA A 1227 10.60 39.83 60.07
CA ALA A 1227 11.48 38.71 59.77
C ALA A 1227 12.81 38.80 60.53
N ILE A 1228 13.38 40.00 60.66
CA ILE A 1228 14.56 40.26 61.50
C ILE A 1228 14.26 39.94 62.97
N CYS A 1229 13.07 40.27 63.48
CA CYS A 1229 12.63 39.89 64.84
C CYS A 1229 12.48 38.37 65.05
N THR A 1230 12.38 37.57 63.99
CA THR A 1230 12.26 36.10 64.08
C THR A 1230 13.60 35.33 64.05
N LEU A 1231 14.73 36.03 63.99
CA LEU A 1231 16.06 35.43 64.10
C LEU A 1231 16.37 35.03 65.55
N GLU A 1232 17.10 33.92 65.77
CA GLU A 1232 17.59 33.55 67.10
C GLU A 1232 18.61 34.58 67.62
N GLU A 1233 18.65 34.82 68.94
CA GLU A 1233 19.44 35.91 69.55
C GLU A 1233 20.90 35.96 69.09
N THR A 1234 21.57 34.80 69.05
CA THR A 1234 22.97 34.67 68.61
C THR A 1234 23.17 34.99 67.13
N SER A 1235 22.16 34.70 66.29
CA SER A 1235 22.19 34.99 64.86
C SER A 1235 21.86 36.44 64.57
N PHE A 1236 20.98 37.06 65.37
CA PHE A 1236 20.76 38.50 65.32
C PHE A 1236 22.01 39.28 65.80
N GLU A 1237 22.61 38.92 66.95
CA GLU A 1237 23.87 39.52 67.45
C GLU A 1237 25.01 39.45 66.40
N LYS A 1238 25.21 38.27 65.79
CA LYS A 1238 26.21 38.03 64.72
C LYS A 1238 26.04 38.94 63.51
N ASN A 1239 24.80 39.24 63.11
CA ASN A 1239 24.49 40.04 61.92
C ASN A 1239 24.13 41.51 62.22
N LEU A 1240 24.09 41.90 63.50
CA LEU A 1240 23.74 43.25 63.97
C LEU A 1240 24.61 44.35 63.35
N ALA A 1241 25.90 44.06 63.10
CA ALA A 1241 26.83 44.99 62.46
C ALA A 1241 26.41 45.37 61.02
N CYS A 1242 25.69 44.50 60.32
CA CYS A 1242 25.19 44.74 58.97
C CYS A 1242 23.80 45.41 58.98
N PHE A 1243 22.93 45.04 59.94
CA PHE A 1243 21.60 45.64 60.05
C PHE A 1243 21.62 47.05 60.67
N PHE A 1244 22.48 47.34 61.65
CA PHE A 1244 22.47 48.61 62.38
C PHE A 1244 22.63 49.87 61.47
N PRO A 1245 23.53 49.91 60.46
CA PRO A 1245 23.60 51.02 59.52
C PRO A 1245 22.31 51.22 58.70
N LEU A 1246 21.66 50.13 58.28
CA LEU A 1246 20.41 50.16 57.53
C LEU A 1246 19.25 50.66 58.40
N LEU A 1247 19.11 50.14 59.63
CA LEU A 1247 18.09 50.56 60.59
C LEU A 1247 18.27 52.04 60.98
N SER A 1248 19.50 52.50 61.23
CA SER A 1248 19.80 53.91 61.51
C SER A 1248 19.49 54.84 60.32
N SER A 1249 19.73 54.36 59.10
CA SER A 1249 19.36 55.07 57.87
C SER A 1249 17.83 55.09 57.67
N LEU A 1250 17.13 54.03 58.05
CA LEU A 1250 15.67 53.93 57.98
C LEU A 1250 14.98 54.94 58.91
N ILE A 1251 15.48 55.13 60.14
CA ILE A 1251 15.03 56.21 61.06
C ILE A 1251 15.14 57.60 60.41
N SER A 1252 16.12 57.78 59.51
CA SER A 1252 16.42 59.05 58.85
C SER A 1252 15.63 59.28 57.55
N CYS A 1253 14.78 58.35 57.13
CA CYS A 1253 14.03 58.43 55.87
C CYS A 1253 12.65 59.09 56.03
N GLU A 1254 12.18 59.82 55.02
CA GLU A 1254 10.75 60.15 54.89
C GLU A 1254 9.96 58.92 54.38
N HIS A 1255 9.00 58.43 55.16
CA HIS A 1255 8.16 57.30 54.80
C HIS A 1255 6.83 57.70 54.14
N GLY A 1256 6.30 56.82 53.28
CA GLY A 1256 4.96 56.97 52.73
C GLY A 1256 3.84 56.71 53.75
N SER A 1257 4.05 55.72 54.62
CA SER A 1257 3.14 55.28 55.69
C SER A 1257 3.83 55.30 57.06
N ASN A 1258 3.06 55.51 58.13
CA ASN A 1258 3.56 55.49 59.51
C ASN A 1258 3.82 54.06 60.03
N GLU A 1259 3.32 53.03 59.34
CA GLU A 1259 3.41 51.61 59.78
C GLU A 1259 4.87 51.15 59.93
N ILE A 1260 5.79 51.66 59.10
CA ILE A 1260 7.22 51.38 59.19
C ILE A 1260 7.81 51.92 60.50
N GLN A 1261 7.38 53.11 60.94
CA GLN A 1261 7.88 53.74 62.18
C GLN A 1261 7.40 52.97 63.42
N VAL A 1262 6.18 52.43 63.37
CA VAL A 1262 5.65 51.54 64.43
C VAL A 1262 6.44 50.23 64.46
N ALA A 1263 6.53 49.53 63.33
CA ALA A 1263 7.26 48.25 63.25
C ALA A 1263 8.75 48.38 63.58
N LEU A 1264 9.36 49.52 63.28
CA LEU A 1264 10.76 49.83 63.65
C LEU A 1264 10.91 50.10 65.15
N SER A 1265 9.94 50.77 65.80
CA SER A 1265 9.92 50.91 67.26
C SER A 1265 9.78 49.53 67.92
N ASP A 1266 8.79 48.73 67.47
CA ASP A 1266 8.53 47.39 67.99
C ASP A 1266 9.77 46.48 67.83
N MET A 1267 10.47 46.57 66.70
CA MET A 1267 11.69 45.80 66.42
C MET A 1267 12.89 46.26 67.26
N LEU A 1268 13.06 47.56 67.47
CA LEU A 1268 14.11 48.09 68.35
C LEU A 1268 13.86 47.70 69.82
N ASP A 1269 12.62 47.82 70.30
CA ASP A 1269 12.24 47.45 71.66
C ASP A 1269 12.33 45.92 71.89
N ALA A 1270 11.93 45.10 70.92
CA ALA A 1270 11.92 43.64 71.04
C ALA A 1270 13.28 42.96 70.85
N SER A 1271 14.11 43.44 69.90
CA SER A 1271 15.36 42.74 69.52
C SER A 1271 16.64 43.47 69.92
N VAL A 1272 16.66 44.82 69.89
CA VAL A 1272 17.86 45.59 70.25
C VAL A 1272 17.88 45.95 71.74
N GLY A 1273 16.72 46.26 72.32
CA GLY A 1273 16.55 46.54 73.76
C GLY A 1273 17.16 45.47 74.68
N PRO A 1274 16.84 44.16 74.52
CA PRO A 1274 17.37 43.11 75.38
C PRO A 1274 18.90 42.97 75.32
N ILE A 1275 19.52 43.21 74.15
CA ILE A 1275 20.97 43.13 73.97
C ILE A 1275 21.66 44.30 74.67
N LEU A 1276 21.18 45.53 74.46
CA LEU A 1276 21.71 46.71 75.16
C LEU A 1276 21.55 46.61 76.69
N LEU A 1277 20.49 45.97 77.15
CA LEU A 1277 20.22 45.70 78.57
C LEU A 1277 21.00 44.51 79.16
N ARG A 1278 21.64 43.66 78.33
CA ARG A 1278 22.63 42.66 78.77
C ARG A 1278 24.04 43.23 78.92
N THR A 1279 24.34 44.34 78.26
CA THR A 1279 25.67 44.99 78.27
C THR A 1279 25.83 46.10 79.31
N CYS A 1280 24.80 46.36 80.13
CA CYS A 1280 24.77 47.33 81.22
C CYS A 1280 24.79 46.65 82.60
#